data_AF-J2TDQ0-F1
#
_entry.id   AF-J2TDQ0-F1
#
_cell.length_a   1.000
_cell.length_b   1.000
_cell.length_c   1.000
_cell.angle_alpha   90.00
_cell.angle_beta   90.00
_cell.angle_gamma   90.00
#
_symmetry.space_group_name_H-M   'P 1'
#
loop_
_entity.id
_entity.type
_entity.pdbx_description
1 polymer ?
#
loop_
_entity_poly.entity_id
_entity_poly.type
_entity_poly.pdbx_seq_one_letter_code
_entity_poly.pdbx_strand_id
1 'polypeptide(L)'
;MADQAPQNDAQAKERERQTAVAPLNTIGEEDIGAGAAKIDKWLRKLTNDYVTLNVLTTFAGSLPVIGNIMALIDAVWDLVEMVTKKAYSDVLQWVSLAINLLGVIPFPPATGAARMSLRPMLHLLKQEIAKSARNVVPNIGEAFIAVLVTHLNDTIAGTLDKFVDEALGQLDGFLQSCAKKVDGIADALIGALQVALGEKPVFATGVAAERNTYDPKTQSTWSRMMAAAAEAAKKSANYVAATTSHYALPDSAKAMIRDTVASLTDLKGMARRQIMRLGDEGLQYGIKWMIKILKDALLRRKGKHSANISANNGTQVESKKPGGEQGATSAQVPASGDPSCKNCTKAAAGGAISLATGCESFGHTDFVLGAPLPITWTRTYRSDLAAFDQGSLGARWITPYSTRVDVAKAAKGRRQGQMSLIYHGADGRSHAFPLLAVGQSHRNPIEEITLTRLSERLLAVDFGKPMPAGEAADWRETYELVDTIAAKAGSQGKQHFRLVAQHTNSGAAIGLRYDHVIAATGEQVLSDIVSRQGEAIIAHVGTQPDAQTGLIKALWELKDGRVVRQLAAYTHDGEGDLATAQDENGAGWHYSYSHHLVTRYTDRTGRGMNLQYDGTGADAKAVREWSDDGSFALTLEWDKNIRLTYLTDALGAETWYYYDVLGYTYRIIHPDKREEWFLRDDAKNITRHIHTDGTTDDYVYDANGNLKTHTRADGSSVHYAYDARHRVTGILDAEGGTWKRDYDANGNLTEEIDPLGHKTEYAYDPAGRPVRITDAKGGVKTLAYTPDGQLASHTDCSGKTTQWAYDGRGRLARITNALGQATRYRYTEAGETARAAMPADHANHPGQLEEIVHPDNTSEHFAHDAEGRLLAHTDALGRRTSYSYTRAGLVSQRTDAAGHTLKYHWDLLGRLRELHNENGSRYDFRYDPVGRLLEETGFDRKATQYRYDEASGVLAEVIEAGHSTRLEFDPLGRLSERQAGDQTERFAYDRNGRLVEATNAEARLQWFYDRAGNLVREHQHYLDHGHTAVWQHGYDELHQRVASVRPDGHITQWLTYGSGHVHGLLVDGQDILSFERDDLHREIGRDQGNGLHQGSKYDPAGRLLEQQISQTKPGAIEAVGIRRSYTYDKAGQLVAIGDSRRGNLSYRYDPVGRLLEAHSRLGRETFAFDPAGNIGDPSDLDANTQPAGRVTTRVAVRLGGDGRSMASRLMDNLLKDYAGTHYTWDERGNLVERTWNGEKTVFTWDGFNRMRSASTYGKTTSFSYD
;
A
#
# COMPACT_ATOMS: atom_id res chain seq x y z
N MET A 1 21.16 -25.73 9.01
CA MET A 1 21.36 -26.06 10.44
C MET A 1 20.04 -25.81 11.13
N ALA A 2 19.24 -26.87 11.25
CA ALA A 2 17.93 -26.84 11.89
C ALA A 2 18.03 -27.78 13.10
N ASP A 3 18.20 -27.20 14.28
CA ASP A 3 17.73 -27.73 15.56
C ASP A 3 18.18 -26.78 16.68
N GLN A 4 17.26 -26.50 17.61
CA GLN A 4 17.31 -25.56 18.74
C GLN A 4 16.59 -24.22 18.51
N ALA A 5 15.25 -24.28 18.58
CA ALA A 5 14.45 -23.14 19.02
C ALA A 5 14.78 -22.88 20.51
N PRO A 6 15.22 -21.68 20.90
CA PRO A 6 15.39 -21.36 22.30
C PRO A 6 14.01 -21.29 22.96
N GLN A 7 13.68 -22.28 23.80
CA GLN A 7 12.66 -22.15 24.83
C GLN A 7 13.17 -21.14 25.86
N ASN A 8 12.95 -19.85 25.59
CA ASN A 8 13.03 -18.82 26.61
C ASN A 8 11.68 -18.78 27.33
N ASP A 9 11.54 -19.55 28.40
CA ASP A 9 10.63 -19.25 29.51
C ASP A 9 11.13 -17.99 30.24
N ALA A 10 11.16 -16.85 29.54
CA ALA A 10 11.19 -15.56 30.19
C ALA A 10 9.75 -15.27 30.61
N GLN A 11 9.47 -15.26 31.92
CA GLN A 11 8.23 -14.69 32.44
C GLN A 11 7.99 -13.34 31.75
N ALA A 12 7.02 -13.29 30.83
CA ALA A 12 6.77 -12.12 30.01
C ALA A 12 6.52 -10.94 30.94
N LYS A 13 7.45 -9.98 30.92
CA LYS A 13 7.34 -8.76 31.70
C LYS A 13 6.08 -8.04 31.21
N GLU A 14 5.11 -7.84 32.10
CA GLU A 14 3.84 -7.19 31.78
C GLU A 14 4.10 -5.82 31.10
N ARG A 15 3.51 -5.60 29.92
CA ARG A 15 3.69 -4.35 29.15
C ARG A 15 3.23 -3.15 29.96
N GLU A 16 3.87 -2.00 29.71
CA GLU A 16 3.42 -0.75 30.28
C GLU A 16 2.02 -0.41 29.77
N ARG A 17 1.15 0.01 30.69
CA ARG A 17 -0.25 0.28 30.42
C ARG A 17 -0.40 1.46 29.44
N GLN A 18 -1.05 1.20 28.31
CA GLN A 18 -1.38 2.21 27.31
C GLN A 18 -2.72 2.89 27.59
N THR A 19 -2.93 4.06 26.98
CA THR A 19 -4.22 4.79 26.97
C THR A 19 -4.63 5.00 25.52
N ALA A 20 -5.88 4.76 25.16
CA ALA A 20 -6.34 5.08 23.81
C ALA A 20 -6.65 6.57 23.76
N VAL A 21 -5.84 7.35 23.02
CA VAL A 21 -6.26 8.66 22.54
C VAL A 21 -6.75 8.46 21.12
N ALA A 22 -8.04 8.68 20.91
CA ALA A 22 -8.76 8.27 19.72
C ALA A 22 -9.71 9.37 19.25
N PRO A 23 -10.05 9.44 17.95
CA PRO A 23 -11.13 10.28 17.47
C PRO A 23 -12.40 10.04 18.28
N LEU A 24 -13.06 11.09 18.76
CA LEU A 24 -14.15 10.98 19.73
C LEU A 24 -15.31 10.13 19.20
N ASN A 25 -15.59 10.19 17.89
CA ASN A 25 -16.60 9.37 17.21
C ASN A 25 -16.26 7.87 17.11
N THR A 26 -15.09 7.46 17.59
CA THR A 26 -14.68 6.04 17.71
C THR A 26 -14.81 5.47 19.11
N ILE A 27 -15.20 6.31 20.10
CA ILE A 27 -15.43 5.89 21.48
C ILE A 27 -16.92 5.78 21.74
N GLY A 28 -17.39 4.55 21.94
CA GLY A 28 -18.79 4.24 22.20
C GLY A 28 -19.15 4.15 23.69
N GLU A 29 -20.43 3.96 23.94
CA GLU A 29 -21.07 3.71 25.23
C GLU A 29 -20.60 2.39 25.82
N GLU A 30 -20.33 1.40 24.97
CA GLU A 30 -19.71 0.13 25.33
C GLU A 30 -18.30 0.31 25.92
N ASP A 31 -17.51 1.28 25.44
CA ASP A 31 -16.17 1.56 25.95
C ASP A 31 -16.25 2.22 27.34
N ILE A 32 -17.21 3.14 27.52
CA ILE A 32 -17.54 3.71 28.83
C ILE A 32 -17.95 2.60 29.81
N GLY A 33 -18.80 1.68 29.35
CA GLY A 33 -19.21 0.50 30.11
C GLY A 33 -18.03 -0.40 30.49
N ALA A 34 -17.06 -0.60 29.59
CA ALA A 34 -15.87 -1.41 29.86
C ALA A 34 -15.01 -0.83 30.99
N GLY A 35 -14.81 0.50 31.02
CA GLY A 35 -14.12 1.17 32.12
C GLY A 35 -14.87 1.06 33.44
N ALA A 36 -16.18 1.31 33.42
CA ALA A 36 -17.05 1.20 34.60
C ALA A 36 -17.10 -0.22 35.17
N ALA A 37 -17.13 -1.25 34.31
CA ALA A 37 -17.13 -2.66 34.71
C ALA A 37 -15.84 -3.07 35.43
N LYS A 38 -14.68 -2.44 35.14
CA LYS A 38 -13.44 -2.68 35.90
C LYS A 38 -13.58 -2.26 37.35
N ILE A 39 -14.14 -1.07 37.59
CA ILE A 39 -14.40 -0.54 38.94
C ILE A 39 -15.37 -1.47 39.69
N ASP A 40 -16.47 -1.86 39.04
CA ASP A 40 -17.47 -2.77 39.62
C ASP A 40 -16.85 -4.13 40.01
N LYS A 41 -16.05 -4.72 39.11
CA LYS A 41 -15.36 -5.99 39.35
C LYS A 41 -14.38 -5.90 40.53
N TRP A 42 -13.65 -4.79 40.64
CA TRP A 42 -12.75 -4.54 41.78
C TRP A 42 -13.53 -4.43 43.09
N LEU A 43 -14.61 -3.63 43.13
CA LEU A 43 -15.45 -3.47 44.32
C LEU A 43 -16.04 -4.79 44.80
N ARG A 44 -16.59 -5.57 43.87
CA ARG A 44 -17.19 -6.88 44.17
C ARG A 44 -16.15 -7.86 44.70
N LYS A 45 -14.98 -7.93 44.08
CA LYS A 45 -13.88 -8.80 44.53
C LYS A 45 -13.41 -8.41 45.93
N LEU A 46 -13.30 -7.11 46.22
CA LEU A 46 -12.86 -6.61 47.52
C LEU A 46 -13.90 -6.86 48.63
N THR A 47 -15.19 -6.77 48.30
CA THR A 47 -16.29 -6.77 49.28
C THR A 47 -17.13 -8.03 49.28
N ASN A 48 -16.72 -9.07 48.55
CA ASN A 48 -17.46 -10.32 48.38
C ASN A 48 -18.91 -10.07 47.89
N ASP A 49 -19.03 -9.31 46.80
CA ASP A 49 -20.28 -8.88 46.14
C ASP A 49 -21.21 -7.95 46.96
N TYR A 50 -20.79 -7.46 48.13
CA TYR A 50 -21.61 -6.58 48.97
C TYR A 50 -21.70 -5.14 48.42
N VAL A 51 -20.61 -4.63 47.85
CA VAL A 51 -20.56 -3.31 47.22
C VAL A 51 -20.46 -3.47 45.71
N THR A 52 -21.40 -2.83 45.02
CA THR A 52 -21.42 -2.73 43.55
C THR A 52 -21.26 -1.28 43.11
N LEU A 53 -21.05 -1.06 41.83
CA LEU A 53 -21.01 0.27 41.21
C LEU A 53 -22.27 1.12 41.52
N ASN A 54 -23.43 0.48 41.72
CA ASN A 54 -24.66 1.18 42.12
C ASN A 54 -24.53 1.84 43.51
N VAL A 55 -23.79 1.23 44.43
CA VAL A 55 -23.54 1.80 45.77
C VAL A 55 -22.70 3.08 45.65
N LEU A 56 -21.82 3.20 44.65
CA LEU A 56 -21.09 4.46 44.41
C LEU A 56 -21.98 5.63 43.99
N THR A 57 -23.22 5.38 43.54
CA THR A 57 -24.17 6.44 43.18
C THR A 57 -24.74 7.16 44.40
N THR A 58 -24.69 6.54 45.60
CA THR A 58 -25.40 7.04 46.79
C THR A 58 -24.53 7.87 47.74
N PHE A 59 -23.19 7.83 47.64
CA PHE A 59 -22.28 8.45 48.64
C PHE A 59 -21.69 9.80 48.25
N ALA A 60 -21.92 10.29 47.03
CA ALA A 60 -21.40 11.58 46.56
C ALA A 60 -22.45 12.42 45.82
N GLY A 61 -23.66 12.47 46.37
CA GLY A 61 -24.87 13.06 45.77
C GLY A 61 -24.78 14.52 45.27
N SER A 62 -23.74 15.27 45.63
CA SER A 62 -23.57 16.68 45.28
C SER A 62 -22.18 17.06 44.77
N LEU A 63 -21.22 16.10 44.62
CA LEU A 63 -19.88 16.44 44.12
C LEU A 63 -20.01 16.87 42.64
N PRO A 64 -19.78 18.15 42.31
CA PRO A 64 -20.02 18.63 40.96
C PRO A 64 -18.89 18.17 40.03
N VAL A 65 -19.20 17.75 38.82
CA VAL A 65 -18.23 17.27 37.82
C VAL A 65 -18.57 17.83 36.43
N ILE A 66 -17.58 17.98 35.56
CA ILE A 66 -17.85 18.19 34.12
C ILE A 66 -18.52 16.94 33.56
N GLY A 67 -19.39 17.10 32.56
CA GLY A 67 -20.03 16.01 31.83
C GLY A 67 -19.06 15.17 30.99
N ASN A 68 -17.94 14.70 31.54
CA ASN A 68 -16.99 13.79 30.90
C ASN A 68 -16.82 12.53 31.76
N ILE A 69 -17.63 11.52 31.46
CA ILE A 69 -17.69 10.28 32.24
C ILE A 69 -16.41 9.45 32.14
N MET A 70 -15.71 9.49 30.99
CA MET A 70 -14.46 8.77 30.78
C MET A 70 -13.36 9.28 31.71
N ALA A 71 -13.23 10.61 31.83
CA ALA A 71 -12.27 11.24 32.74
C ALA A 71 -12.57 10.86 34.20
N LEU A 72 -13.85 10.78 34.57
CA LEU A 72 -14.26 10.37 35.91
C LEU A 72 -13.90 8.91 36.21
N ILE A 73 -14.29 7.99 35.32
CA ILE A 73 -13.99 6.56 35.44
C ILE A 73 -12.48 6.34 35.53
N ASP A 74 -11.70 6.98 34.64
CA ASP A 74 -10.25 6.84 34.63
C ASP A 74 -9.61 7.42 35.90
N ALA A 75 -10.06 8.57 36.41
CA ALA A 75 -9.56 9.14 37.67
C ALA A 75 -9.84 8.24 38.88
N VAL A 76 -11.00 7.59 38.91
CA VAL A 76 -11.36 6.62 39.96
C VAL A 76 -10.47 5.39 39.86
N TRP A 77 -10.28 4.89 38.65
CA TRP A 77 -9.48 3.71 38.41
C TRP A 77 -7.98 3.97 38.70
N ASP A 78 -7.46 5.15 38.41
CA ASP A 78 -6.09 5.56 38.78
C ASP A 78 -5.89 5.49 40.31
N LEU A 79 -6.84 5.99 41.10
CA LEU A 79 -6.79 5.89 42.57
C LEU A 79 -6.81 4.43 43.06
N VAL A 80 -7.70 3.62 42.48
CA VAL A 80 -7.82 2.20 42.79
C VAL A 80 -6.51 1.47 42.47
N GLU A 81 -5.92 1.74 41.31
CA GLU A 81 -4.67 1.11 40.88
C GLU A 81 -3.49 1.52 41.76
N MET A 82 -3.36 2.81 42.07
CA MET A 82 -2.29 3.33 42.95
C MET A 82 -2.34 2.70 44.34
N VAL A 83 -3.54 2.52 44.92
CA VAL A 83 -3.71 1.81 46.20
C VAL A 83 -3.43 0.32 46.08
N THR A 84 -3.94 -0.33 45.04
CA THR A 84 -3.79 -1.77 44.84
C THR A 84 -2.33 -2.17 44.60
N LYS A 85 -1.58 -1.36 43.84
CA LYS A 85 -0.17 -1.60 43.52
C LYS A 85 0.81 -0.91 44.49
N LYS A 86 0.33 -0.10 45.43
CA LYS A 86 1.13 0.78 46.31
C LYS A 86 2.14 1.64 45.52
N ALA A 87 1.74 2.11 44.34
CA ALA A 87 2.60 2.81 43.37
C ALA A 87 2.76 4.32 43.67
N TYR A 88 3.01 4.69 44.93
CA TYR A 88 3.00 6.10 45.36
C TYR A 88 4.22 6.92 44.94
N SER A 89 5.32 6.26 44.57
CA SER A 89 6.58 6.89 44.15
C SER A 89 6.67 7.16 42.64
N ASP A 90 5.72 6.66 41.85
CA ASP A 90 5.75 6.80 40.39
C ASP A 90 5.11 8.13 39.94
N VAL A 91 5.94 9.02 39.39
CA VAL A 91 5.52 10.35 38.90
C VAL A 91 4.48 10.22 37.78
N LEU A 92 4.61 9.23 36.89
CA LEU A 92 3.70 9.07 35.75
C LEU A 92 2.29 8.62 36.18
N GLN A 93 2.17 7.93 37.32
CA GLN A 93 0.87 7.62 37.92
C GLN A 93 0.17 8.88 38.44
N TRP A 94 0.92 9.75 39.14
CA TRP A 94 0.40 11.04 39.59
C TRP A 94 0.03 11.97 38.43
N VAL A 95 0.81 11.94 37.34
CA VAL A 95 0.49 12.66 36.09
C VAL A 95 -0.82 12.15 35.48
N SER A 96 -1.01 10.84 35.38
CA SER A 96 -2.25 10.23 34.85
C SER A 96 -3.46 10.66 35.65
N LEU A 97 -3.38 10.54 36.98
CA LEU A 97 -4.43 10.96 37.90
C LEU A 97 -4.74 12.46 37.74
N ALA A 98 -3.71 13.31 37.68
CA ALA A 98 -3.90 14.75 37.49
C ALA A 98 -4.54 15.09 36.14
N ILE A 99 -4.13 14.43 35.04
CA ILE A 99 -4.72 14.60 33.70
C ILE A 99 -6.20 14.22 33.70
N ASN A 100 -6.56 13.10 34.33
CA ASN A 100 -7.95 12.67 34.42
C ASN A 100 -8.79 13.60 35.31
N LEU A 101 -8.21 14.09 36.43
CA LEU A 101 -8.86 15.10 37.27
C LEU A 101 -9.10 16.42 36.54
N LEU A 102 -8.22 16.86 35.63
CA LEU A 102 -8.45 18.05 34.80
C LEU A 102 -9.77 17.95 34.03
N GLY A 103 -10.07 16.78 33.49
CA GLY A 103 -11.32 16.50 32.76
C GLY A 103 -12.58 16.41 33.64
N VAL A 104 -12.43 16.41 34.96
CA VAL A 104 -13.54 16.23 35.92
C VAL A 104 -13.93 17.53 36.62
N ILE A 105 -13.03 18.50 36.76
CA ILE A 105 -13.27 19.69 37.60
C ILE A 105 -14.28 20.65 36.95
N PRO A 106 -15.40 21.02 37.62
CA PRO A 106 -16.48 21.83 37.03
C PRO A 106 -16.26 23.34 37.06
N PHE A 107 -15.32 23.86 37.86
CA PHE A 107 -15.13 25.30 38.09
C PHE A 107 -13.69 25.75 37.76
N PRO A 108 -13.47 26.96 37.20
CA PRO A 108 -14.49 27.85 36.63
C PRO A 108 -15.13 27.29 35.33
N PRO A 109 -16.44 27.48 35.07
CA PRO A 109 -17.12 26.87 33.93
C PRO A 109 -16.55 27.30 32.56
N ALA A 110 -16.06 28.54 32.48
CA ALA A 110 -15.49 29.12 31.25
C ALA A 110 -14.25 28.36 30.75
N THR A 111 -13.57 27.58 31.60
CA THR A 111 -12.38 26.78 31.23
C THR A 111 -12.69 25.29 31.05
N GLY A 112 -13.98 24.90 31.01
CA GLY A 112 -14.40 23.50 30.82
C GLY A 112 -13.90 22.91 29.50
N ALA A 113 -14.13 23.61 28.38
CA ALA A 113 -13.67 23.19 27.06
C ALA A 113 -12.13 23.13 26.95
N ALA A 114 -11.43 24.11 27.52
CA ALA A 114 -9.96 24.14 27.60
C ALA A 114 -9.39 22.92 28.30
N ARG A 115 -9.92 22.58 29.48
CA ARG A 115 -9.47 21.41 30.24
C ARG A 115 -9.80 20.09 29.58
N MET A 116 -10.98 19.99 28.95
CA MET A 116 -11.33 18.80 28.17
C MET A 116 -10.44 18.61 26.94
N SER A 117 -9.97 19.70 26.32
CA SER A 117 -9.00 19.65 25.21
C SER A 117 -7.58 19.34 25.70
N LEU A 118 -7.20 19.83 26.89
CA LEU A 118 -5.89 19.51 27.49
C LEU A 118 -5.77 18.03 27.84
N ARG A 119 -6.86 17.35 28.21
CA ARG A 119 -6.79 15.96 28.69
C ARG A 119 -6.25 14.97 27.64
N PRO A 120 -6.82 14.85 26.42
CA PRO A 120 -6.29 13.99 25.35
C PRO A 120 -4.87 14.40 24.94
N MET A 121 -4.61 15.70 24.82
CA MET A 121 -3.28 16.24 24.50
C MET A 121 -2.22 15.79 25.51
N LEU A 122 -2.49 15.93 26.81
CA LEU A 122 -1.54 15.55 27.87
C LEU A 122 -1.34 14.04 27.96
N HIS A 123 -2.37 13.22 27.68
CA HIS A 123 -2.22 11.77 27.57
C HIS A 123 -1.34 11.38 26.37
N LEU A 124 -1.50 12.03 25.21
CA LEU A 124 -0.63 11.85 24.05
C LEU A 124 0.81 12.25 24.34
N LEU A 125 1.02 13.42 24.95
CA LEU A 125 2.36 13.88 25.38
C LEU A 125 3.02 12.88 26.33
N LYS A 126 2.27 12.41 27.34
CA LYS A 126 2.74 11.39 28.27
C LYS A 126 3.21 10.12 27.53
N GLN A 127 2.44 9.65 26.56
CA GLN A 127 2.81 8.49 25.74
C GLN A 127 4.09 8.73 24.95
N GLU A 128 4.19 9.89 24.28
CA GLU A 128 5.36 10.24 23.48
C GLU A 128 6.64 10.32 24.33
N ILE A 129 6.50 10.88 25.54
CA ILE A 129 7.58 10.92 26.51
C ILE A 129 7.97 9.53 27.00
N ALA A 130 6.99 8.65 27.25
CA ALA A 130 7.25 7.28 27.72
C ALA A 130 7.98 6.41 26.68
N LYS A 131 7.82 6.72 25.38
CA LYS A 131 8.56 6.06 24.28
C LYS A 131 10.04 6.45 24.25
N SER A 132 10.41 7.59 24.81
CA SER A 132 11.77 8.13 24.77
C SER A 132 12.67 7.42 25.78
N ALA A 133 13.96 7.21 25.44
CA ALA A 133 14.92 6.63 26.37
C ALA A 133 15.00 7.48 27.66
N ARG A 134 15.04 6.82 28.82
CA ARG A 134 15.19 7.51 30.12
C ARG A 134 16.40 8.44 30.05
N ASN A 135 16.16 9.74 30.25
CA ASN A 135 17.15 10.85 30.25
C ASN A 135 17.43 11.53 28.89
N VAL A 136 16.66 11.25 27.83
CA VAL A 136 16.69 12.02 26.58
C VAL A 136 15.47 12.95 26.53
N VAL A 137 15.64 14.20 26.10
CA VAL A 137 14.51 15.09 25.83
C VAL A 137 13.76 14.53 24.60
N PRO A 138 12.46 14.22 24.70
CA PRO A 138 11.69 13.68 23.58
C PRO A 138 11.76 14.60 22.36
N ASN A 139 12.03 14.04 21.18
CA ASN A 139 11.83 14.73 19.93
C ASN A 139 10.38 14.49 19.49
N ILE A 140 9.53 15.52 19.57
CA ILE A 140 8.13 15.41 19.18
C ILE A 140 8.06 15.42 17.64
N GLY A 141 7.56 14.34 17.04
CA GLY A 141 7.42 14.21 15.59
C GLY A 141 6.40 15.19 14.97
N GLU A 142 6.51 15.46 13.68
CA GLU A 142 5.67 16.46 12.99
C GLU A 142 4.19 16.05 12.91
N ALA A 143 3.90 14.77 12.65
CA ALA A 143 2.55 14.21 12.65
C ALA A 143 1.81 14.44 13.97
N PHE A 144 2.51 14.22 15.09
CA PHE A 144 1.98 14.45 16.42
C PHE A 144 1.52 15.90 16.60
N ILE A 145 2.34 16.87 16.16
CA ILE A 145 1.98 18.29 16.25
C ILE A 145 0.77 18.60 15.37
N ALA A 146 0.70 18.03 14.16
CA ALA A 146 -0.43 18.21 13.25
C ALA A 146 -1.75 17.66 13.84
N VAL A 147 -1.71 16.54 14.57
CA VAL A 147 -2.87 16.01 15.30
C VAL A 147 -3.31 16.97 16.41
N LEU A 148 -2.37 17.53 17.18
CA LEU A 148 -2.71 18.49 18.22
C LEU A 148 -3.30 19.79 17.67
N VAL A 149 -2.79 20.28 16.53
CA VAL A 149 -3.36 21.44 15.82
C VAL A 149 -4.79 21.13 15.36
N THR A 150 -5.00 19.95 14.76
CA THR A 150 -6.32 19.49 14.32
C THR A 150 -7.30 19.43 15.49
N HIS A 151 -6.90 18.77 16.59
CA HIS A 151 -7.71 18.65 17.79
C HIS A 151 -8.12 20.01 18.35
N LEU A 152 -7.18 20.96 18.45
CA LEU A 152 -7.46 22.27 19.02
C LEU A 152 -8.41 23.09 18.14
N ASN A 153 -8.19 23.10 16.82
CA ASN A 153 -9.03 23.85 15.89
C ASN A 153 -10.50 23.44 15.96
N ASP A 154 -10.78 22.16 16.25
CA ASP A 154 -12.14 21.63 16.38
C ASP A 154 -12.80 21.92 17.74
N THR A 155 -12.00 22.13 18.80
CA THR A 155 -12.52 22.29 20.16
C THR A 155 -12.57 23.75 20.64
N ILE A 156 -11.62 24.60 20.23
CA ILE A 156 -11.47 25.98 20.72
C ILE A 156 -10.93 26.89 19.61
N ALA A 157 -11.47 28.10 19.49
CA ALA A 157 -10.93 29.09 18.57
C ALA A 157 -9.58 29.65 19.07
N GLY A 158 -8.50 29.49 18.30
CA GLY A 158 -7.17 30.01 18.65
C GLY A 158 -6.04 29.29 17.91
N THR A 159 -4.78 29.68 18.17
CA THR A 159 -3.61 28.94 17.69
C THR A 159 -3.03 28.08 18.81
N LEU A 160 -2.38 26.97 18.46
CA LEU A 160 -1.82 26.03 19.44
C LEU A 160 -0.79 26.68 20.37
N ASP A 161 0.02 27.63 19.88
CA ASP A 161 0.95 28.36 20.75
C ASP A 161 0.24 29.21 21.82
N LYS A 162 -0.82 29.94 21.43
CA LYS A 162 -1.58 30.76 22.38
C LYS A 162 -2.25 29.88 23.43
N PHE A 163 -2.81 28.76 22.99
CA PHE A 163 -3.42 27.78 23.89
C PHE A 163 -2.39 27.20 24.87
N VAL A 164 -1.19 26.87 24.42
CA VAL A 164 -0.10 26.38 25.27
C VAL A 164 0.36 27.43 26.27
N ASP A 165 0.49 28.70 25.86
CA ASP A 165 0.84 29.81 26.74
C ASP A 165 -0.23 30.07 27.82
N GLU A 166 -1.50 30.05 27.43
CA GLU A 166 -2.62 30.18 28.36
C GLU A 166 -2.70 29.00 29.33
N ALA A 167 -2.47 27.77 28.85
CA ALA A 167 -2.43 26.57 29.67
C ALA A 167 -1.30 26.63 30.70
N LEU A 168 -0.11 27.12 30.32
CA LEU A 168 1.01 27.35 31.24
C LEU A 168 0.67 28.39 32.31
N GLY A 169 0.01 29.49 31.92
CA GLY A 169 -0.39 30.55 32.84
C GLY A 169 -1.45 30.12 33.87
N GLN A 170 -2.30 29.14 33.52
CA GLN A 170 -3.39 28.66 34.38
C GLN A 170 -3.06 27.35 35.13
N LEU A 171 -1.91 26.72 34.85
CA LEU A 171 -1.58 25.39 35.33
C LEU A 171 -1.61 25.26 36.86
N ASP A 172 -1.02 26.20 37.59
CA ASP A 172 -0.97 26.15 39.07
C ASP A 172 -2.38 26.17 39.68
N GLY A 173 -3.28 26.98 39.11
CA GLY A 173 -4.68 27.04 39.51
C GLY A 173 -5.44 25.75 39.19
N PHE A 174 -5.14 25.12 38.05
CA PHE A 174 -5.70 23.82 37.68
C PHE A 174 -5.22 22.71 38.61
N LEU A 175 -3.92 22.63 38.91
CA LEU A 175 -3.36 21.63 39.84
C LEU A 175 -3.91 21.80 41.25
N GLN A 176 -4.10 23.03 41.73
CA GLN A 176 -4.75 23.29 43.01
C GLN A 176 -6.19 22.78 43.03
N SER A 177 -6.90 22.88 41.91
CA SER A 177 -8.26 22.37 41.75
C SER A 177 -8.30 20.84 41.67
N CYS A 178 -7.34 20.20 40.99
CA CYS A 178 -7.14 18.75 41.00
C CYS A 178 -6.93 18.22 42.42
N ALA A 179 -6.05 18.88 43.18
CA ALA A 179 -5.75 18.50 44.57
C ALA A 179 -6.98 18.59 45.49
N LYS A 180 -7.93 19.51 45.25
CA LYS A 180 -9.21 19.53 45.98
C LYS A 180 -10.19 18.46 45.49
N LYS A 181 -10.18 18.14 44.20
CA LYS A 181 -11.12 17.19 43.60
C LYS A 181 -10.79 15.75 43.99
N VAL A 182 -9.50 15.40 44.05
CA VAL A 182 -9.05 14.06 44.46
C VAL A 182 -9.53 13.70 45.87
N ASP A 183 -9.52 14.66 46.80
CA ASP A 183 -10.04 14.46 48.17
C ASP A 183 -11.50 14.01 48.16
N GLY A 184 -12.34 14.71 47.37
CA GLY A 184 -13.77 14.40 47.27
C GLY A 184 -14.05 13.03 46.63
N ILE A 185 -13.25 12.62 45.63
CA ILE A 185 -13.37 11.29 45.01
C ILE A 185 -12.92 10.20 45.98
N ALA A 186 -11.80 10.40 46.68
CA ALA A 186 -11.31 9.46 47.69
C ALA A 186 -12.32 9.30 48.86
N ASP A 187 -12.91 10.40 49.34
CA ASP A 187 -13.93 10.38 50.38
C ASP A 187 -15.20 9.63 49.94
N ALA A 188 -15.59 9.74 48.67
CA ALA A 188 -16.72 9.00 48.11
C ALA A 188 -16.45 7.48 48.08
N LEU A 189 -15.24 7.07 47.67
CA LEU A 189 -14.81 5.67 47.66
C LEU A 189 -14.73 5.10 49.08
N ILE A 190 -14.10 5.83 50.02
CA ILE A 190 -14.02 5.45 51.43
C ILE A 190 -15.43 5.33 52.03
N GLY A 191 -16.31 6.30 51.74
CA GLY A 191 -17.69 6.28 52.21
C GLY A 191 -18.45 5.03 51.76
N ALA A 192 -18.32 4.63 50.50
CA ALA A 192 -18.95 3.42 49.98
C ALA A 192 -18.38 2.13 50.59
N LEU A 193 -17.07 2.09 50.85
CA LEU A 193 -16.43 0.95 51.52
C LEU A 193 -16.80 0.84 53.01
N GLN A 194 -16.94 1.96 53.72
CA GLN A 194 -17.39 2.01 55.12
C GLN A 194 -18.83 1.52 55.30
N VAL A 195 -19.66 1.65 54.26
CA VAL A 195 -21.04 1.14 54.24
C VAL A 195 -21.05 -0.38 54.20
N ALA A 196 -20.11 -0.98 53.46
CA ALA A 196 -19.89 -2.42 53.52
C ALA A 196 -19.62 -2.86 54.98
N LEU A 197 -18.78 -2.11 55.70
CA LEU A 197 -18.45 -2.41 57.09
C LEU A 197 -19.59 -2.16 58.09
N GLY A 198 -20.73 -1.59 57.65
CA GLY A 198 -21.83 -1.18 58.53
C GLY A 198 -21.51 0.09 59.34
N GLU A 199 -20.44 0.80 59.01
CA GLU A 199 -19.97 2.00 59.73
C GLU A 199 -20.67 3.28 59.26
N LYS A 200 -21.40 3.23 58.14
CA LYS A 200 -22.25 4.31 57.60
C LYS A 200 -23.57 3.76 57.04
N PRO A 201 -24.70 4.46 57.21
CA PRO A 201 -25.99 4.01 56.69
C PRO A 201 -26.06 4.10 55.15
N VAL A 202 -26.78 3.17 54.52
CA VAL A 202 -27.15 3.23 53.09
C VAL A 202 -28.29 4.22 52.91
N PHE A 203 -28.11 5.26 52.09
CA PHE A 203 -29.21 6.13 51.68
C PHE A 203 -29.81 5.59 50.36
N ALA A 204 -31.03 5.05 50.42
CA ALA A 204 -31.75 4.63 49.22
C ALA A 204 -32.31 5.87 48.50
N THR A 205 -31.60 6.36 47.48
CA THR A 205 -32.13 7.35 46.54
C THR A 205 -31.87 6.90 45.11
N GLY A 206 -32.92 6.83 44.29
CA GLY A 206 -32.77 6.64 42.85
C GLY A 206 -32.31 7.96 42.23
N VAL A 207 -31.04 8.05 41.85
CA VAL A 207 -30.51 9.21 41.12
C VAL A 207 -30.64 8.94 39.62
N ALA A 208 -31.23 9.87 38.87
CA ALA A 208 -31.35 9.74 37.42
C ALA A 208 -29.96 9.76 36.76
N ALA A 209 -29.72 8.83 35.83
CA ALA A 209 -28.48 8.80 35.05
C ALA A 209 -28.33 10.06 34.19
N GLU A 210 -27.11 10.58 34.09
CA GLU A 210 -26.80 11.68 33.16
C GLU A 210 -26.96 11.24 31.70
N ARG A 211 -27.45 12.14 30.86
CA ARG A 211 -27.61 11.89 29.41
C ARG A 211 -26.42 12.40 28.60
N ASN A 212 -25.83 13.51 29.02
CA ASN A 212 -24.66 14.09 28.36
C ASN A 212 -23.38 13.50 28.98
N THR A 213 -22.89 12.41 28.39
CA THR A 213 -21.73 11.65 28.88
C THR A 213 -20.38 12.24 28.44
N TYR A 214 -20.39 13.10 27.43
CA TYR A 214 -19.26 13.90 26.96
C TYR A 214 -19.72 15.28 26.46
N ASP A 215 -19.85 16.26 27.36
CA ASP A 215 -20.17 17.65 27.01
C ASP A 215 -19.44 18.64 27.95
N PRO A 216 -18.45 19.42 27.45
CA PRO A 216 -17.67 20.38 28.24
C PRO A 216 -18.48 21.55 28.80
N LYS A 217 -19.68 21.80 28.30
CA LYS A 217 -20.55 22.91 28.73
C LYS A 217 -21.52 22.50 29.84
N THR A 218 -21.68 21.20 30.07
CA THR A 218 -22.62 20.69 31.07
C THR A 218 -21.90 20.33 32.36
N GLN A 219 -22.49 20.77 33.48
CA GLN A 219 -22.12 20.30 34.80
C GLN A 219 -23.09 19.19 35.22
N SER A 220 -22.54 18.10 35.74
CA SER A 220 -23.30 17.02 36.33
C SER A 220 -22.84 16.81 37.78
N THR A 221 -23.42 15.83 38.46
CA THR A 221 -22.93 15.36 39.76
C THR A 221 -22.30 13.99 39.61
N TRP A 222 -21.36 13.69 40.50
CA TRP A 222 -20.78 12.35 40.62
C TRP A 222 -21.86 11.26 40.61
N SER A 223 -22.93 11.40 41.40
CA SER A 223 -23.99 10.41 41.49
C SER A 223 -24.70 10.13 40.16
N ARG A 224 -24.99 11.17 39.37
CA ARG A 224 -25.63 11.07 38.05
C ARG A 224 -24.70 10.46 37.01
N MET A 225 -23.42 10.84 37.02
CA MET A 225 -22.38 10.27 36.17
C MET A 225 -22.14 8.79 36.49
N MET A 226 -22.02 8.44 37.77
CA MET A 226 -21.85 7.05 38.20
C MET A 226 -23.11 6.22 37.91
N ALA A 227 -24.31 6.81 37.96
CA ALA A 227 -25.53 6.16 37.51
C ALA A 227 -25.50 5.89 35.99
N ALA A 228 -25.01 6.84 35.18
CA ALA A 228 -24.80 6.61 33.74
C ALA A 228 -23.72 5.54 33.48
N ALA A 229 -22.64 5.52 34.28
CA ALA A 229 -21.59 4.50 34.19
C ALA A 229 -22.15 3.12 34.56
N ALA A 230 -23.02 3.04 35.57
CA ALA A 230 -23.67 1.80 35.97
C ALA A 230 -24.65 1.30 34.91
N GLU A 231 -25.42 2.19 34.27
CA GLU A 231 -26.29 1.84 33.14
C GLU A 231 -25.49 1.39 31.91
N ALA A 232 -24.35 2.04 31.61
CA ALA A 232 -23.44 1.62 30.55
C ALA A 232 -22.79 0.26 30.86
N ALA A 233 -22.35 0.04 32.10
CA ALA A 233 -21.79 -1.23 32.55
C ALA A 233 -22.79 -2.37 32.41
N LYS A 234 -24.07 -2.18 32.80
CA LYS A 234 -25.14 -3.17 32.62
C LYS A 234 -25.34 -3.62 31.16
N LYS A 235 -25.02 -2.74 30.21
CA LYS A 235 -25.09 -3.02 28.78
C LYS A 235 -23.81 -3.63 28.21
N SER A 236 -22.70 -3.58 28.96
CA SER A 236 -21.42 -4.16 28.53
C SER A 236 -21.44 -5.69 28.63
N ALA A 237 -20.84 -6.38 27.66
CA ALA A 237 -20.83 -7.85 27.58
C ALA A 237 -20.17 -8.55 28.79
N ASN A 238 -19.36 -7.83 29.57
CA ASN A 238 -18.61 -8.36 30.71
C ASN A 238 -19.28 -8.12 32.08
N TYR A 239 -20.52 -7.62 32.11
CA TYR A 239 -21.21 -7.34 33.37
C TYR A 239 -22.00 -8.54 33.88
N VAL A 240 -21.62 -9.05 35.05
CA VAL A 240 -22.38 -10.09 35.76
C VAL A 240 -23.36 -9.40 36.70
N ALA A 241 -24.66 -9.57 36.48
CA ALA A 241 -25.68 -9.15 37.44
C ALA A 241 -25.66 -10.12 38.63
N ALA A 242 -25.07 -9.72 39.76
CA ALA A 242 -25.19 -10.50 40.98
C ALA A 242 -26.50 -10.16 41.67
N THR A 243 -27.28 -11.18 42.04
CA THR A 243 -28.37 -11.04 42.99
C THR A 243 -27.76 -10.68 44.34
N THR A 244 -28.21 -9.59 44.94
CA THR A 244 -27.72 -9.09 46.23
C THR A 244 -28.00 -10.12 47.33
N SER A 245 -27.09 -11.08 47.51
CA SER A 245 -27.20 -12.08 48.55
C SER A 245 -26.84 -11.43 49.87
N HIS A 246 -27.82 -11.29 50.77
CA HIS A 246 -27.66 -10.76 52.13
C HIS A 246 -26.84 -11.72 53.01
N TYR A 247 -25.55 -11.91 52.71
CA TYR A 247 -24.62 -12.57 53.61
C TYR A 247 -23.82 -11.52 54.39
N ALA A 248 -23.61 -11.77 55.69
CA ALA A 248 -22.71 -10.96 56.50
C ALA A 248 -21.29 -11.02 55.90
N LEU A 249 -20.64 -9.88 55.75
CA LEU A 249 -19.29 -9.79 55.23
C LEU A 249 -18.34 -10.71 56.04
N PRO A 250 -17.57 -11.59 55.37
CA PRO A 250 -16.54 -12.39 56.03
C PRO A 250 -15.51 -11.48 56.71
N ASP A 251 -14.97 -11.90 57.87
CA ASP A 251 -14.01 -11.07 58.61
C ASP A 251 -12.72 -10.80 57.82
N SER A 252 -12.34 -11.70 56.91
CA SER A 252 -11.24 -11.50 55.95
C SER A 252 -11.53 -10.37 54.96
N ALA A 253 -12.77 -10.26 54.46
CA ALA A 253 -13.19 -9.17 53.58
C ALA A 253 -13.25 -7.85 54.35
N LYS A 254 -13.76 -7.84 55.60
CA LYS A 254 -13.73 -6.65 56.45
C LYS A 254 -12.31 -6.14 56.69
N ALA A 255 -11.34 -7.04 56.91
CA ALA A 255 -9.93 -6.67 57.07
C ALA A 255 -9.38 -6.04 55.79
N MET A 256 -9.58 -6.66 54.62
CA MET A 256 -9.13 -6.11 53.33
C MET A 256 -9.77 -4.74 53.02
N ILE A 257 -11.05 -4.56 53.35
CA ILE A 257 -11.75 -3.28 53.18
C ILE A 257 -11.14 -2.22 54.09
N ARG A 258 -10.87 -2.53 55.38
CA ARG A 258 -10.22 -1.59 56.30
C ARG A 258 -8.81 -1.21 55.84
N ASP A 259 -8.03 -2.17 55.36
CA ASP A 259 -6.69 -1.93 54.81
C ASP A 259 -6.74 -1.04 53.55
N THR A 260 -7.75 -1.25 52.70
CA THR A 260 -7.98 -0.42 51.51
C THR A 260 -8.42 0.99 51.88
N VAL A 261 -9.31 1.14 52.87
CA VAL A 261 -9.74 2.44 53.41
C VAL A 261 -8.55 3.19 54.02
N ALA A 262 -7.70 2.51 54.78
CA ALA A 262 -6.47 3.09 55.33
C ALA A 262 -5.53 3.55 54.21
N SER A 263 -5.30 2.70 53.20
CA SER A 263 -4.45 3.03 52.05
C SER A 263 -4.99 4.20 51.20
N LEU A 264 -6.32 4.28 51.01
CA LEU A 264 -6.97 5.42 50.36
C LEU A 264 -6.82 6.71 51.19
N THR A 265 -6.88 6.60 52.52
CA THR A 265 -6.67 7.73 53.44
C THR A 265 -5.22 8.22 53.40
N ASP A 266 -4.25 7.31 53.36
CA ASP A 266 -2.83 7.63 53.22
C ASP A 266 -2.54 8.27 51.86
N LEU A 267 -3.07 7.69 50.76
CA LEU A 267 -2.96 8.25 49.42
C LEU A 267 -3.51 9.68 49.41
N LYS A 268 -4.70 9.91 49.98
CA LYS A 268 -5.32 11.23 50.12
C LYS A 268 -4.39 12.22 50.82
N GLY A 269 -3.77 11.82 51.94
CA GLY A 269 -2.81 12.64 52.69
C GLY A 269 -1.56 13.04 51.90
N MET A 270 -1.17 12.24 50.89
CA MET A 270 -0.03 12.52 50.02
C MET A 270 -0.40 13.24 48.72
N ALA A 271 -1.62 13.02 48.21
CA ALA A 271 -2.04 13.44 46.87
C ALA A 271 -1.88 14.93 46.61
N ARG A 272 -2.25 15.77 47.59
CA ARG A 272 -2.11 17.23 47.46
C ARG A 272 -0.66 17.66 47.21
N ARG A 273 0.31 17.06 47.91
CA ARG A 273 1.72 17.39 47.72
C ARG A 273 2.24 16.90 46.37
N GLN A 274 1.89 15.68 45.98
CA GLN A 274 2.38 15.08 44.73
C GLN A 274 1.77 15.75 43.49
N ILE A 275 0.46 16.05 43.48
CA ILE A 275 -0.21 16.74 42.37
C ILE A 275 0.35 18.16 42.20
N MET A 276 0.55 18.92 43.29
CA MET A 276 1.13 20.27 43.19
C MET A 276 2.57 20.24 42.67
N ARG A 277 3.35 19.20 43.00
CA ARG A 277 4.72 19.03 42.51
C ARG A 277 4.79 18.87 40.98
N LEU A 278 3.70 18.48 40.32
CA LEU A 278 3.64 18.37 38.84
C LEU A 278 3.72 19.73 38.12
N GLY A 279 3.51 20.83 38.85
CA GLY A 279 3.71 22.21 38.39
C GLY A 279 5.14 22.71 38.56
N ASP A 280 6.02 21.94 39.21
CA ASP A 280 7.44 22.27 39.31
C ASP A 280 8.13 22.09 37.95
N GLU A 281 8.91 23.09 37.57
CA GLU A 281 9.66 23.10 36.32
C GLU A 281 10.83 22.10 36.34
N GLY A 282 11.44 21.91 37.51
CA GLY A 282 12.56 20.98 37.68
C GLY A 282 12.13 19.51 37.77
N LEU A 283 10.82 19.23 37.86
CA LEU A 283 10.32 17.86 37.93
C LEU A 283 10.23 17.27 36.51
N GLN A 284 11.24 16.47 36.15
CA GLN A 284 11.19 15.65 34.94
C GLN A 284 9.92 14.80 34.94
N TYR A 285 9.24 14.72 33.78
CA TYR A 285 7.93 14.08 33.60
C TYR A 285 6.73 14.80 34.25
N GLY A 286 6.92 15.92 34.95
CA GLY A 286 5.82 16.75 35.47
C GLY A 286 5.02 17.43 34.36
N ILE A 287 3.76 17.79 34.62
CA ILE A 287 2.85 18.38 33.60
C ILE A 287 3.43 19.67 33.00
N LYS A 288 3.99 20.56 33.84
CA LYS A 288 4.61 21.80 33.35
C LYS A 288 5.77 21.54 32.39
N TRP A 289 6.59 20.55 32.72
CA TRP A 289 7.72 20.12 31.90
C TRP A 289 7.25 19.58 30.54
N MET A 290 6.20 18.74 30.51
CA MET A 290 5.64 18.22 29.24
C MET A 290 5.11 19.34 28.32
N ILE A 291 4.38 20.30 28.88
CA ILE A 291 3.82 21.42 28.11
C ILE A 291 4.95 22.31 27.56
N LYS A 292 6.06 22.48 28.30
CA LYS A 292 7.23 23.22 27.80
C LYS A 292 7.93 22.52 26.64
N ILE A 293 8.09 21.19 26.68
CA ILE A 293 8.65 20.44 25.53
C ILE A 293 7.78 20.64 24.28
N LEU A 294 6.45 20.59 24.45
CA LEU A 294 5.54 20.91 23.34
C LEU A 294 5.75 22.33 22.81
N LYS A 295 5.86 23.32 23.71
CA LYS A 295 6.15 24.71 23.33
C LYS A 295 7.45 24.82 22.53
N ASP A 296 8.51 24.16 22.98
CA ASP A 296 9.80 24.17 22.30
C ASP A 296 9.74 23.49 20.92
N ALA A 297 8.96 22.41 20.78
CA ALA A 297 8.73 21.75 19.50
C ALA A 297 7.93 22.65 18.53
N LEU A 298 6.90 23.35 19.01
CA LEU A 298 6.13 24.32 18.22
C LEU A 298 6.97 25.49 17.72
N LEU A 299 7.86 26.01 18.57
CA LEU A 299 8.80 27.07 18.20
C LEU A 299 9.76 26.62 17.10
N ARG A 300 10.24 25.36 17.16
CA ARG A 300 11.06 24.77 16.10
C ARG A 300 10.29 24.61 14.79
N ARG A 301 9.04 24.15 14.85
CA ARG A 301 8.16 23.95 13.68
C ARG A 301 7.87 25.27 12.94
N LYS A 302 7.63 26.36 13.66
CA LYS A 302 7.43 27.70 13.06
C LYS A 302 8.59 28.17 12.18
N GLY A 303 9.82 27.74 12.50
CA GLY A 303 10.99 28.04 11.67
C GLY A 303 11.02 27.27 10.35
N LYS A 304 10.41 26.07 10.28
CA LYS A 304 10.44 25.17 9.12
C LYS A 304 9.22 25.27 8.20
N HIS A 305 8.03 25.54 8.76
CA HIS A 305 6.76 25.57 8.02
C HIS A 305 6.12 26.97 7.95
N SER A 306 6.94 28.02 7.89
CA SER A 306 6.48 29.40 7.70
C SER A 306 6.13 29.69 6.22
N ALA A 307 5.23 28.91 5.64
CA ALA A 307 4.65 29.22 4.34
C ALA A 307 3.21 28.70 4.20
N ASN A 308 2.31 29.62 3.84
CA ASN A 308 0.97 29.44 3.26
C ASN A 308 -0.21 28.94 4.11
N ILE A 309 -0.29 29.31 5.39
CA ILE A 309 -1.63 29.58 5.96
C ILE A 309 -1.98 31.02 5.59
N SER A 310 -2.93 31.21 4.67
CA SER A 310 -3.45 32.53 4.33
C SER A 310 -3.88 33.25 5.61
N ALA A 311 -3.20 34.35 5.94
CA ALA A 311 -3.53 35.21 7.08
C ALA A 311 -4.92 35.88 6.94
N ASN A 312 -5.58 35.75 5.77
CA ASN A 312 -6.83 36.42 5.45
C ASN A 312 -8.10 35.59 5.71
N ASN A 313 -7.99 34.32 6.11
CA ASN A 313 -9.16 33.61 6.63
C ASN A 313 -9.30 33.94 8.11
N GLY A 314 -10.17 34.92 8.40
CA GLY A 314 -10.54 35.25 9.77
C GLY A 314 -10.91 33.99 10.57
N THR A 315 -10.65 34.04 11.87
CA THR A 315 -10.97 33.03 12.88
C THR A 315 -12.47 32.69 12.89
N GLN A 316 -12.90 31.90 11.91
CA GLN A 316 -14.11 31.10 11.98
C GLN A 316 -13.68 29.69 12.33
N VAL A 317 -14.35 29.10 13.32
CA VAL A 317 -14.32 27.67 13.55
C VAL A 317 -14.64 27.02 12.20
N GLU A 318 -13.67 26.35 11.55
CA GLU A 318 -13.97 25.51 10.40
C GLU A 318 -15.12 24.58 10.82
N SER A 319 -16.13 24.42 9.96
CA SER A 319 -17.26 23.53 10.24
C SER A 319 -16.75 22.21 10.80
N LYS A 320 -17.14 21.85 12.04
CA LYS A 320 -16.69 20.64 12.74
C LYS A 320 -16.47 19.48 11.77
N LYS A 321 -15.22 19.14 11.48
CA LYS A 321 -14.92 18.01 10.60
C LYS A 321 -15.09 16.72 11.42
N PRO A 322 -15.80 15.70 10.92
CA PRO A 322 -15.94 14.43 11.64
C PRO A 322 -14.58 13.83 11.99
N GLY A 323 -14.41 13.45 13.26
CA GLY A 323 -13.24 12.72 13.76
C GLY A 323 -12.04 13.56 14.23
N GLY A 324 -12.04 14.89 14.10
CA GLY A 324 -10.87 15.68 14.54
C GLY A 324 -10.82 15.98 16.04
N GLU A 325 -11.96 16.02 16.74
CA GLU A 325 -11.99 16.04 18.21
C GLU A 325 -11.51 14.70 18.78
N GLN A 326 -10.56 14.73 19.73
CA GLN A 326 -9.97 13.54 20.33
C GLN A 326 -10.55 13.28 21.73
N GLY A 327 -10.75 12.02 22.08
CA GLY A 327 -11.06 11.53 23.42
C GLY A 327 -9.94 10.66 23.98
N ALA A 328 -9.90 10.48 25.30
CA ALA A 328 -8.95 9.58 25.95
C ALA A 328 -9.67 8.57 26.83
N THR A 329 -9.34 7.28 26.72
CA THR A 329 -9.89 6.22 27.56
C THR A 329 -8.82 5.18 27.90
N SER A 330 -8.86 4.65 29.12
CA SER A 330 -7.96 3.60 29.58
C SER A 330 -8.57 2.18 29.49
N ALA A 331 -9.79 2.08 28.92
CA ALA A 331 -10.51 0.84 28.72
C ALA A 331 -11.41 0.92 27.48
N GLN A 332 -11.38 -0.11 26.65
CA GLN A 332 -12.25 -0.29 25.49
C GLN A 332 -12.72 -1.75 25.43
N VAL A 333 -13.84 -2.00 24.78
CA VAL A 333 -14.23 -3.38 24.42
C VAL A 333 -13.36 -3.90 23.28
N PRO A 334 -13.16 -5.23 23.15
CA PRO A 334 -12.50 -5.83 22.00
C PRO A 334 -13.16 -5.42 20.68
N ALA A 335 -12.39 -5.45 19.59
CA ALA A 335 -12.95 -5.23 18.26
C ALA A 335 -14.03 -6.27 17.93
N SER A 336 -15.06 -5.82 17.24
CA SER A 336 -16.25 -6.61 16.90
C SER A 336 -16.32 -7.02 15.43
N GLY A 337 -15.40 -6.54 14.61
CA GLY A 337 -15.30 -6.84 13.19
C GLY A 337 -13.94 -6.46 12.61
N ASP A 338 -13.74 -6.82 11.35
CA ASP A 338 -12.58 -6.46 10.55
C ASP A 338 -12.96 -5.41 9.50
N PRO A 339 -12.07 -4.43 9.24
CA PRO A 339 -12.35 -3.35 8.31
C PRO A 339 -12.42 -3.87 6.87
N SER A 340 -13.33 -3.34 6.07
CA SER A 340 -13.23 -3.43 4.62
C SER A 340 -12.15 -2.49 4.09
N CYS A 341 -11.72 -2.67 2.84
CA CYS A 341 -10.76 -1.77 2.19
C CYS A 341 -11.38 -0.39 1.81
N LYS A 342 -12.10 0.24 2.73
CA LYS A 342 -12.77 1.52 2.49
C LYS A 342 -11.81 2.70 2.67
N ASN A 343 -11.39 3.29 1.55
CA ASN A 343 -10.41 4.38 1.49
C ASN A 343 -9.08 4.02 2.20
N CYS A 344 -8.64 2.77 2.15
CA CYS A 344 -7.56 2.30 3.02
C CYS A 344 -6.14 2.67 2.58
N THR A 345 -5.33 3.08 3.54
CA THR A 345 -3.95 2.62 3.71
C THR A 345 -4.03 1.19 4.30
N LYS A 346 -3.28 0.22 3.75
CA LYS A 346 -3.48 -1.24 3.96
C LYS A 346 -3.87 -1.60 5.41
N ALA A 347 -5.07 -2.15 5.59
CA ALA A 347 -5.64 -2.51 6.91
C ALA A 347 -5.19 -3.88 7.45
N ALA A 348 -4.28 -4.55 6.74
CA ALA A 348 -3.65 -5.80 7.12
C ALA A 348 -2.13 -5.63 7.12
N ALA A 349 -1.45 -6.39 7.97
CA ALA A 349 0.01 -6.36 8.17
C ALA A 349 0.81 -6.91 6.98
N GLY A 350 0.50 -6.53 5.73
CA GLY A 350 1.12 -7.17 4.55
C GLY A 350 0.91 -8.69 4.44
N GLY A 351 0.15 -9.30 5.36
CA GLY A 351 -0.13 -10.72 5.52
C GLY A 351 -1.61 -10.95 5.85
N ALA A 352 -2.00 -12.21 5.96
CA ALA A 352 -3.37 -12.70 5.98
C ALA A 352 -4.11 -12.49 7.33
N ILE A 353 -3.39 -12.14 8.41
CA ILE A 353 -3.95 -11.98 9.76
C ILE A 353 -4.55 -10.58 9.97
N SER A 354 -5.80 -10.52 10.43
CA SER A 354 -6.45 -9.30 10.90
C SER A 354 -5.77 -8.73 12.15
N LEU A 355 -5.36 -7.47 12.08
CA LEU A 355 -4.84 -6.71 13.22
C LEU A 355 -5.87 -6.54 14.34
N ALA A 356 -7.17 -6.54 14.03
CA ALA A 356 -8.22 -6.26 15.00
C ALA A 356 -8.70 -7.52 15.72
N THR A 357 -9.00 -8.58 14.96
CA THR A 357 -9.61 -9.80 15.50
C THR A 357 -8.63 -10.97 15.62
N GLY A 358 -7.50 -10.94 14.92
CA GLY A 358 -6.60 -12.09 14.79
C GLY A 358 -7.10 -13.16 13.83
N CYS A 359 -8.18 -12.90 13.09
CA CYS A 359 -8.66 -13.81 12.06
C CYS A 359 -7.64 -13.92 10.91
N GLU A 360 -7.28 -15.14 10.52
CA GLU A 360 -6.47 -15.40 9.33
C GLU A 360 -7.36 -15.48 8.10
N SER A 361 -6.95 -14.86 6.98
CA SER A 361 -7.66 -14.97 5.70
C SER A 361 -6.74 -14.84 4.49
N PHE A 362 -6.79 -15.83 3.60
CA PHE A 362 -6.05 -15.86 2.35
C PHE A 362 -6.89 -16.50 1.24
N GLY A 363 -6.54 -16.23 -0.02
CA GLY A 363 -7.28 -16.71 -1.19
C GLY A 363 -6.39 -17.31 -2.26
N HIS A 364 -6.83 -18.43 -2.86
CA HIS A 364 -6.18 -19.05 -4.02
C HIS A 364 -7.15 -19.12 -5.19
N THR A 365 -6.70 -18.72 -6.38
CA THR A 365 -7.48 -18.80 -7.61
C THR A 365 -7.06 -20.03 -8.39
N ASP A 366 -8.00 -20.95 -8.60
CA ASP A 366 -7.71 -22.23 -9.23
C ASP A 366 -7.78 -22.11 -10.77
N PHE A 367 -8.76 -21.36 -11.29
CA PHE A 367 -8.89 -21.06 -12.72
C PHE A 367 -9.72 -19.79 -12.98
N VAL A 368 -9.61 -19.28 -14.21
CA VAL A 368 -10.47 -18.24 -14.78
C VAL A 368 -10.96 -18.69 -16.15
N LEU A 369 -12.28 -18.72 -16.36
CA LEU A 369 -12.86 -18.90 -17.69
C LEU A 369 -13.29 -17.55 -18.27
N GLY A 370 -12.82 -17.26 -19.48
CA GLY A 370 -13.14 -16.04 -20.21
C GLY A 370 -14.62 -15.97 -20.59
N ALA A 371 -15.22 -14.81 -20.32
CA ALA A 371 -16.55 -14.39 -20.75
C ALA A 371 -16.68 -12.87 -20.49
N PRO A 372 -17.69 -12.18 -21.03
CA PRO A 372 -17.99 -10.79 -20.64
C PRO A 372 -18.09 -10.61 -19.12
N LEU A 373 -18.72 -11.58 -18.44
CA LEU A 373 -18.63 -11.77 -16.99
C LEU A 373 -17.88 -13.08 -16.71
N PRO A 374 -16.57 -13.04 -16.40
CA PRO A 374 -15.75 -14.24 -16.29
C PRO A 374 -16.14 -15.11 -15.09
N ILE A 375 -16.00 -16.42 -15.24
CA ILE A 375 -16.10 -17.35 -14.10
C ILE A 375 -14.71 -17.47 -13.48
N THR A 376 -14.46 -16.67 -12.45
CA THR A 376 -13.25 -16.74 -11.62
C THR A 376 -13.53 -17.62 -10.40
N TRP A 377 -12.85 -18.76 -10.29
CA TRP A 377 -12.98 -19.65 -9.13
C TRP A 377 -11.86 -19.40 -8.12
N THR A 378 -12.15 -18.51 -7.17
CA THR A 378 -11.27 -18.21 -6.04
C THR A 378 -11.84 -18.83 -4.77
N ARG A 379 -10.99 -19.56 -4.04
CA ARG A 379 -11.30 -20.10 -2.72
C ARG A 379 -10.69 -19.18 -1.68
N THR A 380 -11.52 -18.65 -0.80
CA THR A 380 -11.11 -17.81 0.32
C THR A 380 -11.24 -18.61 1.60
N TYR A 381 -10.13 -18.80 2.31
CA TYR A 381 -10.13 -19.34 3.67
C TYR A 381 -10.31 -18.18 4.65
N ARG A 382 -11.07 -18.41 5.71
CA ARG A 382 -11.17 -17.46 6.81
C ARG A 382 -11.36 -18.17 8.15
N SER A 383 -10.42 -17.99 9.08
CA SER A 383 -10.35 -18.79 10.31
C SER A 383 -11.57 -18.63 11.23
N ASP A 384 -12.30 -17.51 11.18
CA ASP A 384 -13.50 -17.27 12.01
C ASP A 384 -14.83 -17.63 11.34
N LEU A 385 -14.82 -18.21 10.14
CA LEU A 385 -16.02 -18.52 9.34
C LEU A 385 -16.66 -19.86 9.73
N ALA A 386 -17.00 -20.05 11.01
CA ALA A 386 -17.59 -21.29 11.54
C ALA A 386 -18.91 -21.71 10.85
N ALA A 387 -19.64 -20.75 10.26
CA ALA A 387 -20.86 -21.03 9.49
C ALA A 387 -20.60 -21.95 8.27
N PHE A 388 -19.34 -22.05 7.83
CA PHE A 388 -18.87 -22.89 6.74
C PHE A 388 -18.03 -24.09 7.22
N ASP A 389 -18.10 -24.49 8.49
CA ASP A 389 -17.46 -25.74 8.96
C ASP A 389 -17.99 -26.99 8.20
N GLN A 390 -19.18 -26.89 7.59
CA GLN A 390 -19.78 -27.91 6.71
C GLN A 390 -19.95 -27.37 5.26
N GLY A 391 -19.00 -26.54 4.81
CA GLY A 391 -18.98 -25.91 3.48
C GLY A 391 -18.68 -26.91 2.34
N SER A 392 -19.02 -26.53 1.11
CA SER A 392 -18.87 -27.41 -0.07
C SER A 392 -17.44 -27.69 -0.51
N LEU A 393 -16.46 -26.93 0.01
CA LEU A 393 -15.03 -27.13 -0.21
C LEU A 393 -14.31 -27.51 1.09
N GLY A 394 -15.04 -27.94 2.10
CA GLY A 394 -14.51 -28.19 3.44
C GLY A 394 -14.61 -26.98 4.36
N ALA A 395 -14.16 -27.17 5.61
CA ALA A 395 -14.41 -26.23 6.68
C ALA A 395 -13.81 -24.84 6.41
N ARG A 396 -14.63 -23.80 6.60
CA ARG A 396 -14.24 -22.37 6.57
C ARG A 396 -13.68 -21.87 5.23
N TRP A 397 -13.97 -22.59 4.16
CA TRP A 397 -13.73 -22.14 2.78
C TRP A 397 -15.01 -21.57 2.16
N ILE A 398 -14.87 -20.44 1.47
CA ILE A 398 -15.94 -19.80 0.70
C ILE A 398 -15.44 -19.43 -0.69
N THR A 399 -16.36 -19.32 -1.64
CA THR A 399 -16.12 -18.88 -3.02
C THR A 399 -17.13 -17.80 -3.39
N PRO A 400 -16.91 -17.03 -4.47
CA PRO A 400 -17.92 -16.14 -5.03
C PRO A 400 -19.27 -16.82 -5.34
N TYR A 401 -19.29 -18.14 -5.50
CA TYR A 401 -20.48 -18.92 -5.87
C TYR A 401 -21.10 -19.69 -4.70
N SER A 402 -20.52 -19.59 -3.51
CA SER A 402 -21.02 -20.23 -2.30
C SER A 402 -21.42 -19.22 -1.22
N THR A 403 -21.51 -17.93 -1.56
CA THR A 403 -22.06 -16.89 -0.69
C THR A 403 -23.52 -17.24 -0.33
N ARG A 404 -23.96 -16.82 0.86
CA ARG A 404 -25.34 -17.07 1.33
C ARG A 404 -25.76 -16.08 2.41
N VAL A 405 -27.06 -16.06 2.72
CA VAL A 405 -27.64 -15.26 3.80
C VAL A 405 -28.33 -16.17 4.83
N ASP A 406 -27.82 -16.24 6.05
CA ASP A 406 -28.37 -17.10 7.11
C ASP A 406 -29.42 -16.36 7.93
N VAL A 407 -30.50 -17.06 8.34
CA VAL A 407 -31.50 -16.53 9.27
C VAL A 407 -31.18 -17.02 10.68
N ALA A 408 -30.35 -16.25 11.40
CA ALA A 408 -29.81 -16.65 12.69
C ALA A 408 -29.66 -15.47 13.67
N LYS A 409 -29.33 -15.77 14.93
CA LYS A 409 -28.93 -14.72 15.88
C LYS A 409 -27.50 -14.29 15.57
N ALA A 410 -27.27 -13.00 15.42
CA ALA A 410 -25.91 -12.50 15.16
C ALA A 410 -24.99 -12.83 16.34
N ALA A 411 -23.82 -13.40 16.06
CA ALA A 411 -22.85 -13.79 17.08
C ALA A 411 -22.00 -12.61 17.61
N LYS A 412 -21.77 -11.60 16.76
CA LYS A 412 -20.90 -10.44 17.01
C LYS A 412 -21.52 -9.15 16.44
N GLY A 413 -20.91 -8.00 16.74
CA GLY A 413 -21.29 -6.69 16.22
C GLY A 413 -22.53 -6.07 16.87
N ARG A 414 -23.02 -4.94 16.34
CA ARG A 414 -24.12 -4.14 16.92
C ARG A 414 -25.45 -4.88 17.10
N ARG A 415 -25.67 -5.98 16.37
CA ARG A 415 -26.89 -6.79 16.44
C ARG A 415 -26.71 -8.09 17.24
N GLN A 416 -25.61 -8.23 17.99
CA GLN A 416 -25.32 -9.44 18.76
C GLN A 416 -26.53 -9.92 19.58
N GLY A 417 -26.84 -11.22 19.48
CA GLY A 417 -27.98 -11.86 20.16
C GLY A 417 -29.35 -11.63 19.51
N GLN A 418 -29.46 -10.76 18.50
CA GLN A 418 -30.70 -10.47 17.80
C GLN A 418 -30.83 -11.34 16.54
N MET A 419 -32.05 -11.83 16.28
CA MET A 419 -32.38 -12.47 14.99
C MET A 419 -32.11 -11.48 13.85
N SER A 420 -31.37 -11.95 12.85
CA SER A 420 -30.80 -11.15 11.77
C SER A 420 -30.69 -11.97 10.49
N LEU A 421 -30.59 -11.28 9.36
CA LEU A 421 -30.14 -11.83 8.08
C LEU A 421 -28.62 -11.66 8.02
N ILE A 422 -27.85 -12.75 8.08
CA ILE A 422 -26.39 -12.72 8.14
C ILE A 422 -25.84 -13.03 6.75
N TYR A 423 -25.39 -12.01 6.04
CA TYR A 423 -24.75 -12.16 4.73
C TYR A 423 -23.30 -12.60 4.90
N HIS A 424 -22.92 -13.72 4.27
CA HIS A 424 -21.54 -14.21 4.20
C HIS A 424 -20.97 -13.87 2.82
N GLY A 425 -20.09 -12.87 2.77
CA GLY A 425 -19.50 -12.34 1.54
C GLY A 425 -18.37 -13.22 0.99
N ALA A 426 -18.04 -13.05 -0.29
CA ALA A 426 -16.97 -13.81 -0.96
C ALA A 426 -15.57 -13.54 -0.36
N ASP A 427 -15.41 -12.44 0.37
CA ASP A 427 -14.22 -12.11 1.18
C ASP A 427 -14.18 -12.85 2.53
N GLY A 428 -15.18 -13.70 2.81
CA GLY A 428 -15.34 -14.45 4.05
C GLY A 428 -15.97 -13.65 5.19
N ARG A 429 -16.11 -12.33 5.09
CA ARG A 429 -16.68 -11.52 6.18
C ARG A 429 -18.19 -11.72 6.26
N SER A 430 -18.69 -11.59 7.48
CA SER A 430 -20.11 -11.81 7.80
C SER A 430 -20.76 -10.53 8.28
N HIS A 431 -21.87 -10.13 7.66
CA HIS A 431 -22.57 -8.87 7.93
C HIS A 431 -24.01 -9.13 8.36
N ALA A 432 -24.36 -8.69 9.57
CA ALA A 432 -25.69 -8.89 10.15
C ALA A 432 -26.65 -7.73 9.85
N PHE A 433 -27.73 -8.03 9.14
CA PHE A 433 -28.81 -7.11 8.78
C PHE A 433 -30.07 -7.38 9.62
N PRO A 434 -30.95 -6.38 9.84
CA PRO A 434 -32.26 -6.63 10.44
C PRO A 434 -33.10 -7.59 9.59
N LEU A 435 -34.07 -8.26 10.22
CA LEU A 435 -35.11 -8.97 9.47
C LEU A 435 -35.92 -7.96 8.65
N LEU A 436 -36.16 -8.28 7.39
CA LEU A 436 -36.85 -7.41 6.43
C LEU A 436 -38.26 -7.95 6.12
N ALA A 437 -39.24 -7.06 6.05
CA ALA A 437 -40.53 -7.35 5.43
C ALA A 437 -40.37 -7.42 3.90
N VAL A 438 -41.31 -8.07 3.19
CA VAL A 438 -41.29 -8.09 1.72
C VAL A 438 -41.40 -6.65 1.20
N GLY A 439 -40.53 -6.28 0.27
CA GLY A 439 -40.38 -4.92 -0.27
C GLY A 439 -39.47 -3.99 0.56
N GLN A 440 -39.00 -4.43 1.74
CA GLN A 440 -38.12 -3.61 2.57
C GLN A 440 -36.65 -3.78 2.17
N SER A 441 -35.89 -2.69 2.25
CA SER A 441 -34.44 -2.67 2.05
C SER A 441 -33.71 -2.11 3.27
N HIS A 442 -32.46 -2.53 3.47
CA HIS A 442 -31.55 -1.96 4.46
C HIS A 442 -30.18 -1.74 3.86
N ARG A 443 -29.65 -0.53 4.01
CA ARG A 443 -28.33 -0.15 3.49
C ARG A 443 -27.29 -0.16 4.61
N ASN A 444 -26.17 -0.81 4.32
CA ASN A 444 -24.92 -0.66 5.06
C ASN A 444 -23.99 0.30 4.30
N PRO A 445 -23.84 1.56 4.73
CA PRO A 445 -23.00 2.54 4.03
C PRO A 445 -21.50 2.25 4.17
N ILE A 446 -21.07 1.46 5.15
CA ILE A 446 -19.65 1.11 5.35
C ILE A 446 -19.22 0.07 4.32
N GLU A 447 -20.02 -0.96 4.13
CA GLU A 447 -19.75 -2.01 3.13
C GLU A 447 -20.24 -1.64 1.73
N GLU A 448 -20.97 -0.53 1.60
CA GLU A 448 -21.67 -0.14 0.36
C GLU A 448 -22.53 -1.28 -0.19
N ILE A 449 -23.33 -1.89 0.70
CA ILE A 449 -24.23 -2.99 0.37
C ILE A 449 -25.66 -2.61 0.74
N THR A 450 -26.62 -2.90 -0.14
CA THR A 450 -28.05 -2.79 0.15
C THR A 450 -28.72 -4.15 0.04
N LEU A 451 -29.23 -4.65 1.16
CA LEU A 451 -29.99 -5.90 1.22
C LEU A 451 -31.48 -5.59 1.06
N THR A 452 -32.14 -6.23 0.10
CA THR A 452 -33.57 -6.05 -0.20
C THR A 452 -34.30 -7.39 -0.16
N ARG A 453 -35.47 -7.43 0.49
CA ARG A 453 -36.34 -8.61 0.45
C ARG A 453 -37.37 -8.50 -0.68
N LEU A 454 -37.10 -9.19 -1.79
CA LEU A 454 -37.90 -9.11 -3.01
C LEU A 454 -39.24 -9.84 -2.88
N SER A 455 -39.27 -10.99 -2.22
CA SER A 455 -40.48 -11.80 -2.03
C SER A 455 -40.39 -12.62 -0.74
N GLU A 456 -41.38 -13.49 -0.48
CA GLU A 456 -41.28 -14.45 0.62
C GLU A 456 -40.09 -15.40 0.47
N ARG A 457 -39.66 -15.68 -0.78
CA ARG A 457 -38.59 -16.63 -1.11
C ARG A 457 -37.30 -15.99 -1.63
N LEU A 458 -37.27 -14.69 -1.94
CA LEU A 458 -36.12 -14.07 -2.61
C LEU A 458 -35.54 -12.88 -1.84
N LEU A 459 -34.20 -12.82 -1.77
CA LEU A 459 -33.42 -11.65 -1.37
C LEU A 459 -32.56 -11.17 -2.55
N ALA A 460 -32.25 -9.87 -2.57
CA ALA A 460 -31.22 -9.30 -3.41
C ALA A 460 -30.19 -8.54 -2.56
N VAL A 461 -28.92 -8.66 -2.92
CA VAL A 461 -27.81 -7.90 -2.38
C VAL A 461 -27.28 -7.04 -3.52
N ASP A 462 -27.51 -5.73 -3.43
CA ASP A 462 -26.99 -4.73 -4.36
C ASP A 462 -25.69 -4.16 -3.81
N PHE A 463 -24.65 -4.14 -4.65
CA PHE A 463 -23.33 -3.64 -4.28
C PHE A 463 -23.10 -2.25 -4.87
N GLY A 464 -22.40 -1.42 -4.11
CA GLY A 464 -22.10 -0.04 -4.44
C GLY A 464 -23.09 0.95 -3.85
N LYS A 465 -23.09 2.14 -4.43
CA LYS A 465 -23.89 3.28 -3.97
C LYS A 465 -25.33 3.16 -4.47
N PRO A 466 -26.31 3.75 -3.75
CA PRO A 466 -27.72 3.54 -4.04
C PRO A 466 -28.11 4.19 -5.37
N MET A 467 -28.61 3.37 -6.31
CA MET A 467 -29.06 3.83 -7.62
C MET A 467 -30.38 4.61 -7.56
N PRO A 468 -30.67 5.48 -8.56
CA PRO A 468 -31.98 6.10 -8.71
C PRO A 468 -33.13 5.09 -8.72
N ALA A 469 -34.30 5.50 -8.23
CA ALA A 469 -35.46 4.62 -8.14
C ALA A 469 -35.86 4.03 -9.50
N GLY A 470 -35.95 2.70 -9.56
CA GLY A 470 -36.31 1.96 -10.78
C GLY A 470 -35.12 1.54 -11.64
N GLU A 471 -33.90 1.96 -11.32
CA GLU A 471 -32.68 1.55 -12.02
C GLU A 471 -32.04 0.31 -11.38
N ALA A 472 -31.38 -0.50 -12.21
CA ALA A 472 -30.65 -1.67 -11.74
C ALA A 472 -29.32 -1.26 -11.09
N ALA A 473 -28.90 -2.01 -10.07
CA ALA A 473 -27.55 -1.90 -9.53
C ALA A 473 -26.51 -2.36 -10.56
N ASP A 474 -25.31 -1.79 -10.49
CA ASP A 474 -24.19 -2.19 -11.36
C ASP A 474 -23.81 -3.66 -11.14
N TRP A 475 -23.91 -4.14 -9.90
CA TRP A 475 -23.71 -5.52 -9.50
C TRP A 475 -24.78 -5.94 -8.48
N ARG A 476 -25.49 -7.03 -8.78
CA ARG A 476 -26.55 -7.60 -7.95
C ARG A 476 -26.36 -9.11 -7.79
N GLU A 477 -26.45 -9.57 -6.56
CA GLU A 477 -26.60 -10.99 -6.22
C GLU A 477 -28.05 -11.29 -5.81
N THR A 478 -28.62 -12.38 -6.31
CA THR A 478 -29.98 -12.84 -5.97
C THR A 478 -29.92 -14.17 -5.24
N TYR A 479 -30.68 -14.27 -4.14
CA TYR A 479 -30.69 -15.44 -3.27
C TYR A 479 -32.09 -16.03 -3.10
N GLU A 480 -32.17 -17.35 -3.01
CA GLU A 480 -33.41 -18.12 -2.81
C GLU A 480 -33.46 -18.77 -1.43
N LEU A 481 -34.58 -18.61 -0.72
CA LEU A 481 -34.87 -19.24 0.56
C LEU A 481 -34.97 -20.76 0.42
N VAL A 482 -34.17 -21.46 1.20
CA VAL A 482 -34.18 -22.91 1.36
C VAL A 482 -34.19 -23.28 2.84
N ASP A 483 -34.92 -24.34 3.18
CA ASP A 483 -34.86 -24.90 4.52
C ASP A 483 -33.61 -25.79 4.63
N THR A 484 -32.81 -25.53 5.65
CA THR A 484 -31.59 -26.31 5.89
C THR A 484 -31.97 -27.72 6.32
N ILE A 485 -31.30 -28.74 5.75
CA ILE A 485 -31.47 -30.13 6.20
C ILE A 485 -31.08 -30.28 7.69
N ALA A 486 -31.63 -31.31 8.36
CA ALA A 486 -31.43 -31.52 9.80
C ALA A 486 -29.94 -31.54 10.22
N ALA A 487 -29.06 -32.10 9.39
CA ALA A 487 -27.62 -32.19 9.65
C ALA A 487 -26.91 -30.82 9.69
N LYS A 488 -27.44 -29.80 8.99
CA LYS A 488 -26.82 -28.46 8.87
C LYS A 488 -27.58 -27.39 9.67
N ALA A 489 -28.72 -27.73 10.25
CA ALA A 489 -29.58 -26.79 10.99
C ALA A 489 -28.88 -26.12 12.19
N GLY A 490 -27.88 -26.78 12.79
CA GLY A 490 -27.09 -26.23 13.90
C GLY A 490 -26.07 -25.17 13.50
N SER A 491 -25.52 -25.25 12.28
CA SER A 491 -24.46 -24.34 11.80
C SER A 491 -24.95 -23.24 10.86
N GLN A 492 -26.01 -23.50 10.08
CA GLN A 492 -26.56 -22.57 9.08
C GLN A 492 -27.92 -21.97 9.50
N GLY A 493 -28.42 -22.35 10.68
CA GLY A 493 -29.79 -22.08 11.10
C GLY A 493 -30.79 -22.97 10.36
N LYS A 494 -32.07 -22.93 10.78
CA LYS A 494 -33.15 -23.71 10.14
C LYS A 494 -33.46 -23.25 8.71
N GLN A 495 -33.12 -22.00 8.39
CA GLN A 495 -33.41 -21.35 7.11
C GLN A 495 -32.21 -20.52 6.66
N HIS A 496 -31.86 -20.62 5.39
CA HIS A 496 -30.86 -19.76 4.75
C HIS A 496 -31.28 -19.45 3.32
N PHE A 497 -30.72 -18.39 2.75
CA PHE A 497 -30.90 -18.06 1.34
C PHE A 497 -29.60 -18.38 0.59
N ARG A 498 -29.66 -19.29 -0.39
CA ARG A 498 -28.51 -19.66 -1.25
C ARG A 498 -28.44 -18.75 -2.46
N LEU A 499 -27.24 -18.44 -2.96
CA LEU A 499 -27.04 -17.66 -4.18
C LEU A 499 -27.62 -18.42 -5.39
N VAL A 500 -28.38 -17.76 -6.25
CA VAL A 500 -28.92 -18.38 -7.48
C VAL A 500 -28.56 -17.63 -8.75
N ALA A 501 -28.25 -16.33 -8.65
CA ALA A 501 -27.78 -15.56 -9.79
C ALA A 501 -26.96 -14.34 -9.37
N GLN A 502 -26.05 -13.94 -10.26
CA GLN A 502 -25.32 -12.69 -10.22
C GLN A 502 -25.58 -11.93 -11.53
N HIS A 503 -25.81 -10.63 -11.44
CA HIS A 503 -26.19 -9.81 -12.59
C HIS A 503 -25.39 -8.52 -12.62
N THR A 504 -25.02 -8.10 -13.83
CA THR A 504 -24.51 -6.76 -14.12
C THR A 504 -25.58 -5.93 -14.82
N ASN A 505 -25.45 -4.60 -14.76
CA ASN A 505 -26.29 -3.69 -15.53
C ASN A 505 -26.09 -3.81 -17.07
N SER A 506 -25.00 -4.44 -17.52
CA SER A 506 -24.64 -4.66 -18.94
C SER A 506 -25.40 -5.81 -19.62
N GLY A 507 -26.25 -6.54 -18.88
CA GLY A 507 -26.95 -7.72 -19.37
C GLY A 507 -26.15 -9.04 -19.30
N ALA A 508 -24.90 -8.98 -18.81
CA ALA A 508 -24.15 -10.18 -18.43
C ALA A 508 -24.65 -10.73 -17.08
N ALA A 509 -24.75 -12.06 -16.97
CA ALA A 509 -25.23 -12.71 -15.77
C ALA A 509 -24.56 -14.08 -15.55
N ILE A 510 -24.40 -14.47 -14.29
CA ILE A 510 -24.04 -15.84 -13.88
C ILE A 510 -25.26 -16.47 -13.22
N GLY A 511 -25.72 -17.61 -13.74
CA GLY A 511 -26.77 -18.42 -13.12
C GLY A 511 -26.17 -19.64 -12.43
N LEU A 512 -26.67 -19.96 -11.23
CA LEU A 512 -26.25 -21.13 -10.45
C LEU A 512 -27.39 -22.15 -10.38
N ARG A 513 -27.07 -23.43 -10.57
CA ARG A 513 -28.03 -24.55 -10.49
C ARG A 513 -27.65 -25.51 -9.37
N TYR A 514 -28.66 -26.19 -8.81
CA TYR A 514 -28.52 -27.06 -7.65
C TYR A 514 -29.20 -28.41 -7.87
N ASP A 515 -28.89 -29.06 -8.99
CA ASP A 515 -29.60 -30.28 -9.42
C ASP A 515 -29.07 -31.57 -8.78
N HIS A 516 -27.90 -31.52 -8.14
CA HIS A 516 -27.34 -32.67 -7.42
C HIS A 516 -28.01 -32.83 -6.05
N VAL A 517 -28.61 -34.00 -5.80
CA VAL A 517 -29.24 -34.34 -4.53
C VAL A 517 -28.42 -35.38 -3.79
N ILE A 518 -28.01 -35.06 -2.56
CA ILE A 518 -27.31 -35.99 -1.67
C ILE A 518 -28.32 -36.99 -1.11
N ALA A 519 -28.27 -38.23 -1.56
CA ALA A 519 -29.29 -39.24 -1.25
C ALA A 519 -29.50 -39.47 0.26
N ALA A 520 -28.42 -39.37 1.05
CA ALA A 520 -28.47 -39.60 2.49
C ALA A 520 -29.22 -38.47 3.25
N THR A 521 -29.24 -37.25 2.72
CA THR A 521 -29.74 -36.07 3.43
C THR A 521 -30.86 -35.34 2.72
N GLY A 522 -31.06 -35.60 1.42
CA GLY A 522 -31.97 -34.86 0.53
C GLY A 522 -31.46 -33.47 0.14
N GLU A 523 -30.22 -33.11 0.50
CA GLU A 523 -29.67 -31.78 0.23
C GLU A 523 -29.38 -31.56 -1.26
N GLN A 524 -29.78 -30.40 -1.76
CA GLN A 524 -29.43 -29.92 -3.10
C GLN A 524 -28.15 -29.10 -3.07
N VAL A 525 -27.11 -29.55 -3.77
CA VAL A 525 -25.80 -28.88 -3.83
C VAL A 525 -25.52 -28.31 -5.23
N LEU A 526 -24.63 -27.32 -5.29
CA LEU A 526 -24.27 -26.61 -6.53
C LEU A 526 -23.85 -27.62 -7.60
N SER A 527 -24.49 -27.59 -8.76
CA SER A 527 -24.24 -28.46 -9.92
C SER A 527 -23.60 -27.72 -11.09
N ASP A 528 -24.05 -26.49 -11.36
CA ASP A 528 -23.60 -25.72 -12.53
C ASP A 528 -23.44 -24.23 -12.22
N ILE A 529 -22.46 -23.63 -12.87
CA ILE A 529 -22.21 -22.19 -12.92
C ILE A 529 -22.20 -21.80 -14.40
N VAL A 530 -23.11 -20.93 -14.80
CA VAL A 530 -23.34 -20.61 -16.21
C VAL A 530 -23.25 -19.10 -16.41
N SER A 531 -22.18 -18.64 -17.06
CA SER A 531 -22.04 -17.25 -17.50
C SER A 531 -22.73 -17.05 -18.83
N ARG A 532 -23.55 -16.00 -18.92
CA ARG A 532 -24.37 -15.65 -20.08
C ARG A 532 -24.23 -14.19 -20.46
N GLN A 533 -24.35 -13.93 -21.76
CA GLN A 533 -24.59 -12.61 -22.32
C GLN A 533 -25.93 -12.64 -23.06
N GLY A 534 -26.97 -12.01 -22.49
CA GLY A 534 -28.33 -12.23 -22.96
C GLY A 534 -28.73 -13.71 -22.85
N GLU A 535 -29.20 -14.31 -23.95
CA GLU A 535 -29.59 -15.74 -24.00
C GLU A 535 -28.41 -16.70 -24.30
N ALA A 536 -27.25 -16.17 -24.70
CA ALA A 536 -26.11 -17.00 -25.08
C ALA A 536 -25.31 -17.44 -23.85
N ILE A 537 -25.03 -18.74 -23.76
CA ILE A 537 -24.07 -19.30 -22.78
C ILE A 537 -22.66 -19.09 -23.32
N ILE A 538 -21.83 -18.36 -22.56
CA ILE A 538 -20.45 -18.07 -22.94
C ILE A 538 -19.48 -19.00 -22.21
N ALA A 539 -19.68 -19.21 -20.92
CA ALA A 539 -18.89 -20.14 -20.12
C ALA A 539 -19.80 -20.99 -19.22
N HIS A 540 -19.46 -22.27 -19.06
CA HIS A 540 -20.22 -23.21 -18.26
C HIS A 540 -19.28 -24.13 -17.49
N VAL A 541 -19.40 -24.12 -16.17
CA VAL A 541 -18.69 -25.02 -15.26
C VAL A 541 -19.69 -25.98 -14.64
N GLY A 542 -19.40 -27.28 -14.71
CA GLY A 542 -20.08 -28.33 -13.97
C GLY A 542 -19.27 -28.71 -12.73
N THR A 543 -19.94 -28.94 -11.60
CA THR A 543 -19.33 -29.46 -10.39
C THR A 543 -19.47 -30.99 -10.32
N GLN A 544 -18.53 -31.65 -9.64
CA GLN A 544 -18.63 -33.05 -9.29
C GLN A 544 -18.61 -33.19 -7.77
N PRO A 545 -19.76 -33.21 -7.09
CA PRO A 545 -19.81 -33.41 -5.64
C PRO A 545 -19.63 -34.89 -5.26
N ASP A 546 -19.13 -35.14 -4.05
CA ASP A 546 -19.19 -36.44 -3.40
C ASP A 546 -20.66 -36.84 -3.14
N ALA A 547 -21.02 -38.07 -3.50
CA ALA A 547 -22.39 -38.55 -3.41
C ALA A 547 -22.93 -38.69 -1.96
N GLN A 548 -22.04 -38.76 -0.96
CA GLN A 548 -22.39 -38.93 0.44
C GLN A 548 -22.28 -37.61 1.22
N THR A 549 -21.18 -36.88 1.02
CA THR A 549 -20.88 -35.67 1.81
C THR A 549 -21.29 -34.38 1.12
N GLY A 550 -21.43 -34.39 -0.21
CA GLY A 550 -21.68 -33.18 -1.01
C GLY A 550 -20.48 -32.26 -1.19
N LEU A 551 -19.29 -32.65 -0.70
CA LEU A 551 -18.04 -31.93 -0.93
C LEU A 551 -17.66 -31.97 -2.42
N ILE A 552 -17.31 -30.83 -3.00
CA ILE A 552 -16.90 -30.74 -4.41
C ILE A 552 -15.56 -31.43 -4.58
N LYS A 553 -15.49 -32.47 -5.43
CA LYS A 553 -14.25 -33.19 -5.75
C LYS A 553 -13.54 -32.65 -6.99
N ALA A 554 -14.28 -32.11 -7.94
CA ALA A 554 -13.72 -31.57 -9.18
C ALA A 554 -14.66 -30.55 -9.83
N LEU A 555 -14.07 -29.71 -10.66
CA LEU A 555 -14.75 -28.74 -11.51
C LEU A 555 -14.38 -29.01 -12.97
N TRP A 556 -15.36 -28.94 -13.86
CA TRP A 556 -15.22 -29.31 -15.26
C TRP A 556 -15.77 -28.22 -16.17
N GLU A 557 -15.04 -27.90 -17.24
CA GLU A 557 -15.57 -27.05 -18.31
C GLU A 557 -16.57 -27.84 -19.15
N LEU A 558 -17.73 -27.26 -19.39
CA LEU A 558 -18.78 -27.79 -20.24
C LEU A 558 -18.93 -26.89 -21.48
N LYS A 559 -18.98 -27.50 -22.66
CA LYS A 559 -19.37 -26.81 -23.91
C LYS A 559 -20.45 -27.62 -24.61
N ASP A 560 -21.55 -26.97 -24.95
CA ASP A 560 -22.72 -27.61 -25.58
C ASP A 560 -23.21 -28.87 -24.82
N GLY A 561 -23.16 -28.82 -23.49
CA GLY A 561 -23.56 -29.93 -22.61
C GLY A 561 -22.57 -31.11 -22.56
N ARG A 562 -21.37 -30.97 -23.12
CA ARG A 562 -20.31 -31.99 -23.09
C ARG A 562 -19.14 -31.54 -22.22
N VAL A 563 -18.57 -32.48 -21.48
CA VAL A 563 -17.34 -32.26 -20.69
C VAL A 563 -16.16 -32.06 -21.63
N VAL A 564 -15.45 -30.94 -21.47
CA VAL A 564 -14.30 -30.55 -22.30
C VAL A 564 -12.97 -30.85 -21.60
N ARG A 565 -12.79 -30.34 -20.38
CA ARG A 565 -11.59 -30.54 -19.57
C ARG A 565 -11.87 -30.35 -18.08
N GLN A 566 -11.01 -30.93 -17.24
CA GLN A 566 -11.01 -30.67 -15.81
C GLN A 566 -10.33 -29.32 -15.55
N LEU A 567 -10.94 -28.50 -14.71
CA LEU A 567 -10.45 -27.17 -14.34
C LEU A 567 -9.76 -27.15 -12.99
N ALA A 568 -10.27 -27.95 -12.04
CA ALA A 568 -9.68 -28.12 -10.72
C ALA A 568 -10.10 -29.46 -10.08
N ALA A 569 -9.33 -29.91 -9.10
CA ALA A 569 -9.61 -31.10 -8.29
C ALA A 569 -9.34 -30.85 -6.81
N TYR A 570 -10.09 -31.51 -5.93
CA TYR A 570 -10.01 -31.32 -4.48
C TYR A 570 -10.03 -32.66 -3.74
N THR A 571 -9.20 -32.76 -2.71
CA THR A 571 -9.25 -33.87 -1.75
C THR A 571 -9.46 -33.34 -0.35
N HIS A 572 -10.32 -34.01 0.41
CA HIS A 572 -10.63 -33.65 1.79
C HIS A 572 -10.14 -34.74 2.74
N ASP A 573 -9.84 -34.37 3.98
CA ASP A 573 -9.49 -35.32 5.03
C ASP A 573 -10.73 -35.92 5.72
N GLY A 574 -10.53 -36.71 6.78
CA GLY A 574 -11.60 -37.39 7.51
C GLY A 574 -12.53 -36.46 8.29
N GLU A 575 -12.08 -35.24 8.61
CA GLU A 575 -12.88 -34.21 9.30
C GLU A 575 -13.59 -33.27 8.30
N GLY A 576 -13.38 -33.49 7.00
CA GLY A 576 -13.95 -32.67 5.93
C GLY A 576 -13.13 -31.42 5.65
N ASP A 577 -11.89 -31.30 6.13
CA ASP A 577 -11.00 -30.18 5.80
C ASP A 577 -10.39 -30.36 4.41
N LEU A 578 -10.18 -29.25 3.68
CA LEU A 578 -9.58 -29.29 2.35
C LEU A 578 -8.09 -29.58 2.42
N ALA A 579 -7.67 -30.82 2.18
CA ALA A 579 -6.28 -31.25 2.27
C ALA A 579 -5.44 -30.85 1.04
N THR A 580 -6.01 -30.99 -0.17
CA THR A 580 -5.32 -30.58 -1.41
C THR A 580 -6.28 -29.94 -2.39
N ALA A 581 -5.76 -29.00 -3.16
CA ALA A 581 -6.43 -28.41 -4.32
C ALA A 581 -5.47 -28.40 -5.49
N GLN A 582 -5.90 -28.89 -6.64
CA GLN A 582 -5.09 -29.03 -7.85
C GLN A 582 -5.67 -28.16 -8.97
N ASP A 583 -4.79 -27.53 -9.74
CA ASP A 583 -5.15 -26.79 -10.96
C ASP A 583 -5.37 -27.73 -12.16
N GLU A 584 -5.79 -27.17 -13.30
CA GLU A 584 -6.05 -27.93 -14.53
C GLU A 584 -4.83 -28.68 -15.09
N ASN A 585 -3.63 -28.38 -14.60
CA ASN A 585 -2.35 -28.95 -15.02
C ASN A 585 -1.77 -29.94 -13.99
N GLY A 586 -2.50 -30.20 -12.89
CA GLY A 586 -2.15 -31.18 -11.87
C GLY A 586 -1.19 -30.69 -10.78
N ALA A 587 -0.79 -29.42 -10.81
CA ALA A 587 -0.04 -28.79 -9.73
C ALA A 587 -1.01 -28.39 -8.62
N GLY A 588 -0.59 -28.38 -7.35
CA GLY A 588 -1.55 -28.17 -6.28
C GLY A 588 -1.01 -27.60 -4.97
N TRP A 589 -1.91 -26.88 -4.31
CA TRP A 589 -1.76 -26.39 -2.94
C TRP A 589 -2.04 -27.52 -1.95
N HIS A 590 -1.29 -27.55 -0.84
CA HIS A 590 -1.47 -28.50 0.24
C HIS A 590 -1.71 -27.76 1.55
N TYR A 591 -2.59 -28.30 2.37
CA TYR A 591 -3.03 -27.67 3.62
C TYR A 591 -2.95 -28.64 4.79
N SER A 592 -2.56 -28.13 5.95
CA SER A 592 -2.56 -28.83 7.23
C SER A 592 -3.44 -28.09 8.23
N TYR A 593 -4.19 -28.83 9.05
CA TYR A 593 -5.17 -28.25 9.97
C TYR A 593 -4.98 -28.70 11.41
N SER A 594 -5.55 -27.93 12.33
CA SER A 594 -5.92 -28.37 13.68
C SER A 594 -7.28 -27.76 14.02
N HIS A 595 -8.31 -28.57 14.28
CA HIS A 595 -9.66 -28.08 14.61
C HIS A 595 -10.23 -27.07 13.57
N HIS A 596 -10.11 -27.41 12.28
CA HIS A 596 -10.47 -26.55 11.13
C HIS A 596 -9.65 -25.24 10.99
N LEU A 597 -8.63 -25.02 11.84
CA LEU A 597 -7.66 -23.93 11.71
C LEU A 597 -6.50 -24.37 10.81
N VAL A 598 -6.29 -23.69 9.68
CA VAL A 598 -5.12 -23.95 8.81
C VAL A 598 -3.86 -23.59 9.57
N THR A 599 -2.99 -24.57 9.84
CA THR A 599 -1.70 -24.38 10.51
C THR A 599 -0.53 -24.30 9.52
N ARG A 600 -0.72 -24.78 8.29
CA ARG A 600 0.22 -24.61 7.19
C ARG A 600 -0.49 -24.69 5.85
N TYR A 601 -0.10 -23.85 4.90
CA TYR A 601 -0.53 -23.96 3.49
C TYR A 601 0.67 -23.80 2.56
N THR A 602 0.66 -24.45 1.39
CA THR A 602 1.71 -24.30 0.37
C THR A 602 1.22 -23.62 -0.88
N ASP A 603 2.12 -23.04 -1.65
CA ASP A 603 1.91 -22.83 -3.09
C ASP A 603 2.01 -24.15 -3.89
N ARG A 604 1.87 -24.08 -5.22
CA ARG A 604 1.93 -25.25 -6.13
C ARG A 604 3.31 -25.85 -6.32
N THR A 605 4.36 -25.20 -5.81
CA THR A 605 5.74 -25.73 -5.77
C THR A 605 6.07 -26.40 -4.43
N GLY A 606 5.15 -26.38 -3.46
CA GLY A 606 5.32 -26.96 -2.13
C GLY A 606 5.97 -26.03 -1.10
N ARG A 607 6.27 -24.78 -1.46
CA ARG A 607 6.77 -23.76 -0.51
C ARG A 607 5.65 -23.36 0.44
N GLY A 608 5.92 -23.42 1.75
CA GLY A 608 4.90 -23.26 2.77
C GLY A 608 4.91 -21.94 3.52
N MET A 609 3.72 -21.51 3.92
CA MET A 609 3.44 -20.55 4.98
C MET A 609 2.90 -21.29 6.21
N ASN A 610 3.40 -20.94 7.39
CA ASN A 610 3.09 -21.60 8.65
C ASN A 610 2.38 -20.61 9.59
N LEU A 611 1.40 -21.12 10.35
CA LEU A 611 0.51 -20.34 11.19
C LEU A 611 0.45 -20.92 12.60
N GLN A 612 0.37 -20.04 13.59
CA GLN A 612 0.18 -20.40 15.00
C GLN A 612 -1.02 -19.67 15.57
N TYR A 613 -1.87 -20.39 16.31
CA TYR A 613 -3.07 -19.85 16.95
C TYR A 613 -2.99 -19.91 18.48
N ASP A 614 -3.71 -19.00 19.16
CA ASP A 614 -3.88 -18.95 20.62
C ASP A 614 -5.18 -19.63 21.11
N GLY A 615 -5.66 -20.64 20.39
CA GLY A 615 -6.88 -21.37 20.73
C GLY A 615 -7.19 -22.46 19.71
N THR A 616 -8.36 -23.09 19.86
CA THR A 616 -8.84 -24.16 18.96
C THR A 616 -10.20 -23.88 18.33
N GLY A 617 -10.91 -22.84 18.78
CA GLY A 617 -12.21 -22.44 18.24
C GLY A 617 -12.09 -21.49 17.04
N ALA A 618 -13.23 -21.15 16.43
CA ALA A 618 -13.30 -20.13 15.38
C ALA A 618 -13.04 -18.70 15.90
N ASP A 619 -12.97 -18.51 17.21
CA ASP A 619 -12.55 -17.29 17.88
C ASP A 619 -11.05 -17.26 18.20
N ALA A 620 -10.30 -18.32 17.90
CA ALA A 620 -8.85 -18.37 18.06
C ALA A 620 -8.18 -17.34 17.15
N LYS A 621 -7.18 -16.64 17.69
CA LYS A 621 -6.40 -15.65 16.97
C LYS A 621 -5.15 -16.29 16.40
N ALA A 622 -4.87 -16.05 15.13
CA ALA A 622 -3.56 -16.28 14.58
C ALA A 622 -2.59 -15.26 15.19
N VAL A 623 -1.64 -15.75 15.99
CA VAL A 623 -0.66 -14.92 16.71
C VAL A 623 0.68 -14.86 15.99
N ARG A 624 0.90 -15.73 15.00
CA ARG A 624 2.15 -15.80 14.24
C ARG A 624 1.94 -16.37 12.84
N GLU A 625 2.63 -15.80 11.85
CA GLU A 625 2.72 -16.26 10.46
C GLU A 625 4.21 -16.26 10.03
N TRP A 626 4.70 -17.28 9.32
CA TRP A 626 6.08 -17.28 8.77
C TRP A 626 6.28 -18.25 7.60
N SER A 627 7.14 -17.88 6.65
CA SER A 627 7.56 -18.77 5.55
C SER A 627 8.44 -19.91 6.05
N ASP A 628 8.54 -21.00 5.29
CA ASP A 628 9.33 -22.19 5.64
C ASP A 628 10.82 -21.94 6.01
N ASP A 629 11.43 -20.83 5.57
CA ASP A 629 12.80 -20.42 5.94
C ASP A 629 12.88 -19.37 7.07
N GLY A 630 11.74 -19.02 7.67
CA GLY A 630 11.62 -17.98 8.70
C GLY A 630 11.48 -16.55 8.15
N SER A 631 11.54 -16.36 6.83
CA SER A 631 11.26 -15.06 6.21
C SER A 631 9.80 -14.66 6.39
N PHE A 632 9.55 -13.36 6.33
CA PHE A 632 8.24 -12.74 6.49
C PHE A 632 7.54 -13.16 7.79
N ALA A 633 8.31 -13.54 8.82
CA ALA A 633 7.76 -13.85 10.12
C ALA A 633 7.08 -12.61 10.72
N LEU A 634 5.85 -12.78 11.17
CA LEU A 634 5.07 -11.76 11.88
C LEU A 634 4.59 -12.37 13.20
N THR A 635 4.66 -11.60 14.28
CA THR A 635 4.09 -11.95 15.59
C THR A 635 3.16 -10.84 16.06
N LEU A 636 1.95 -11.19 16.49
CA LEU A 636 0.92 -10.25 16.91
C LEU A 636 0.61 -10.41 18.39
N GLU A 637 0.49 -9.29 19.09
CA GLU A 637 0.04 -9.22 20.49
C GLU A 637 -1.03 -8.15 20.63
N TRP A 638 -2.17 -8.48 21.25
CA TRP A 638 -3.27 -7.54 21.51
C TRP A 638 -3.19 -6.99 22.93
N ASP A 639 -3.35 -5.67 23.08
CA ASP A 639 -3.46 -5.06 24.40
C ASP A 639 -4.75 -5.51 25.10
N LYS A 640 -4.63 -5.86 26.39
CA LYS A 640 -5.76 -6.38 27.19
C LYS A 640 -6.78 -5.32 27.60
N ASN A 641 -6.46 -4.04 27.49
CA ASN A 641 -7.27 -2.94 28.00
C ASN A 641 -7.89 -2.10 26.89
N ILE A 642 -7.19 -1.94 25.77
CA ILE A 642 -7.59 -1.07 24.66
C ILE A 642 -7.46 -1.78 23.31
N ARG A 643 -8.05 -1.22 22.26
CA ARG A 643 -7.94 -1.72 20.89
C ARG A 643 -6.59 -1.29 20.29
N LEU A 644 -5.56 -2.05 20.63
CA LEU A 644 -4.19 -1.86 20.21
C LEU A 644 -3.57 -3.22 19.90
N THR A 645 -2.87 -3.31 18.77
CA THR A 645 -2.10 -4.49 18.38
C THR A 645 -0.63 -4.11 18.17
N TYR A 646 0.26 -4.85 18.81
CA TYR A 646 1.69 -4.80 18.59
C TYR A 646 2.06 -5.85 17.54
N LEU A 647 2.61 -5.41 16.42
CA LEU A 647 3.09 -6.27 15.34
C LEU A 647 4.62 -6.26 15.33
N THR A 648 5.24 -7.41 15.57
CA THR A 648 6.69 -7.58 15.51
C THR A 648 7.06 -8.33 14.24
N ASP A 649 7.93 -7.73 13.42
CA ASP A 649 8.41 -8.33 12.18
C ASP A 649 9.54 -9.35 12.39
N ALA A 650 10.00 -9.96 11.29
CA ALA A 650 11.01 -11.02 11.30
C ALA A 650 12.40 -10.56 11.79
N LEU A 651 12.65 -9.25 11.81
CA LEU A 651 13.88 -8.63 12.33
C LEU A 651 13.71 -8.11 13.76
N GLY A 652 12.51 -8.26 14.35
CA GLY A 652 12.19 -7.81 15.70
C GLY A 652 11.75 -6.35 15.79
N ALA A 653 11.50 -5.67 14.66
CA ALA A 653 11.00 -4.31 14.66
C ALA A 653 9.48 -4.30 14.95
N GLU A 654 9.04 -3.38 15.81
CA GLU A 654 7.66 -3.37 16.32
C GLU A 654 6.86 -2.17 15.76
N THR A 655 5.70 -2.45 15.16
CA THR A 655 4.72 -1.46 14.68
C THR A 655 3.45 -1.55 15.51
N TRP A 656 2.89 -0.42 15.93
CA TRP A 656 1.71 -0.37 16.80
C TRP A 656 0.51 0.14 16.02
N TYR A 657 -0.60 -0.60 16.10
CA TYR A 657 -1.84 -0.26 15.39
C TYR A 657 -2.95 0.02 16.39
N TYR A 658 -3.47 1.24 16.37
CA TYR A 658 -4.68 1.60 17.10
C TYR A 658 -5.86 1.66 16.14
N TYR A 659 -6.97 1.04 16.53
CA TYR A 659 -8.14 0.88 15.67
C TYR A 659 -9.45 1.05 16.44
N ASP A 660 -10.51 1.36 15.71
CA ASP A 660 -11.85 1.47 16.25
C ASP A 660 -12.51 0.09 16.50
N VAL A 661 -13.74 0.09 17.01
CA VAL A 661 -14.47 -1.15 17.34
C VAL A 661 -14.82 -2.02 16.12
N LEU A 662 -14.72 -1.48 14.90
CA LEU A 662 -14.88 -2.21 13.64
C LEU A 662 -13.54 -2.56 12.99
N GLY A 663 -12.42 -2.26 13.66
CA GLY A 663 -11.07 -2.58 13.22
C GLY A 663 -10.44 -1.58 12.27
N TYR A 664 -11.06 -0.42 12.00
CA TYR A 664 -10.43 0.62 11.17
C TYR A 664 -9.32 1.33 11.94
N THR A 665 -8.09 1.24 11.44
CA THR A 665 -6.92 1.93 11.98
C THR A 665 -7.08 3.44 11.92
N TYR A 666 -6.80 4.12 13.03
CA TYR A 666 -6.79 5.58 13.13
C TYR A 666 -5.43 6.15 13.54
N ARG A 667 -4.52 5.33 14.06
CA ARG A 667 -3.13 5.70 14.40
C ARG A 667 -2.19 4.52 14.21
N ILE A 668 -1.07 4.76 13.55
CA ILE A 668 0.04 3.82 13.40
C ILE A 668 1.26 4.43 14.05
N ILE A 669 2.01 3.66 14.86
CA ILE A 669 3.35 4.05 15.32
C ILE A 669 4.34 3.07 14.70
N HIS A 670 5.25 3.60 13.91
CA HIS A 670 6.26 2.81 13.20
C HIS A 670 7.44 2.44 14.12
N PRO A 671 8.28 1.46 13.73
CA PRO A 671 9.45 1.06 14.48
C PRO A 671 10.41 2.19 14.86
N ASP A 672 10.52 3.21 14.00
CA ASP A 672 11.33 4.42 14.23
C ASP A 672 10.62 5.51 15.07
N LYS A 673 9.45 5.17 15.65
CA LYS A 673 8.61 5.97 16.54
C LYS A 673 7.84 7.11 15.89
N ARG A 674 8.01 7.35 14.58
CA ARG A 674 7.12 8.25 13.83
C ARG A 674 5.71 7.66 13.77
N GLU A 675 4.72 8.51 13.62
CA GLU A 675 3.32 8.11 13.62
C GLU A 675 2.54 8.73 12.48
N GLU A 676 1.47 8.06 12.08
CA GLU A 676 0.56 8.46 11.00
C GLU A 676 -0.88 8.30 11.51
N TRP A 677 -1.79 9.18 11.06
CA TRP A 677 -3.15 9.24 11.59
C TRP A 677 -4.22 9.36 10.51
N PHE A 678 -5.35 8.66 10.75
CA PHE A 678 -6.50 8.63 9.84
C PHE A 678 -7.75 9.06 10.59
N LEU A 679 -8.34 10.17 10.14
CA LEU A 679 -9.63 10.64 10.65
C LEU A 679 -10.73 10.21 9.70
N ARG A 680 -11.84 9.73 10.26
CA ARG A 680 -12.94 9.15 9.48
C ARG A 680 -14.29 9.65 9.92
N ASP A 681 -15.22 9.72 8.98
CA ASP A 681 -16.65 9.89 9.26
C ASP A 681 -17.30 8.58 9.77
N ASP A 682 -18.59 8.63 10.09
CA ASP A 682 -19.35 7.49 10.60
C ASP A 682 -19.56 6.38 9.54
N ALA A 683 -19.48 6.74 8.25
CA ALA A 683 -19.49 5.80 7.14
C ALA A 683 -18.09 5.23 6.85
N LYS A 684 -17.08 5.58 7.66
CA LYS A 684 -15.67 5.17 7.56
C LYS A 684 -14.92 5.72 6.35
N ASN A 685 -15.41 6.82 5.74
CA ASN A 685 -14.62 7.56 4.76
C ASN A 685 -13.49 8.33 5.45
N ILE A 686 -12.26 8.30 4.90
CA ILE A 686 -11.16 9.12 5.42
C ILE A 686 -11.46 10.58 5.10
N THR A 687 -11.66 11.40 6.13
CA THR A 687 -11.86 12.85 6.02
C THR A 687 -10.55 13.62 6.11
N ARG A 688 -9.54 13.06 6.79
CA ARG A 688 -8.19 13.61 6.85
C ARG A 688 -7.15 12.51 7.04
N HIS A 689 -6.05 12.62 6.31
CA HIS A 689 -4.84 11.82 6.49
C HIS A 689 -3.71 12.74 6.97
N ILE A 690 -3.06 12.39 8.07
CA ILE A 690 -1.89 13.09 8.60
C ILE A 690 -0.70 12.16 8.45
N HIS A 691 0.19 12.49 7.52
CA HIS A 691 1.38 11.71 7.17
C HIS A 691 2.45 11.79 8.28
N THR A 692 3.43 10.89 8.23
CA THR A 692 4.54 10.86 9.21
C THR A 692 5.37 12.14 9.30
N ASP A 693 5.41 12.92 8.21
CA ASP A 693 6.09 14.22 8.13
C ASP A 693 5.21 15.41 8.59
N GLY A 694 3.99 15.15 9.05
CA GLY A 694 3.03 16.15 9.53
C GLY A 694 2.29 16.92 8.46
N THR A 695 2.52 16.62 7.18
CA THR A 695 1.67 17.10 6.09
C THR A 695 0.29 16.44 6.14
N THR A 696 -0.71 17.07 5.52
CA THR A 696 -2.10 16.62 5.62
C THR A 696 -2.81 16.62 4.28
N ASP A 697 -3.54 15.53 3.99
CA ASP A 697 -4.58 15.50 2.97
C ASP A 697 -5.96 15.58 3.61
N ASP A 698 -6.84 16.40 3.04
CA ASP A 698 -8.22 16.59 3.47
C ASP A 698 -9.19 16.14 2.37
N TYR A 699 -10.26 15.46 2.77
CA TYR A 699 -11.25 14.89 1.85
C TYR A 699 -12.66 15.27 2.29
N VAL A 700 -13.48 15.70 1.33
CA VAL A 700 -14.90 16.03 1.54
C VAL A 700 -15.75 15.12 0.69
N TYR A 701 -16.72 14.44 1.31
CA TYR A 701 -17.67 13.56 0.63
C TYR A 701 -19.08 14.13 0.62
N ASP A 702 -19.89 13.72 -0.36
CA ASP A 702 -21.33 13.92 -0.33
C ASP A 702 -22.04 12.89 0.60
N ALA A 703 -23.36 13.00 0.73
CA ALA A 703 -24.16 12.11 1.58
C ALA A 703 -24.16 10.63 1.12
N ASN A 704 -23.78 10.35 -0.12
CA ASN A 704 -23.70 9.00 -0.68
C ASN A 704 -22.29 8.41 -0.61
N GLY A 705 -21.29 9.20 -0.17
CA GLY A 705 -19.88 8.81 -0.09
C GLY A 705 -19.08 9.09 -1.36
N ASN A 706 -19.54 9.97 -2.26
CA ASN A 706 -18.73 10.42 -3.40
C ASN A 706 -17.74 11.50 -2.97
N LEU A 707 -16.48 11.37 -3.35
CA LEU A 707 -15.43 12.33 -3.03
C LEU A 707 -15.66 13.63 -3.81
N LYS A 708 -16.12 14.69 -3.16
CA LYS A 708 -16.40 15.99 -3.78
C LYS A 708 -15.15 16.85 -3.93
N THR A 709 -14.27 16.83 -2.93
CA THR A 709 -13.04 17.65 -2.91
C THR A 709 -11.91 16.87 -2.25
N HIS A 710 -10.73 16.88 -2.86
CA HIS A 710 -9.46 16.49 -2.25
C HIS A 710 -8.57 17.72 -2.15
N THR A 711 -8.23 18.13 -0.94
CA THR A 711 -7.26 19.20 -0.66
C THR A 711 -5.95 18.56 -0.22
N ARG A 712 -4.86 18.84 -0.94
CA ARG A 712 -3.54 18.25 -0.72
C ARG A 712 -2.74 19.05 0.31
N ALA A 713 -1.58 18.52 0.68
CA ALA A 713 -0.68 19.12 1.68
C ALA A 713 -0.19 20.55 1.36
N ASP A 714 -0.12 20.94 0.09
CA ASP A 714 0.23 22.29 -0.35
C ASP A 714 -0.97 23.26 -0.39
N GLY A 715 -2.16 22.80 -0.02
CA GLY A 715 -3.42 23.54 -0.08
C GLY A 715 -4.09 23.54 -1.47
N SER A 716 -3.47 22.93 -2.48
CA SER A 716 -4.11 22.72 -3.78
C SER A 716 -5.34 21.82 -3.64
N SER A 717 -6.36 22.02 -4.47
CA SER A 717 -7.60 21.24 -4.38
C SER A 717 -8.08 20.75 -5.74
N VAL A 718 -8.58 19.52 -5.79
CA VAL A 718 -9.27 18.94 -6.95
C VAL A 718 -10.73 18.72 -6.59
N HIS A 719 -11.63 19.08 -7.51
CA HIS A 719 -13.07 18.90 -7.31
C HIS A 719 -13.63 17.89 -8.32
N TYR A 720 -14.59 17.10 -7.85
CA TYR A 720 -15.26 16.08 -8.65
C TYR A 720 -16.77 16.36 -8.69
N ALA A 721 -17.35 16.24 -9.88
CA ALA A 721 -18.78 16.27 -10.12
C ALA A 721 -19.28 14.87 -10.46
N TYR A 722 -20.48 14.53 -9.96
CA TYR A 722 -21.10 13.23 -10.17
C TYR A 722 -22.51 13.38 -10.71
N ASP A 723 -22.97 12.40 -11.48
CA ASP A 723 -24.38 12.26 -11.81
C ASP A 723 -25.17 11.50 -10.72
N ALA A 724 -26.47 11.29 -10.96
CA ALA A 724 -27.36 10.58 -10.04
C ALA A 724 -27.02 9.09 -9.87
N ARG A 725 -26.20 8.52 -10.77
CA ARG A 725 -25.68 7.14 -10.71
C ARG A 725 -24.26 7.08 -10.14
N HIS A 726 -23.79 8.18 -9.54
CA HIS A 726 -22.48 8.26 -8.89
C HIS A 726 -21.28 8.10 -9.85
N ARG A 727 -21.48 8.40 -11.14
CA ARG A 727 -20.40 8.41 -12.15
C ARG A 727 -19.79 9.80 -12.26
N VAL A 728 -18.47 9.89 -12.44
CA VAL A 728 -17.74 11.16 -12.50
C VAL A 728 -18.03 11.89 -13.81
N THR A 729 -18.81 12.97 -13.77
CA THR A 729 -19.15 13.79 -14.94
C THR A 729 -18.21 14.97 -15.15
N GLY A 730 -17.42 15.33 -14.13
CA GLY A 730 -16.44 16.39 -14.26
C GLY A 730 -15.32 16.34 -13.23
N ILE A 731 -14.13 16.78 -13.64
CA ILE A 731 -12.95 16.95 -12.79
C ILE A 731 -12.43 18.37 -13.00
N LEU A 732 -12.40 19.16 -11.93
CA LEU A 732 -11.73 20.46 -11.90
C LEU A 732 -10.39 20.29 -11.19
N ASP A 733 -9.31 20.38 -11.94
CA ASP A 733 -7.96 20.27 -11.40
C ASP A 733 -7.56 21.53 -10.59
N ALA A 734 -6.36 21.50 -9.98
CA ALA A 734 -5.93 22.55 -9.08
C ALA A 734 -5.46 23.85 -9.78
N GLU A 735 -5.29 23.82 -11.10
CA GLU A 735 -5.02 24.98 -11.96
C GLU A 735 -6.28 25.50 -12.66
N GLY A 736 -7.44 24.88 -12.41
CA GLY A 736 -8.73 25.25 -12.97
C GLY A 736 -9.05 24.62 -14.33
N GLY A 737 -8.26 23.65 -14.79
CA GLY A 737 -8.56 22.82 -15.95
C GLY A 737 -9.79 21.94 -15.68
N THR A 738 -10.78 21.96 -16.58
CA THR A 738 -12.03 21.23 -16.41
C THR A 738 -12.14 20.11 -17.44
N TRP A 739 -12.15 18.87 -16.97
CA TRP A 739 -12.46 17.69 -17.77
C TRP A 739 -13.94 17.37 -17.63
N LYS A 740 -14.61 16.97 -18.72
CA LYS A 740 -16.03 16.56 -18.71
C LYS A 740 -16.18 15.18 -19.30
N ARG A 741 -17.18 14.44 -18.80
CA ARG A 741 -17.47 13.07 -19.20
C ARG A 741 -18.95 12.83 -19.29
N ASP A 742 -19.37 12.15 -20.37
CA ASP A 742 -20.73 11.66 -20.54
C ASP A 742 -20.76 10.14 -20.66
N TYR A 743 -21.89 9.56 -20.28
CA TYR A 743 -22.06 8.11 -20.19
C TYR A 743 -23.37 7.66 -20.81
N ASP A 744 -23.37 6.46 -21.39
CA ASP A 744 -24.59 5.80 -21.86
C ASP A 744 -25.47 5.27 -20.70
N ALA A 745 -26.58 4.62 -21.05
CA ALA A 745 -27.50 4.03 -20.09
C ALA A 745 -26.89 2.87 -19.28
N ASN A 746 -25.88 2.18 -19.83
CA ASN A 746 -25.20 1.03 -19.23
C ASN A 746 -23.98 1.44 -18.39
N GLY A 747 -23.62 2.73 -18.35
CA GLY A 747 -22.46 3.18 -17.58
C GLY A 747 -21.17 3.32 -18.38
N ASN A 748 -21.19 3.10 -19.70
CA ASN A 748 -19.99 3.23 -20.52
C ASN A 748 -19.72 4.69 -20.88
N LEU A 749 -18.46 5.13 -20.83
CA LEU A 749 -18.03 6.50 -21.15
C LEU A 749 -18.20 6.77 -22.65
N THR A 750 -19.16 7.59 -23.07
CA THR A 750 -19.40 7.87 -24.50
C THR A 750 -18.59 9.04 -25.02
N GLU A 751 -18.22 9.98 -24.14
CA GLU A 751 -17.57 11.22 -24.51
C GLU A 751 -16.65 11.69 -23.37
N GLU A 752 -15.45 12.14 -23.73
CA GLU A 752 -14.54 12.89 -22.85
C GLU A 752 -14.14 14.21 -23.52
N ILE A 753 -14.27 15.31 -22.78
CA ILE A 753 -13.87 16.65 -23.21
C ILE A 753 -12.73 17.14 -22.32
N ASP A 754 -11.62 17.53 -22.93
CA ASP A 754 -10.47 18.11 -22.24
C ASP A 754 -10.71 19.57 -21.79
N PRO A 755 -9.76 20.19 -21.06
CA PRO A 755 -9.87 21.59 -20.65
C PRO A 755 -9.81 22.64 -21.79
N LEU A 756 -9.45 22.24 -23.01
CA LEU A 756 -9.42 23.10 -24.21
C LEU A 756 -10.69 22.96 -25.07
N GLY A 757 -11.57 22.00 -24.75
CA GLY A 757 -12.79 21.71 -25.50
C GLY A 757 -12.64 20.65 -26.59
N HIS A 758 -11.50 19.96 -26.67
CA HIS A 758 -11.29 18.84 -27.59
C HIS A 758 -12.02 17.60 -27.10
N LYS A 759 -12.66 16.89 -28.03
CA LYS A 759 -13.63 15.84 -27.72
C LYS A 759 -13.15 14.49 -28.25
N THR A 760 -13.16 13.47 -27.41
CA THR A 760 -12.95 12.06 -27.79
C THR A 760 -14.24 11.27 -27.55
N GLU A 761 -14.65 10.45 -28.53
CA GLU A 761 -15.89 9.67 -28.50
C GLU A 761 -15.62 8.17 -28.50
N TYR A 762 -16.47 7.42 -27.80
CA TYR A 762 -16.38 5.97 -27.69
C TYR A 762 -17.72 5.32 -28.06
N ALA A 763 -17.65 4.21 -28.79
CA ALA A 763 -18.80 3.35 -29.04
C ALA A 763 -18.51 1.93 -28.57
N TYR A 764 -19.56 1.27 -28.06
CA TYR A 764 -19.47 -0.02 -27.37
C TYR A 764 -20.34 -1.07 -28.07
N ASP A 765 -19.97 -2.34 -27.90
CA ASP A 765 -20.84 -3.46 -28.23
C ASP A 765 -21.85 -3.74 -27.09
N PRO A 766 -22.83 -4.66 -27.27
CA PRO A 766 -23.79 -4.99 -26.22
C PRO A 766 -23.19 -5.59 -24.95
N ALA A 767 -21.91 -5.98 -24.94
CA ALA A 767 -21.19 -6.46 -23.76
C ALA A 767 -20.40 -5.32 -23.06
N GLY A 768 -20.57 -4.07 -23.47
CA GLY A 768 -19.88 -2.91 -22.88
C GLY A 768 -18.41 -2.78 -23.28
N ARG A 769 -17.96 -3.44 -24.36
CA ARG A 769 -16.56 -3.38 -24.82
C ARG A 769 -16.39 -2.32 -25.92
N PRO A 770 -15.32 -1.50 -25.90
CA PRO A 770 -15.15 -0.43 -26.87
C PRO A 770 -14.83 -1.00 -28.26
N VAL A 771 -15.69 -0.74 -29.25
CA VAL A 771 -15.49 -1.20 -30.64
C VAL A 771 -15.03 -0.08 -31.56
N ARG A 772 -15.23 1.18 -31.16
CA ARG A 772 -14.81 2.35 -31.93
C ARG A 772 -14.40 3.49 -31.01
N ILE A 773 -13.26 4.11 -31.30
CA ILE A 773 -12.78 5.32 -30.62
C ILE A 773 -12.54 6.38 -31.70
N THR A 774 -13.17 7.54 -31.57
CA THR A 774 -12.99 8.69 -32.45
C THR A 774 -12.25 9.77 -31.67
N ASP A 775 -11.03 10.08 -32.07
CA ASP A 775 -10.24 11.13 -31.42
C ASP A 775 -10.71 12.54 -31.82
N ALA A 776 -10.14 13.58 -31.20
CA ALA A 776 -10.54 14.97 -31.43
C ALA A 776 -10.26 15.51 -32.84
N LYS A 777 -9.43 14.82 -33.64
CA LYS A 777 -9.20 15.13 -35.06
C LYS A 777 -10.14 14.35 -35.98
N GLY A 778 -10.98 13.47 -35.44
CA GLY A 778 -11.85 12.57 -36.20
C GLY A 778 -11.17 11.27 -36.63
N GLY A 779 -9.96 10.97 -36.15
CA GLY A 779 -9.28 9.70 -36.38
C GLY A 779 -10.02 8.56 -35.70
N VAL A 780 -10.31 7.50 -36.45
CA VAL A 780 -11.12 6.36 -35.97
C VAL A 780 -10.27 5.13 -35.74
N LYS A 781 -10.25 4.61 -34.51
CA LYS A 781 -9.70 3.29 -34.19
C LYS A 781 -10.85 2.31 -34.02
N THR A 782 -10.72 1.09 -34.54
CA THR A 782 -11.73 0.03 -34.38
C THR A 782 -11.15 -1.21 -33.73
N LEU A 783 -11.91 -1.79 -32.80
CA LEU A 783 -11.55 -3.01 -32.10
C LEU A 783 -12.64 -4.06 -32.34
N ALA A 784 -12.23 -5.32 -32.46
CA ALA A 784 -13.14 -6.46 -32.51
C ALA A 784 -12.71 -7.52 -31.50
N TYR A 785 -13.68 -8.23 -30.93
CA TYR A 785 -13.45 -9.19 -29.86
C TYR A 785 -13.99 -10.58 -30.22
N THR A 786 -13.40 -11.62 -29.63
CA THR A 786 -13.98 -12.96 -29.61
C THR A 786 -15.24 -13.00 -28.73
N PRO A 787 -16.11 -14.02 -28.88
CA PRO A 787 -17.25 -14.22 -27.99
C PRO A 787 -16.87 -14.24 -26.50
N ASP A 788 -15.71 -14.82 -26.18
CA ASP A 788 -15.20 -15.01 -24.81
C ASP A 788 -14.56 -13.74 -24.21
N GLY A 789 -14.55 -12.61 -24.93
CA GLY A 789 -14.05 -11.33 -24.40
C GLY A 789 -12.68 -10.87 -24.94
N GLN A 790 -11.98 -11.69 -25.71
CA GLN A 790 -10.58 -11.45 -26.05
C GLN A 790 -10.42 -10.57 -27.30
N LEU A 791 -9.40 -9.72 -27.37
CA LEU A 791 -9.18 -8.87 -28.54
C LEU A 791 -8.83 -9.73 -29.77
N ALA A 792 -9.65 -9.69 -30.82
CA ALA A 792 -9.42 -10.42 -32.06
C ALA A 792 -8.71 -9.58 -33.11
N SER A 793 -9.02 -8.27 -33.18
CA SER A 793 -8.36 -7.35 -34.10
C SER A 793 -8.39 -5.90 -33.63
N HIS A 794 -7.39 -5.13 -34.04
CA HIS A 794 -7.28 -3.70 -33.84
C HIS A 794 -6.88 -3.07 -35.17
N THR A 795 -7.65 -2.09 -35.61
CA THR A 795 -7.32 -1.27 -36.78
C THR A 795 -7.14 0.16 -36.33
N ASP A 796 -5.97 0.73 -36.60
CA ASP A 796 -5.72 2.14 -36.30
C ASP A 796 -6.43 3.08 -37.28
N CYS A 797 -6.33 4.38 -37.04
CA CYS A 797 -6.92 5.40 -37.90
C CYS A 797 -6.25 5.57 -39.27
N SER A 798 -5.15 4.85 -39.53
CA SER A 798 -4.52 4.75 -40.84
C SER A 798 -4.99 3.49 -41.61
N GLY A 799 -5.91 2.70 -41.03
CA GLY A 799 -6.43 1.47 -41.63
C GLY A 799 -5.49 0.27 -41.50
N LYS A 800 -4.48 0.31 -40.61
CA LYS A 800 -3.53 -0.79 -40.42
C LYS A 800 -4.04 -1.74 -39.34
N THR A 801 -4.16 -3.03 -39.68
CA THR A 801 -4.79 -4.02 -38.83
C THR A 801 -3.80 -5.01 -38.23
N THR A 802 -3.84 -5.17 -36.91
CA THR A 802 -3.20 -6.29 -36.18
C THR A 802 -4.27 -7.26 -35.69
N GLN A 803 -3.98 -8.55 -35.75
CA GLN A 803 -4.90 -9.64 -35.40
C GLN A 803 -4.28 -10.57 -34.36
N TRP A 804 -5.11 -11.07 -33.44
CA TRP A 804 -4.73 -12.05 -32.42
C TRP A 804 -5.60 -13.29 -32.57
N ALA A 805 -4.98 -14.46 -32.40
CA ALA A 805 -5.66 -15.74 -32.38
C ALA A 805 -5.27 -16.51 -31.11
N TYR A 806 -6.24 -17.21 -30.54
CA TYR A 806 -6.12 -17.92 -29.27
C TYR A 806 -6.31 -19.43 -29.47
N ASP A 807 -5.73 -20.24 -28.59
CA ASP A 807 -5.93 -21.70 -28.57
C ASP A 807 -7.26 -22.10 -27.92
N GLY A 808 -7.56 -23.41 -27.90
CA GLY A 808 -8.83 -23.92 -27.34
C GLY A 808 -8.99 -23.71 -25.82
N ARG A 809 -7.91 -23.32 -25.11
CA ARG A 809 -7.91 -22.96 -23.70
C ARG A 809 -7.99 -21.45 -23.48
N GLY A 810 -8.06 -20.65 -24.55
CA GLY A 810 -8.08 -19.19 -24.49
C GLY A 810 -6.72 -18.53 -24.34
N ARG A 811 -5.60 -19.23 -24.56
CA ARG A 811 -4.24 -18.65 -24.46
C ARG A 811 -3.82 -18.09 -25.81
N LEU A 812 -3.00 -17.02 -25.83
CA LEU A 812 -2.56 -16.40 -27.08
C LEU A 812 -1.72 -17.39 -27.89
N ALA A 813 -2.15 -17.73 -29.11
CA ALA A 813 -1.44 -18.67 -29.97
C ALA A 813 -0.68 -17.98 -31.11
N ARG A 814 -1.19 -16.82 -31.59
CA ARG A 814 -0.62 -16.10 -32.73
C ARG A 814 -0.97 -14.62 -32.71
N ILE A 815 0.01 -13.76 -33.03
CA ILE A 815 -0.20 -12.37 -33.42
C ILE A 815 0.17 -12.24 -34.89
N THR A 816 -0.67 -11.57 -35.68
CA THR A 816 -0.38 -11.22 -37.08
C THR A 816 -0.45 -9.70 -37.24
N ASN A 817 0.66 -9.07 -37.63
CA ASN A 817 0.72 -7.61 -37.80
C ASN A 817 0.16 -7.16 -39.17
N ALA A 818 0.16 -5.85 -39.43
CA ALA A 818 -0.41 -5.29 -40.65
C ALA A 818 0.31 -5.68 -41.96
N LEU A 819 1.56 -6.17 -41.87
CA LEU A 819 2.29 -6.75 -43.01
C LEU A 819 2.02 -8.26 -43.21
N GLY A 820 1.13 -8.86 -42.40
CA GLY A 820 0.85 -10.29 -42.43
C GLY A 820 1.92 -11.17 -41.77
N GLN A 821 2.92 -10.57 -41.12
CA GLN A 821 3.97 -11.27 -40.41
C GLN A 821 3.44 -11.80 -39.07
N ALA A 822 3.85 -13.00 -38.68
CA ALA A 822 3.27 -13.69 -37.54
C ALA A 822 4.28 -14.12 -36.48
N THR A 823 4.00 -13.77 -35.23
CA THR A 823 4.63 -14.34 -34.04
C THR A 823 3.72 -15.42 -33.47
N ARG A 824 4.28 -16.58 -33.11
CA ARG A 824 3.52 -17.73 -32.61
C ARG A 824 4.00 -18.12 -31.22
N TYR A 825 3.07 -18.58 -30.40
CA TYR A 825 3.31 -18.95 -29.02
C TYR A 825 2.92 -20.42 -28.84
N ARG A 826 3.76 -21.20 -28.17
CA ARG A 826 3.47 -22.59 -27.82
C ARG A 826 3.61 -22.78 -26.32
N TYR A 827 2.73 -23.61 -25.77
CA TYR A 827 2.66 -23.91 -24.36
C TYR A 827 2.88 -25.40 -24.14
N THR A 828 3.48 -25.76 -23.00
CA THR A 828 3.67 -27.15 -22.63
C THR A 828 2.31 -27.83 -22.41
N GLU A 829 2.05 -28.92 -23.12
CA GLU A 829 0.84 -29.72 -22.92
C GLU A 829 0.95 -30.64 -21.69
N ALA A 830 -0.20 -30.98 -21.11
CA ALA A 830 -0.28 -31.96 -20.02
C ALA A 830 -0.19 -33.39 -20.60
N GLY A 831 0.83 -34.15 -20.23
CA GLY A 831 0.98 -35.55 -20.66
C GLY A 831 1.97 -36.35 -19.81
N GLU A 832 1.74 -37.65 -19.65
CA GLU A 832 2.57 -38.57 -18.85
C GLU A 832 4.05 -38.60 -19.31
N THR A 833 4.32 -38.33 -20.59
CA THR A 833 5.67 -38.27 -21.17
C THR A 833 6.43 -36.97 -20.86
N ALA A 834 5.76 -35.89 -20.47
CA ALA A 834 6.40 -34.61 -20.13
C ALA A 834 7.13 -34.66 -18.77
N ARG A 835 6.68 -35.52 -17.84
CA ARG A 835 7.33 -35.74 -16.53
C ARG A 835 8.61 -36.57 -16.58
N ALA A 836 8.85 -37.31 -17.67
CA ALA A 836 9.89 -38.35 -17.73
C ALA A 836 11.15 -37.99 -18.53
N ALA A 837 11.18 -36.85 -19.25
CA ALA A 837 12.21 -36.59 -20.27
C ALA A 837 13.27 -35.53 -19.91
N MET A 838 13.16 -34.83 -18.78
CA MET A 838 14.14 -33.81 -18.33
C MET A 838 14.35 -33.92 -16.82
N PRO A 839 15.54 -33.60 -16.27
CA PRO A 839 15.72 -33.51 -14.83
C PRO A 839 14.71 -32.51 -14.24
N ALA A 840 14.13 -32.84 -13.08
CA ALA A 840 12.94 -32.19 -12.52
C ALA A 840 13.12 -30.69 -12.20
N ASP A 841 14.35 -30.18 -12.18
CA ASP A 841 14.71 -28.78 -11.94
C ASP A 841 14.65 -27.92 -13.21
N HIS A 842 14.42 -28.50 -14.39
CA HIS A 842 14.58 -27.84 -15.68
C HIS A 842 13.48 -28.09 -16.71
N ALA A 843 12.48 -28.91 -16.41
CA ALA A 843 11.30 -29.09 -17.26
C ALA A 843 10.34 -27.90 -17.13
N ASN A 844 9.77 -27.44 -18.23
CA ASN A 844 8.72 -26.42 -18.20
C ASN A 844 7.42 -27.04 -17.66
N HIS A 845 6.79 -26.40 -16.67
CA HIS A 845 5.55 -26.92 -16.10
C HIS A 845 4.41 -26.95 -17.14
N PRO A 846 3.55 -27.98 -17.17
CA PRO A 846 2.39 -28.00 -18.05
C PRO A 846 1.52 -26.75 -17.92
N GLY A 847 0.99 -26.27 -19.04
CA GLY A 847 0.22 -25.04 -19.13
C GLY A 847 1.05 -23.77 -19.35
N GLN A 848 2.35 -23.78 -19.03
CA GLN A 848 3.23 -22.61 -19.15
C GLN A 848 3.76 -22.38 -20.57
N LEU A 849 4.14 -21.14 -20.87
CA LEU A 849 4.76 -20.79 -22.16
C LEU A 849 6.08 -21.54 -22.32
N GLU A 850 6.24 -22.23 -23.44
CA GLU A 850 7.40 -23.06 -23.78
C GLU A 850 8.24 -22.43 -24.88
N GLU A 851 7.60 -21.87 -25.92
CA GLU A 851 8.30 -21.37 -27.10
C GLU A 851 7.62 -20.14 -27.69
N ILE A 852 8.43 -19.17 -28.13
CA ILE A 852 8.02 -18.08 -29.00
C ILE A 852 8.74 -18.25 -30.34
N VAL A 853 7.98 -18.29 -31.43
CA VAL A 853 8.50 -18.31 -32.80
C VAL A 853 8.25 -16.95 -33.44
N HIS A 854 9.33 -16.26 -33.79
CA HIS A 854 9.31 -14.93 -34.39
C HIS A 854 8.99 -14.99 -35.90
N PRO A 855 8.65 -13.86 -36.54
CA PRO A 855 8.29 -13.85 -37.96
C PRO A 855 9.40 -14.29 -38.93
N ASP A 856 10.66 -14.27 -38.52
CA ASP A 856 11.80 -14.78 -39.28
C ASP A 856 12.06 -16.29 -39.05
N ASN A 857 11.18 -16.96 -38.29
CA ASN A 857 11.26 -18.35 -37.84
C ASN A 857 12.40 -18.65 -36.85
N THR A 858 13.03 -17.63 -36.26
CA THR A 858 13.84 -17.85 -35.05
C THR A 858 12.92 -18.17 -33.87
N SER A 859 13.42 -18.94 -32.91
CA SER A 859 12.65 -19.32 -31.73
C SER A 859 13.43 -19.14 -30.43
N GLU A 860 12.70 -18.86 -29.37
CA GLU A 860 13.20 -18.81 -27.99
C GLU A 860 12.40 -19.78 -27.14
N HIS A 861 13.06 -20.40 -26.16
CA HIS A 861 12.46 -21.39 -25.27
C HIS A 861 12.51 -20.96 -23.81
N PHE A 862 11.48 -21.34 -23.07
CA PHE A 862 11.29 -20.97 -21.67
C PHE A 862 10.96 -22.21 -20.83
N ALA A 863 11.50 -22.24 -19.62
CA ALA A 863 11.11 -23.19 -18.59
C ALA A 863 10.66 -22.43 -17.35
N HIS A 864 9.50 -22.78 -16.83
CA HIS A 864 8.87 -22.19 -15.66
C HIS A 864 8.47 -23.30 -14.68
N ASP A 865 8.35 -22.95 -13.41
CA ASP A 865 7.70 -23.81 -12.42
C ASP A 865 6.17 -23.65 -12.42
N ALA A 866 5.49 -24.36 -11.51
CA ALA A 866 4.03 -24.33 -11.37
C ALA A 866 3.46 -22.96 -10.98
N GLU A 867 4.26 -22.07 -10.38
CA GLU A 867 3.86 -20.70 -10.05
C GLU A 867 4.16 -19.70 -11.19
N GLY A 868 4.69 -20.18 -12.32
CA GLY A 868 5.03 -19.35 -13.47
C GLY A 868 6.35 -18.59 -13.33
N ARG A 869 7.20 -18.94 -12.35
CA ARG A 869 8.51 -18.32 -12.18
C ARG A 869 9.49 -18.91 -13.19
N LEU A 870 10.29 -18.06 -13.84
CA LEU A 870 11.26 -18.48 -14.85
C LEU A 870 12.40 -19.30 -14.21
N LEU A 871 12.59 -20.53 -14.68
CA LEU A 871 13.71 -21.43 -14.33
C LEU A 871 14.83 -21.35 -15.36
N ALA A 872 14.49 -21.17 -16.65
CA ALA A 872 15.46 -20.97 -17.71
C ALA A 872 14.89 -20.25 -18.93
N HIS A 873 15.75 -19.50 -19.61
CA HIS A 873 15.54 -18.93 -20.94
C HIS A 873 16.64 -19.43 -21.86
N THR A 874 16.26 -19.94 -23.03
CA THR A 874 17.20 -20.37 -24.08
C THR A 874 16.89 -19.61 -25.36
N ASP A 875 17.87 -18.87 -25.87
CA ASP A 875 17.68 -18.07 -27.07
C ASP A 875 17.81 -18.89 -28.38
N ALA A 876 17.64 -18.22 -29.52
CA ALA A 876 17.69 -18.82 -30.85
C ALA A 876 19.08 -19.36 -31.28
N LEU A 877 20.14 -19.08 -30.51
CA LEU A 877 21.47 -19.68 -30.66
C LEU A 877 21.68 -20.88 -29.73
N GLY A 878 20.70 -21.23 -28.89
CA GLY A 878 20.80 -22.30 -27.89
C GLY A 878 21.54 -21.88 -26.61
N ARG A 879 21.73 -20.58 -26.38
CA ARG A 879 22.42 -20.05 -25.21
C ARG A 879 21.43 -19.95 -24.06
N ARG A 880 21.79 -20.49 -22.90
CA ARG A 880 20.86 -20.72 -21.78
C ARG A 880 21.21 -19.92 -20.54
N THR A 881 20.27 -19.11 -20.07
CA THR A 881 20.31 -18.46 -18.75
C THR A 881 19.38 -19.19 -17.79
N SER A 882 19.78 -19.47 -16.56
CA SER A 882 18.98 -20.20 -15.56
C SER A 882 18.87 -19.48 -14.23
N TYR A 883 17.80 -19.74 -13.49
CA TYR A 883 17.47 -19.08 -12.23
C TYR A 883 17.13 -20.11 -11.14
N SER A 884 17.49 -19.81 -9.90
CA SER A 884 17.05 -20.56 -8.72
C SER A 884 16.44 -19.62 -7.68
N TYR A 885 15.64 -20.19 -6.77
CA TYR A 885 14.83 -19.44 -5.82
C TYR A 885 15.03 -19.93 -4.38
N THR A 886 14.81 -19.06 -3.39
CA THR A 886 14.76 -19.39 -1.97
C THR A 886 13.48 -20.15 -1.61
N ARG A 887 13.39 -20.68 -0.38
CA ARG A 887 12.16 -21.32 0.11
C ARG A 887 11.02 -20.31 0.33
N ALA A 888 11.32 -19.04 0.58
CA ALA A 888 10.36 -17.93 0.53
C ALA A 888 10.02 -17.47 -0.91
N GLY A 889 10.72 -17.96 -1.93
CA GLY A 889 10.39 -17.68 -3.33
C GLY A 889 11.14 -16.58 -4.04
N LEU A 890 12.12 -15.97 -3.37
CA LEU A 890 12.92 -14.89 -3.91
C LEU A 890 14.02 -15.46 -4.82
N VAL A 891 14.42 -14.77 -5.88
CA VAL A 891 15.54 -15.22 -6.74
C VAL A 891 16.80 -15.31 -5.89
N SER A 892 17.48 -16.45 -5.86
CA SER A 892 18.71 -16.65 -5.08
C SER A 892 19.96 -16.67 -5.95
N GLN A 893 19.84 -17.10 -7.21
CA GLN A 893 20.95 -17.12 -8.17
C GLN A 893 20.45 -16.98 -9.60
N ARG A 894 21.22 -16.25 -10.41
CA ARG A 894 21.16 -16.26 -11.88
C ARG A 894 22.47 -16.84 -12.41
N THR A 895 22.40 -17.83 -13.28
CA THR A 895 23.55 -18.34 -14.04
C THR A 895 23.37 -17.93 -15.50
N ASP A 896 24.32 -17.19 -16.06
CA ASP A 896 24.30 -16.76 -17.46
C ASP A 896 24.69 -17.88 -18.44
N ALA A 897 24.63 -17.58 -19.75
CA ALA A 897 24.98 -18.53 -20.80
C ALA A 897 26.48 -18.88 -20.89
N ALA A 898 27.36 -18.13 -20.22
CA ALA A 898 28.78 -18.46 -20.07
C ALA A 898 29.07 -19.30 -18.81
N GLY A 899 28.06 -19.54 -17.97
CA GLY A 899 28.17 -20.30 -16.72
C GLY A 899 28.58 -19.46 -15.52
N HIS A 900 28.62 -18.13 -15.64
CA HIS A 900 28.90 -17.24 -14.52
C HIS A 900 27.66 -16.96 -13.68
N THR A 901 27.86 -16.68 -12.40
CA THR A 901 26.76 -16.59 -11.42
C THR A 901 26.68 -15.23 -10.75
N LEU A 902 25.48 -14.65 -10.71
CA LEU A 902 25.09 -13.55 -9.83
C LEU A 902 24.21 -14.09 -8.71
N LYS A 903 24.60 -13.89 -7.45
CA LYS A 903 23.89 -14.41 -6.27
C LYS A 903 23.24 -13.29 -5.47
N TYR A 904 22.03 -13.56 -5.00
CA TYR A 904 21.19 -12.63 -4.26
C TYR A 904 21.02 -13.12 -2.83
N HIS A 905 21.28 -12.24 -1.87
CA HIS A 905 21.06 -12.51 -0.46
C HIS A 905 20.06 -11.50 0.11
N TRP A 906 18.96 -12.04 0.62
CA TRP A 906 17.85 -11.30 1.18
C TRP A 906 17.92 -11.30 2.70
N ASP A 907 17.43 -10.25 3.33
CA ASP A 907 17.09 -10.32 4.75
C ASP A 907 15.73 -11.01 4.98
N LEU A 908 15.34 -11.20 6.24
CA LEU A 908 14.11 -11.89 6.60
C LEU A 908 12.83 -11.11 6.23
N LEU A 909 12.94 -9.86 5.79
CA LEU A 909 11.82 -9.06 5.26
C LEU A 909 11.79 -9.04 3.73
N GLY A 910 12.65 -9.83 3.07
CA GLY A 910 12.75 -9.89 1.61
C GLY A 910 13.44 -8.67 0.99
N ARG A 911 14.19 -7.88 1.76
CA ARG A 911 14.98 -6.77 1.24
C ARG A 911 16.36 -7.26 0.83
N LEU A 912 16.88 -6.77 -0.29
CA LEU A 912 18.20 -7.17 -0.77
C LEU A 912 19.26 -6.64 0.20
N ARG A 913 20.00 -7.53 0.85
CA ARG A 913 21.09 -7.18 1.78
C ARG A 913 22.45 -7.23 1.10
N GLU A 914 22.62 -8.17 0.17
CA GLU A 914 23.91 -8.38 -0.48
C GLU A 914 23.78 -9.03 -1.87
N LEU A 915 24.62 -8.59 -2.82
CA LEU A 915 24.84 -9.24 -4.12
C LEU A 915 26.27 -9.75 -4.24
N HIS A 916 26.46 -10.95 -4.79
CA HIS A 916 27.78 -11.43 -5.25
C HIS A 916 27.77 -11.52 -6.77
N ASN A 917 28.56 -10.68 -7.44
CA ASN A 917 28.67 -10.73 -8.90
C ASN A 917 29.47 -11.94 -9.38
N GLU A 918 29.61 -12.03 -10.69
CA GLU A 918 30.28 -13.09 -11.44
C GLU A 918 31.78 -13.22 -11.09
N ASN A 919 32.39 -12.16 -10.53
CA ASN A 919 33.77 -12.16 -10.02
C ASN A 919 33.87 -12.50 -8.52
N GLY A 920 32.75 -12.68 -7.82
CA GLY A 920 32.69 -12.85 -6.36
C GLY A 920 32.82 -11.54 -5.55
N SER A 921 32.79 -10.38 -6.21
CA SER A 921 32.74 -9.07 -5.53
C SER A 921 31.37 -8.86 -4.87
N ARG A 922 31.36 -8.11 -3.77
CA ARG A 922 30.17 -7.88 -2.93
C ARG A 922 29.62 -6.47 -3.10
N TYR A 923 28.32 -6.35 -3.25
CA TYR A 923 27.55 -5.11 -3.10
C TYR A 923 26.69 -5.23 -1.84
N ASP A 924 26.81 -4.29 -0.92
CA ASP A 924 26.14 -4.33 0.38
C ASP A 924 25.05 -3.25 0.50
N PHE A 925 23.93 -3.58 1.16
CA PHE A 925 22.83 -2.65 1.45
C PHE A 925 22.50 -2.64 2.94
N ARG A 926 22.21 -1.46 3.49
CA ARG A 926 21.77 -1.28 4.87
C ARG A 926 20.51 -0.44 4.93
N TYR A 927 19.54 -0.91 5.70
CA TYR A 927 18.25 -0.25 5.87
C TYR A 927 18.04 0.13 7.33
N ASP A 928 17.15 1.10 7.54
CA ASP A 928 16.59 1.37 8.85
C ASP A 928 15.42 0.41 9.19
N PRO A 929 14.86 0.49 10.40
CA PRO A 929 13.75 -0.36 10.83
C PRO A 929 12.43 -0.16 10.06
N VAL A 930 12.29 0.90 9.26
CA VAL A 930 11.10 1.15 8.42
C VAL A 930 11.37 0.89 6.93
N GLY A 931 12.54 0.35 6.58
CA GLY A 931 12.88 -0.06 5.22
C GLY A 931 13.53 1.01 4.34
N ARG A 932 13.86 2.18 4.87
CA ARG A 932 14.59 3.21 4.11
C ARG A 932 16.07 2.83 4.00
N LEU A 933 16.65 3.02 2.82
CA LEU A 933 18.08 2.77 2.59
C LEU A 933 18.89 3.80 3.38
N LEU A 934 19.83 3.34 4.20
CA LEU A 934 20.77 4.17 4.99
C LEU A 934 22.14 4.24 4.33
N GLU A 935 22.57 3.13 3.71
CA GLU A 935 23.88 3.02 3.10
C GLU A 935 23.86 1.93 2.04
N GLU A 936 24.52 2.19 0.93
CA GLU A 936 24.90 1.18 -0.05
C GLU A 936 26.40 1.23 -0.28
N THR A 937 27.00 0.06 -0.52
CA THR A 937 28.42 -0.06 -0.87
C THR A 937 28.53 -0.86 -2.17
N GLY A 938 28.96 -0.19 -3.24
CA GLY A 938 29.07 -0.76 -4.57
C GLY A 938 30.11 -1.87 -4.68
N PHE A 939 30.13 -2.56 -5.83
CA PHE A 939 31.16 -3.57 -6.14
C PHE A 939 32.59 -2.99 -6.16
N ASP A 940 32.70 -1.69 -6.41
CA ASP A 940 33.92 -0.87 -6.35
C ASP A 940 34.30 -0.46 -4.90
N ARG A 941 33.49 -0.85 -3.91
CA ARG A 941 33.59 -0.47 -2.49
C ARG A 941 33.32 1.00 -2.20
N LYS A 942 32.78 1.77 -3.15
CA LYS A 942 32.32 3.13 -2.92
C LYS A 942 31.02 3.11 -2.11
N ALA A 943 30.97 3.89 -1.04
CA ALA A 943 29.82 3.99 -0.17
C ALA A 943 29.01 5.26 -0.46
N THR A 944 27.69 5.10 -0.57
CA THR A 944 26.70 6.18 -0.63
C THR A 944 25.82 6.08 0.60
N GLN A 945 25.77 7.14 1.41
CA GLN A 945 24.99 7.20 2.64
C GLN A 945 23.82 8.15 2.48
N TYR A 946 22.68 7.77 3.06
CA TYR A 946 21.42 8.49 3.00
C TYR A 946 21.01 8.86 4.42
N ARG A 947 20.80 10.16 4.66
CA ARG A 947 20.39 10.69 5.97
C ARG A 947 19.03 11.34 5.88
N TYR A 948 18.17 10.96 6.80
CA TYR A 948 16.80 11.43 6.90
C TYR A 948 16.65 12.36 8.10
N ASP A 949 15.80 13.38 8.00
CA ASP A 949 15.44 14.24 9.12
C ASP A 949 14.75 13.39 10.21
N GLU A 950 15.17 13.50 11.47
CA GLU A 950 14.69 12.59 12.53
C GLU A 950 13.20 12.81 12.88
N ALA A 951 12.65 14.01 12.66
CA ALA A 951 11.29 14.36 13.08
C ALA A 951 10.24 14.00 12.01
N SER A 952 10.59 14.21 10.73
CA SER A 952 9.72 13.95 9.58
C SER A 952 10.04 12.64 8.87
N GLY A 953 11.32 12.26 8.87
CA GLY A 953 11.89 11.16 8.12
C GLY A 953 11.93 11.34 6.61
N VAL A 954 11.82 12.58 6.15
CA VAL A 954 12.14 12.98 4.77
C VAL A 954 13.66 12.90 4.55
N LEU A 955 14.10 12.49 3.36
CA LEU A 955 15.52 12.49 2.99
C LEU A 955 16.06 13.92 3.06
N ALA A 956 17.18 14.14 3.75
CA ALA A 956 17.74 15.47 3.97
C ALA A 956 19.14 15.62 3.36
N GLU A 957 19.90 14.52 3.28
CA GLU A 957 21.29 14.57 2.83
C GLU A 957 21.71 13.23 2.20
N VAL A 958 22.42 13.31 1.06
CA VAL A 958 23.11 12.19 0.41
C VAL A 958 24.61 12.44 0.48
N ILE A 959 25.37 11.48 0.98
CA ILE A 959 26.83 11.57 1.11
C ILE A 959 27.47 10.51 0.24
N GLU A 960 28.20 10.94 -0.78
CA GLU A 960 28.89 10.08 -1.72
C GLU A 960 30.39 10.36 -1.67
N ALA A 961 31.20 9.36 -1.30
CA ALA A 961 32.66 9.51 -1.17
C ALA A 961 33.10 10.75 -0.35
N GLY A 962 32.37 11.06 0.73
CA GLY A 962 32.63 12.20 1.61
C GLY A 962 32.06 13.55 1.16
N HIS A 963 31.40 13.61 -0.01
CA HIS A 963 30.74 14.81 -0.51
C HIS A 963 29.24 14.79 -0.21
N SER A 964 28.76 15.85 0.44
CA SER A 964 27.37 16.00 0.86
C SER A 964 26.56 16.80 -0.15
N THR A 965 25.39 16.26 -0.50
CA THR A 965 24.30 16.93 -1.20
C THR A 965 23.12 17.04 -0.24
N ARG A 966 22.77 18.25 0.20
CA ARG A 966 21.56 18.52 0.97
C ARG A 966 20.36 18.68 0.06
N LEU A 967 19.20 18.19 0.50
CA LEU A 967 17.96 18.17 -0.26
C LEU A 967 16.83 18.77 0.59
N GLU A 968 16.00 19.60 -0.04
CA GLU A 968 14.74 20.06 0.52
C GLU A 968 13.58 19.71 -0.41
N PHE A 969 12.44 19.41 0.18
CA PHE A 969 11.23 19.02 -0.54
C PHE A 969 10.07 19.93 -0.18
N ASP A 970 9.19 20.16 -1.14
CA ASP A 970 7.92 20.85 -0.90
C ASP A 970 6.91 19.94 -0.15
N PRO A 971 5.75 20.46 0.29
CA PRO A 971 4.76 19.68 1.01
C PRO A 971 4.16 18.49 0.24
N LEU A 972 4.37 18.39 -1.08
CA LEU A 972 3.94 17.23 -1.89
C LEU A 972 5.09 16.22 -2.10
N GLY A 973 6.24 16.41 -1.45
CA GLY A 973 7.40 15.54 -1.56
C GLY A 973 8.23 15.73 -2.84
N ARG A 974 8.10 16.86 -3.54
CA ARG A 974 8.89 17.19 -4.74
C ARG A 974 10.13 17.97 -4.36
N LEU A 975 11.27 17.70 -5.00
CA LEU A 975 12.53 18.40 -4.72
C LEU A 975 12.36 19.89 -4.99
N SER A 976 12.47 20.73 -3.96
CA SER A 976 12.39 22.20 -4.06
C SER A 976 13.76 22.87 -4.02
N GLU A 977 14.73 22.24 -3.39
CA GLU A 977 16.12 22.71 -3.37
C GLU A 977 17.09 21.54 -3.28
N ARG A 978 18.23 21.64 -3.98
CA ARG A 978 19.42 20.83 -3.69
C ARG A 978 20.66 21.71 -3.57
N GLN A 979 21.56 21.33 -2.68
CA GLN A 979 22.79 22.08 -2.41
C GLN A 979 23.98 21.15 -2.23
N ALA A 980 25.07 21.43 -2.95
CA ALA A 980 26.35 20.73 -2.79
C ALA A 980 27.51 21.74 -2.81
N GLY A 981 28.23 21.85 -1.68
CA GLY A 981 29.28 22.86 -1.51
C GLY A 981 28.72 24.29 -1.59
N ASP A 982 29.19 25.06 -2.56
CA ASP A 982 28.77 26.44 -2.86
C ASP A 982 27.65 26.51 -3.91
N GLN A 983 27.24 25.38 -4.49
CA GLN A 983 26.23 25.31 -5.53
C GLN A 983 24.84 25.04 -4.94
N THR A 984 23.85 25.81 -5.39
CA THR A 984 22.44 25.65 -5.01
C THR A 984 21.57 25.69 -6.26
N GLU A 985 20.60 24.78 -6.34
CA GLU A 985 19.57 24.77 -7.37
C GLU A 985 18.20 24.72 -6.71
N ARG A 986 17.27 25.53 -7.20
CA ARG A 986 15.90 25.67 -6.68
C ARG A 986 14.89 25.31 -7.75
N PHE A 987 13.83 24.64 -7.36
CA PHE A 987 12.75 24.19 -8.24
C PHE A 987 11.42 24.65 -7.67
N ALA A 988 10.54 25.12 -8.56
CA ALA A 988 9.16 25.42 -8.21
C ALA A 988 8.20 24.74 -9.18
N TYR A 989 7.04 24.38 -8.66
CA TYR A 989 6.03 23.63 -9.39
C TYR A 989 4.68 24.32 -9.26
N ASP A 990 3.80 24.06 -10.22
CA ASP A 990 2.40 24.46 -10.11
C ASP A 990 1.61 23.50 -9.19
N ARG A 991 0.32 23.81 -8.99
CA ARG A 991 -0.60 23.05 -8.12
C ARG A 991 -1.02 21.70 -8.72
N ASN A 992 -0.69 21.44 -9.98
CA ASN A 992 -0.95 20.17 -10.67
C ASN A 992 0.27 19.24 -10.69
N GLY A 993 1.44 19.68 -10.22
CA GLY A 993 2.64 18.82 -10.22
C GLY A 993 3.76 19.28 -11.15
N ARG A 994 3.49 20.19 -12.08
CA ARG A 994 4.39 20.46 -13.22
C ARG A 994 5.47 21.46 -12.82
N LEU A 995 6.71 21.22 -13.24
CA LEU A 995 7.83 22.15 -13.02
C LEU A 995 7.57 23.45 -13.77
N VAL A 996 7.54 24.58 -13.06
CA VAL A 996 7.31 25.92 -13.64
C VAL A 996 8.55 26.80 -13.55
N GLU A 997 9.49 26.48 -12.66
CA GLU A 997 10.74 27.21 -12.54
C GLU A 997 11.88 26.32 -12.03
N ALA A 998 13.07 26.51 -12.60
CA ALA A 998 14.33 25.98 -12.08
C ALA A 998 15.37 27.11 -12.10
N THR A 999 16.12 27.30 -11.02
CA THR A 999 17.08 28.41 -10.91
C THR A 999 18.36 27.97 -10.22
N ASN A 1000 19.50 28.40 -10.77
CA ASN A 1000 20.81 28.32 -10.14
C ASN A 1000 21.57 29.65 -10.32
N ALA A 1001 22.89 29.67 -10.10
CA ALA A 1001 23.69 30.89 -10.24
C ALA A 1001 23.87 31.35 -11.70
N GLU A 1002 23.72 30.45 -12.67
CA GLU A 1002 24.05 30.65 -14.08
C GLU A 1002 22.79 30.87 -14.94
N ALA A 1003 21.68 30.23 -14.58
CA ALA A 1003 20.44 30.25 -15.34
C ALA A 1003 19.17 30.29 -14.46
N ARG A 1004 18.10 30.86 -15.03
CA ARG A 1004 16.72 30.71 -14.57
C ARG A 1004 15.85 30.24 -15.72
N LEU A 1005 15.28 29.05 -15.60
CA LEU A 1005 14.36 28.46 -16.55
C LEU A 1005 12.92 28.61 -16.04
N GLN A 1006 11.99 28.97 -16.93
CA GLN A 1006 10.56 29.03 -16.62
C GLN A 1006 9.72 28.35 -17.69
N TRP A 1007 8.75 27.56 -17.27
CA TRP A 1007 7.84 26.81 -18.14
C TRP A 1007 6.40 27.28 -17.96
N PHE A 1008 5.70 27.50 -19.08
CA PHE A 1008 4.33 28.00 -19.09
C PHE A 1008 3.43 26.99 -19.79
N TYR A 1009 2.38 26.56 -19.10
CA TYR A 1009 1.45 25.55 -19.59
C TYR A 1009 0.09 26.16 -19.92
N ASP A 1010 -0.61 25.55 -20.88
CA ASP A 1010 -2.04 25.81 -21.06
C ASP A 1010 -2.90 25.03 -20.05
N ARG A 1011 -4.23 25.17 -20.18
CA ARG A 1011 -5.22 24.53 -19.31
C ARG A 1011 -5.28 23.00 -19.45
N ALA A 1012 -4.84 22.42 -20.57
CA ALA A 1012 -4.85 20.98 -20.75
C ALA A 1012 -3.56 20.30 -20.27
N GLY A 1013 -2.46 21.03 -20.11
CA GLY A 1013 -1.19 20.38 -19.80
C GLY A 1013 -0.02 20.80 -20.66
N ASN A 1014 -0.28 21.42 -21.82
CA ASN A 1014 0.72 21.54 -22.86
C ASN A 1014 1.72 22.65 -22.54
N LEU A 1015 3.02 22.38 -22.69
CA LEU A 1015 4.07 23.38 -22.53
C LEU A 1015 4.07 24.33 -23.72
N VAL A 1016 3.47 25.51 -23.59
CA VAL A 1016 3.29 26.46 -24.70
C VAL A 1016 4.44 27.46 -24.83
N ARG A 1017 5.21 27.67 -23.77
CA ARG A 1017 6.33 28.62 -23.77
C ARG A 1017 7.39 28.26 -22.73
N GLU A 1018 8.65 28.48 -23.08
CA GLU A 1018 9.81 28.37 -22.19
C GLU A 1018 10.60 29.68 -22.19
N HIS A 1019 11.02 30.14 -21.01
CA HIS A 1019 11.98 31.23 -20.85
C HIS A 1019 13.27 30.68 -20.28
N GLN A 1020 14.38 30.90 -20.99
CA GLN A 1020 15.71 30.50 -20.57
C GLN A 1020 16.54 31.77 -20.35
N HIS A 1021 16.64 32.20 -19.10
CA HIS A 1021 17.42 33.37 -18.70
C HIS A 1021 18.85 32.95 -18.37
N TYR A 1022 19.82 33.26 -19.23
CA TYR A 1022 21.24 33.04 -18.98
C TYR A 1022 21.81 34.24 -18.21
N LEU A 1023 21.92 34.10 -16.90
CA LEU A 1023 22.19 35.19 -15.96
C LEU A 1023 23.59 35.77 -16.13
N ASP A 1024 24.59 34.93 -16.40
CA ASP A 1024 25.98 35.35 -16.61
C ASP A 1024 26.15 36.20 -17.89
N HIS A 1025 25.32 35.95 -18.90
CA HIS A 1025 25.39 36.63 -20.21
C HIS A 1025 24.34 37.74 -20.36
N GLY A 1026 23.42 37.90 -19.40
CA GLY A 1026 22.31 38.86 -19.49
C GLY A 1026 21.35 38.61 -20.66
N HIS A 1027 21.25 37.36 -21.14
CA HIS A 1027 20.46 36.98 -22.32
C HIS A 1027 19.22 36.17 -21.92
N THR A 1028 18.11 36.32 -22.65
CA THR A 1028 16.90 35.50 -22.46
C THR A 1028 16.48 34.89 -23.80
N ALA A 1029 16.53 33.56 -23.90
CA ALA A 1029 15.94 32.82 -25.01
C ALA A 1029 14.49 32.49 -24.70
N VAL A 1030 13.59 32.75 -25.65
CA VAL A 1030 12.16 32.41 -25.53
C VAL A 1030 11.80 31.40 -26.61
N TRP A 1031 11.31 30.24 -26.18
CA TRP A 1031 10.75 29.22 -27.05
C TRP A 1031 9.23 29.24 -26.94
N GLN A 1032 8.53 29.05 -28.06
CA GLN A 1032 7.07 28.92 -28.07
C GLN A 1032 6.68 27.66 -28.81
N HIS A 1033 5.64 26.96 -28.36
CA HIS A 1033 5.23 25.68 -28.91
C HIS A 1033 3.75 25.68 -29.28
N GLY A 1034 3.45 25.15 -30.45
CA GLY A 1034 2.09 24.93 -30.94
C GLY A 1034 1.72 23.45 -30.86
N TYR A 1035 0.48 23.19 -30.45
CA TYR A 1035 -0.08 21.84 -30.30
C TYR A 1035 -1.33 21.69 -31.17
N ASP A 1036 -1.61 20.45 -31.55
CA ASP A 1036 -2.86 20.08 -32.19
C ASP A 1036 -3.92 19.60 -31.18
N GLU A 1037 -5.09 19.21 -31.68
CA GLU A 1037 -6.24 18.77 -30.90
C GLU A 1037 -6.00 17.44 -30.15
N LEU A 1038 -4.91 16.74 -30.46
CA LEU A 1038 -4.49 15.51 -29.79
C LEU A 1038 -3.34 15.76 -28.79
N HIS A 1039 -3.08 17.03 -28.45
CA HIS A 1039 -1.99 17.46 -27.58
C HIS A 1039 -0.60 17.08 -28.10
N GLN A 1040 -0.44 16.91 -29.41
CA GLN A 1040 0.87 16.66 -30.01
C GLN A 1040 1.51 17.98 -30.42
N ARG A 1041 2.79 18.17 -30.06
CA ARG A 1041 3.54 19.37 -30.44
C ARG A 1041 3.84 19.35 -31.95
N VAL A 1042 3.17 20.22 -32.70
CA VAL A 1042 3.30 20.31 -34.18
C VAL A 1042 4.18 21.48 -34.63
N ALA A 1043 4.48 22.44 -33.75
CA ALA A 1043 5.34 23.57 -34.09
C ALA A 1043 6.18 24.06 -32.90
N SER A 1044 7.36 24.60 -33.19
CA SER A 1044 8.19 25.33 -32.24
C SER A 1044 8.78 26.59 -32.89
N VAL A 1045 8.56 27.75 -32.28
CA VAL A 1045 9.24 29.01 -32.60
C VAL A 1045 10.49 29.11 -31.74
N ARG A 1046 11.64 29.25 -32.41
CA ARG A 1046 12.94 29.39 -31.79
C ARG A 1046 13.18 30.83 -31.31
N PRO A 1047 14.18 31.08 -30.44
CA PRO A 1047 14.54 32.42 -29.98
C PRO A 1047 14.96 33.38 -31.10
N ASP A 1048 15.41 32.86 -32.25
CA ASP A 1048 15.77 33.63 -33.45
C ASP A 1048 14.59 33.87 -34.40
N GLY A 1049 13.38 33.44 -34.04
CA GLY A 1049 12.14 33.64 -34.80
C GLY A 1049 11.86 32.58 -35.86
N HIS A 1050 12.80 31.66 -36.13
CA HIS A 1050 12.59 30.56 -37.06
C HIS A 1050 11.58 29.55 -36.53
N ILE A 1051 10.75 29.01 -37.41
CA ILE A 1051 9.67 28.08 -37.04
C ILE A 1051 9.97 26.68 -37.56
N THR A 1052 10.07 25.72 -36.65
CA THR A 1052 10.17 24.30 -36.98
C THR A 1052 8.79 23.66 -36.85
N GLN A 1053 8.31 22.97 -37.90
CA GLN A 1053 6.98 22.34 -37.91
C GLN A 1053 7.08 20.85 -38.25
N TRP A 1054 6.30 20.03 -37.55
CA TRP A 1054 6.18 18.60 -37.79
C TRP A 1054 4.86 18.32 -38.50
N LEU A 1055 4.92 17.68 -39.66
CA LEU A 1055 3.75 17.11 -40.31
C LEU A 1055 3.56 15.71 -39.80
N THR A 1056 2.37 15.41 -39.28
CA THR A 1056 1.95 14.07 -38.87
C THR A 1056 0.76 13.61 -39.70
N TYR A 1057 0.58 12.30 -39.83
CA TYR A 1057 -0.59 11.71 -40.44
C TYR A 1057 -1.20 10.63 -39.55
N GLY A 1058 -2.48 10.33 -39.78
CA GLY A 1058 -3.19 9.20 -39.19
C GLY A 1058 -2.93 9.06 -37.69
N SER A 1059 -2.32 7.94 -37.32
CA SER A 1059 -2.02 7.51 -35.94
C SER A 1059 -0.94 8.32 -35.20
N GLY A 1060 -0.56 9.49 -35.72
CA GLY A 1060 0.44 10.38 -35.11
C GLY A 1060 1.86 10.18 -35.65
N HIS A 1061 2.03 9.50 -36.79
CA HIS A 1061 3.34 9.26 -37.37
C HIS A 1061 3.86 10.48 -38.13
N VAL A 1062 5.14 10.82 -37.93
CA VAL A 1062 5.80 11.92 -38.64
C VAL A 1062 5.90 11.59 -40.13
N HIS A 1063 5.35 12.48 -40.94
CA HIS A 1063 5.41 12.52 -42.39
C HIS A 1063 6.51 13.45 -42.91
N GLY A 1064 6.79 14.56 -42.20
CA GLY A 1064 7.78 15.53 -42.63
C GLY A 1064 8.16 16.57 -41.58
N LEU A 1065 9.23 17.31 -41.86
CA LEU A 1065 9.75 18.42 -41.06
C LEU A 1065 9.95 19.64 -41.96
N LEU A 1066 9.35 20.75 -41.55
CA LEU A 1066 9.50 22.04 -42.22
C LEU A 1066 10.29 23.00 -41.34
N VAL A 1067 11.06 23.86 -41.99
CA VAL A 1067 11.66 25.05 -41.39
C VAL A 1067 11.19 26.25 -42.19
N ASP A 1068 10.52 27.19 -41.51
CA ASP A 1068 9.90 28.38 -42.12
C ASP A 1068 8.97 28.06 -43.30
N GLY A 1069 8.24 26.95 -43.20
CA GLY A 1069 7.35 26.47 -44.26
C GLY A 1069 8.04 25.81 -45.46
N GLN A 1070 9.36 25.60 -45.41
CA GLN A 1070 10.10 24.83 -46.42
C GLN A 1070 10.33 23.40 -45.95
N ASP A 1071 9.99 22.42 -46.79
CA ASP A 1071 10.29 21.00 -46.51
C ASP A 1071 11.80 20.77 -46.46
N ILE A 1072 12.29 20.34 -45.29
CA ILE A 1072 13.70 19.96 -45.09
C ILE A 1072 13.83 18.43 -45.03
N LEU A 1073 12.79 17.72 -44.57
CA LEU A 1073 12.72 16.26 -44.54
C LEU A 1073 11.30 15.76 -44.83
N SER A 1074 11.18 14.69 -45.62
CA SER A 1074 9.95 13.89 -45.76
C SER A 1074 10.24 12.41 -45.55
N PHE A 1075 9.23 11.67 -45.08
CA PHE A 1075 9.34 10.26 -44.73
C PHE A 1075 8.27 9.42 -45.44
N GLU A 1076 8.71 8.32 -46.04
CA GLU A 1076 7.85 7.23 -46.51
C GLU A 1076 7.87 6.10 -45.50
N ARG A 1077 6.71 5.48 -45.26
CA ARG A 1077 6.54 4.43 -44.25
C ARG A 1077 5.77 3.24 -44.78
N ASP A 1078 6.09 2.06 -44.24
CA ASP A 1078 5.32 0.84 -44.52
C ASP A 1078 4.06 0.71 -43.64
N ASP A 1079 3.36 -0.42 -43.77
CA ASP A 1079 2.12 -0.69 -43.03
C ASP A 1079 2.32 -0.92 -41.52
N LEU A 1080 3.57 -1.08 -41.05
CA LEU A 1080 3.91 -1.06 -39.63
C LEU A 1080 4.40 0.33 -39.19
N HIS A 1081 4.25 1.33 -40.04
CA HIS A 1081 4.73 2.70 -39.86
C HIS A 1081 6.26 2.82 -39.69
N ARG A 1082 7.03 1.84 -40.16
CA ARG A 1082 8.52 1.91 -40.17
C ARG A 1082 8.98 2.76 -41.34
N GLU A 1083 10.04 3.55 -41.15
CA GLU A 1083 10.60 4.41 -42.20
C GLU A 1083 11.27 3.57 -43.29
N ILE A 1084 10.70 3.54 -44.49
CA ILE A 1084 11.27 2.86 -45.66
C ILE A 1084 11.94 3.82 -46.65
N GLY A 1085 11.64 5.11 -46.54
CA GLY A 1085 12.19 6.15 -47.40
C GLY A 1085 12.31 7.48 -46.65
N ARG A 1086 13.34 8.26 -46.99
CA ARG A 1086 13.54 9.62 -46.50
C ARG A 1086 14.12 10.50 -47.58
N ASP A 1087 13.44 11.58 -47.91
CA ASP A 1087 13.99 12.64 -48.76
C ASP A 1087 14.46 13.80 -47.91
N GLN A 1088 15.61 14.35 -48.30
CA GLN A 1088 16.22 15.51 -47.67
C GLN A 1088 16.14 16.70 -48.63
N GLY A 1089 15.91 17.91 -48.09
CA GLY A 1089 15.78 19.14 -48.90
C GLY A 1089 17.02 19.48 -49.76
N ASN A 1090 18.15 18.81 -49.55
CA ASN A 1090 19.35 18.92 -50.40
C ASN A 1090 19.30 18.03 -51.68
N GLY A 1091 18.25 17.22 -51.87
CA GLY A 1091 18.07 16.32 -53.00
C GLY A 1091 18.71 14.94 -52.81
N LEU A 1092 18.86 14.48 -51.57
CA LEU A 1092 19.25 13.11 -51.22
C LEU A 1092 18.02 12.30 -50.81
N HIS A 1093 17.93 11.08 -51.33
CA HIS A 1093 16.96 10.08 -50.92
C HIS A 1093 17.66 8.90 -50.25
N GLN A 1094 17.18 8.49 -49.08
CA GLN A 1094 17.61 7.30 -48.37
C GLN A 1094 16.48 6.26 -48.35
N GLY A 1095 16.70 5.11 -48.97
CA GLY A 1095 15.82 3.94 -48.86
C GLY A 1095 16.30 2.95 -47.80
N SER A 1096 15.39 2.34 -47.05
CA SER A 1096 15.64 1.33 -46.01
C SER A 1096 14.83 0.06 -46.26
N LYS A 1097 15.42 -1.11 -46.00
CA LYS A 1097 14.74 -2.40 -46.04
C LYS A 1097 14.88 -3.14 -44.73
N TYR A 1098 13.85 -3.85 -44.32
CA TYR A 1098 13.81 -4.60 -43.06
C TYR A 1098 13.54 -6.08 -43.30
N ASP A 1099 14.04 -6.93 -42.41
CA ASP A 1099 13.63 -8.32 -42.33
C ASP A 1099 12.26 -8.48 -41.64
N PRO A 1100 11.70 -9.70 -41.62
CA PRO A 1100 10.43 -9.96 -40.93
C PRO A 1100 10.45 -9.70 -39.42
N ALA A 1101 11.61 -9.76 -38.76
CA ALA A 1101 11.76 -9.45 -37.34
C ALA A 1101 11.92 -7.93 -37.06
N GLY A 1102 11.94 -7.10 -38.11
CA GLY A 1102 12.06 -5.65 -38.01
C GLY A 1102 13.48 -5.12 -37.94
N ARG A 1103 14.50 -5.95 -38.20
CA ARG A 1103 15.90 -5.53 -38.25
C ARG A 1103 16.25 -4.99 -39.64
N LEU A 1104 17.12 -3.99 -39.68
CA LEU A 1104 17.50 -3.29 -40.92
C LEU A 1104 18.41 -4.18 -41.78
N LEU A 1105 18.02 -4.53 -43.00
CA LEU A 1105 18.84 -5.34 -43.92
C LEU A 1105 19.71 -4.51 -44.86
N GLU A 1106 19.19 -3.35 -45.28
CA GLU A 1106 19.85 -2.51 -46.28
C GLU A 1106 19.48 -1.04 -46.07
N GLN A 1107 20.47 -0.17 -46.27
CA GLN A 1107 20.27 1.26 -46.50
C GLN A 1107 20.95 1.66 -47.80
N GLN A 1108 20.28 2.49 -48.59
CA GLN A 1108 20.83 3.02 -49.82
C GLN A 1108 20.56 4.53 -49.92
N ILE A 1109 21.61 5.31 -50.13
CA ILE A 1109 21.51 6.74 -50.42
C ILE A 1109 21.66 6.95 -51.93
N SER A 1110 20.82 7.80 -52.50
CA SER A 1110 20.82 8.20 -53.90
C SER A 1110 20.51 9.70 -54.04
N GLN A 1111 20.85 10.29 -55.18
CA GLN A 1111 20.57 11.70 -55.46
C GLN A 1111 19.37 11.83 -56.41
N THR A 1112 18.41 12.70 -56.09
CA THR A 1112 17.10 12.77 -56.77
C THR A 1112 16.95 13.91 -57.78
N LYS A 1113 18.00 14.71 -58.06
CA LYS A 1113 17.91 15.83 -59.02
C LYS A 1113 17.96 15.35 -60.49
N PRO A 1114 17.05 15.84 -61.37
CA PRO A 1114 17.07 15.51 -62.80
C PRO A 1114 18.34 16.01 -63.49
N GLY A 1115 19.07 15.11 -64.17
CA GLY A 1115 20.23 15.47 -65.01
C GLY A 1115 21.62 15.20 -64.43
N ALA A 1116 21.74 14.63 -63.23
CA ALA A 1116 23.02 14.17 -62.70
C ALA A 1116 23.39 12.78 -63.28
N ILE A 1117 24.56 12.72 -63.93
CA ILE A 1117 25.18 11.48 -64.42
C ILE A 1117 25.85 10.75 -63.25
N GLU A 1118 25.56 9.45 -63.12
CA GLU A 1118 26.20 8.44 -62.26
C GLU A 1118 26.03 8.54 -60.72
N ALA A 1119 25.16 7.65 -60.25
CA ALA A 1119 24.92 7.18 -58.88
C ALA A 1119 26.11 7.26 -57.91
N VAL A 1120 26.05 8.23 -56.97
CA VAL A 1120 26.67 8.05 -55.64
C VAL A 1120 25.77 7.11 -54.83
N GLY A 1121 25.74 5.84 -55.22
CA GLY A 1121 24.97 4.80 -54.53
C GLY A 1121 25.73 4.33 -53.29
N ILE A 1122 25.65 5.07 -52.18
CA ILE A 1122 26.17 4.55 -50.91
C ILE A 1122 25.19 3.50 -50.44
N ARG A 1123 25.61 2.24 -50.53
CA ARG A 1123 24.90 1.09 -49.98
C ARG A 1123 25.59 0.59 -48.73
N ARG A 1124 24.77 0.28 -47.72
CA ARG A 1124 25.16 -0.45 -46.52
C ARG A 1124 24.20 -1.62 -46.30
N SER A 1125 24.72 -2.84 -46.24
CA SER A 1125 23.95 -4.05 -45.92
C SER A 1125 24.32 -4.56 -44.53
N TYR A 1126 23.38 -5.22 -43.85
CA TYR A 1126 23.54 -5.70 -42.48
C TYR A 1126 23.18 -7.18 -42.41
N THR A 1127 23.95 -7.94 -41.65
CA THR A 1127 23.72 -9.37 -41.43
C THR A 1127 23.64 -9.63 -39.93
N TYR A 1128 22.62 -10.37 -39.51
CA TYR A 1128 22.40 -10.74 -38.12
C TYR A 1128 22.55 -12.26 -37.94
N ASP A 1129 22.97 -12.68 -36.74
CA ASP A 1129 22.81 -14.08 -36.34
C ASP A 1129 21.38 -14.38 -35.87
N LYS A 1130 21.13 -15.64 -35.47
CA LYS A 1130 19.80 -16.07 -35.04
C LYS A 1130 19.33 -15.39 -33.75
N ALA A 1131 20.22 -14.93 -32.88
CA ALA A 1131 19.87 -14.17 -31.69
C ALA A 1131 19.72 -12.66 -31.96
N GLY A 1132 19.81 -12.23 -33.23
CA GLY A 1132 19.67 -10.83 -33.62
C GLY A 1132 20.91 -9.97 -33.41
N GLN A 1133 22.08 -10.57 -33.16
CA GLN A 1133 23.33 -9.82 -33.02
C GLN A 1133 23.89 -9.47 -34.40
N LEU A 1134 24.39 -8.25 -34.58
CA LEU A 1134 24.92 -7.77 -35.85
C LEU A 1134 26.29 -8.41 -36.12
N VAL A 1135 26.37 -9.39 -37.02
CA VAL A 1135 27.61 -10.13 -37.30
C VAL A 1135 28.40 -9.56 -38.48
N ALA A 1136 27.76 -8.82 -39.37
CA ALA A 1136 28.46 -8.16 -40.46
C ALA A 1136 27.76 -6.89 -40.98
N ILE A 1137 28.56 -5.98 -41.49
CA ILE A 1137 28.14 -4.81 -42.25
C ILE A 1137 28.90 -4.81 -43.57
N GLY A 1138 28.20 -4.83 -44.70
CA GLY A 1138 28.77 -4.59 -46.01
C GLY A 1138 28.65 -3.12 -46.37
N ASP A 1139 29.74 -2.36 -46.40
CA ASP A 1139 29.73 -0.94 -46.77
C ASP A 1139 30.43 -0.74 -48.12
N SER A 1140 29.69 -0.22 -49.10
CA SER A 1140 30.18 0.04 -50.46
C SER A 1140 31.38 1.00 -50.54
N ARG A 1141 31.62 1.82 -49.51
CA ARG A 1141 32.76 2.76 -49.45
C ARG A 1141 33.85 2.32 -48.48
N ARG A 1142 33.46 1.76 -47.33
CA ARG A 1142 34.39 1.43 -46.24
C ARG A 1142 34.83 -0.03 -46.22
N GLY A 1143 34.27 -0.87 -47.08
CA GLY A 1143 34.52 -2.32 -47.11
C GLY A 1143 33.70 -3.05 -46.04
N ASN A 1144 33.92 -4.35 -45.91
CA ASN A 1144 33.18 -5.18 -44.97
C ASN A 1144 33.70 -5.00 -43.53
N LEU A 1145 32.77 -4.96 -42.59
CA LEU A 1145 33.03 -5.09 -41.16
C LEU A 1145 32.41 -6.40 -40.67
N SER A 1146 33.12 -7.16 -39.85
CA SER A 1146 32.62 -8.38 -39.23
C SER A 1146 32.80 -8.35 -37.72
N TYR A 1147 31.84 -8.92 -37.00
CA TYR A 1147 31.78 -8.91 -35.55
C TYR A 1147 31.67 -10.34 -34.99
N ARG A 1148 32.27 -10.57 -33.82
CA ARG A 1148 32.14 -11.82 -33.06
C ARG A 1148 31.75 -11.53 -31.64
N TYR A 1149 30.86 -12.34 -31.08
CA TYR A 1149 30.34 -12.19 -29.72
C TYR A 1149 30.66 -13.42 -28.86
N ASP A 1150 30.64 -13.23 -27.55
CA ASP A 1150 30.67 -14.33 -26.57
C ASP A 1150 29.25 -14.86 -26.27
N PRO A 1151 29.10 -15.93 -25.46
CA PRO A 1151 27.80 -16.50 -25.13
C PRO A 1151 26.84 -15.56 -24.39
N VAL A 1152 27.31 -14.49 -23.76
CA VAL A 1152 26.47 -13.51 -23.08
C VAL A 1152 26.26 -12.24 -23.91
N GLY A 1153 26.70 -12.26 -25.18
CA GLY A 1153 26.46 -11.21 -26.16
C GLY A 1153 27.43 -10.02 -26.11
N ARG A 1154 28.59 -10.16 -25.48
CA ARG A 1154 29.64 -9.13 -25.48
C ARG A 1154 30.50 -9.26 -26.73
N LEU A 1155 30.85 -8.12 -27.34
CA LEU A 1155 31.64 -8.06 -28.56
C LEU A 1155 33.08 -8.47 -28.28
N LEU A 1156 33.54 -9.61 -28.81
CA LEU A 1156 34.92 -10.10 -28.68
C LEU A 1156 35.85 -9.57 -29.75
N GLU A 1157 35.32 -9.25 -30.92
CA GLU A 1157 36.12 -8.84 -32.07
C GLU A 1157 35.34 -7.97 -33.04
N ALA A 1158 35.98 -6.91 -33.53
CA ALA A 1158 35.56 -6.15 -34.70
C ALA A 1158 36.69 -6.15 -35.73
N HIS A 1159 36.41 -6.65 -36.93
CA HIS A 1159 37.39 -6.74 -38.00
C HIS A 1159 36.93 -5.90 -39.21
N SER A 1160 37.85 -5.10 -39.74
CA SER A 1160 37.63 -4.26 -40.91
C SER A 1160 38.87 -4.22 -41.80
N ARG A 1161 38.78 -3.56 -42.97
CA ARG A 1161 39.95 -3.29 -43.82
C ARG A 1161 41.05 -2.46 -43.14
N LEU A 1162 40.74 -1.75 -42.06
CA LEU A 1162 41.68 -0.89 -41.32
C LEU A 1162 42.42 -1.65 -40.22
N GLY A 1163 41.99 -2.87 -39.89
CA GLY A 1163 42.60 -3.67 -38.83
C GLY A 1163 41.59 -4.52 -38.06
N ARG A 1164 42.12 -5.25 -37.09
CA ARG A 1164 41.39 -6.10 -36.16
C ARG A 1164 41.46 -5.49 -34.77
N GLU A 1165 40.31 -5.28 -34.16
CA GLU A 1165 40.16 -4.89 -32.76
C GLU A 1165 39.63 -6.08 -31.98
N THR A 1166 40.28 -6.41 -30.86
CA THR A 1166 39.88 -7.51 -29.98
C THR A 1166 39.55 -6.98 -28.60
N PHE A 1167 38.52 -7.54 -27.99
CA PHE A 1167 38.06 -7.18 -26.66
C PHE A 1167 38.07 -8.41 -25.76
N ALA A 1168 38.41 -8.16 -24.50
CA ALA A 1168 38.48 -9.15 -23.45
C ALA A 1168 37.65 -8.65 -22.27
N PHE A 1169 36.92 -9.56 -21.63
CA PHE A 1169 36.09 -9.22 -20.47
C PHE A 1169 36.34 -10.23 -19.36
N ASP A 1170 36.36 -9.75 -18.13
CA ASP A 1170 36.25 -10.63 -16.97
C ASP A 1170 34.81 -11.20 -16.85
N PRO A 1171 34.56 -12.17 -15.96
CA PRO A 1171 33.22 -12.71 -15.75
C PRO A 1171 32.13 -11.67 -15.45
N ALA A 1172 32.46 -10.58 -14.74
CA ALA A 1172 31.52 -9.50 -14.41
C ALA A 1172 31.29 -8.47 -15.53
N GLY A 1173 31.94 -8.62 -16.68
CA GLY A 1173 31.73 -7.72 -17.82
C GLY A 1173 32.66 -6.52 -17.88
N ASN A 1174 33.70 -6.47 -17.06
CA ASN A 1174 34.68 -5.38 -17.09
C ASN A 1174 35.70 -5.64 -18.21
N ILE A 1175 36.02 -4.61 -19.00
CA ILE A 1175 36.96 -4.69 -20.12
C ILE A 1175 38.40 -4.85 -19.57
N GLY A 1176 39.12 -5.87 -20.04
CA GLY A 1176 40.52 -6.15 -19.71
C GLY A 1176 41.45 -6.11 -20.93
N ASP A 1177 42.76 -6.30 -20.71
CA ASP A 1177 43.74 -6.41 -21.79
C ASP A 1177 43.62 -7.79 -22.47
N PRO A 1178 43.44 -7.86 -23.80
CA PRO A 1178 43.40 -9.11 -24.54
C PRO A 1178 44.65 -9.99 -24.36
N SER A 1179 45.82 -9.40 -24.07
CA SER A 1179 47.10 -10.10 -23.90
C SER A 1179 47.25 -10.84 -22.57
N ASP A 1180 46.41 -10.53 -21.58
CA ASP A 1180 46.41 -11.17 -20.25
C ASP A 1180 45.63 -12.50 -20.21
N LEU A 1181 44.93 -12.89 -21.30
CA LEU A 1181 44.06 -14.07 -21.36
C LEU A 1181 44.71 -15.33 -22.00
N ASP A 1182 45.93 -15.23 -22.53
CA ASP A 1182 46.60 -16.32 -23.28
C ASP A 1182 47.33 -17.37 -22.41
N ALA A 1183 46.93 -17.54 -21.14
CA ALA A 1183 47.45 -18.60 -20.26
C ALA A 1183 46.38 -19.66 -19.95
N ASN A 1184 46.28 -20.67 -20.81
CA ASN A 1184 45.43 -21.85 -20.62
C ASN A 1184 45.87 -22.66 -19.37
N THR A 1185 44.90 -23.10 -18.55
CA THR A 1185 44.97 -24.00 -17.35
C THR A 1185 45.17 -23.38 -15.95
N GLN A 1186 44.08 -23.21 -15.18
CA GLN A 1186 43.89 -23.83 -13.84
C GLN A 1186 42.48 -23.55 -13.26
N PRO A 1187 41.84 -24.54 -12.59
CA PRO A 1187 40.63 -24.31 -11.82
C PRO A 1187 40.99 -23.68 -10.45
N ALA A 1188 40.12 -22.79 -9.98
CA ALA A 1188 40.12 -22.18 -8.64
C ALA A 1188 41.32 -21.26 -8.29
N GLY A 1189 41.03 -19.96 -8.19
CA GLY A 1189 41.68 -19.07 -7.23
C GLY A 1189 43.05 -18.51 -7.60
N ARG A 1190 43.09 -17.57 -8.55
CA ARG A 1190 43.91 -16.33 -8.52
C ARG A 1190 43.81 -15.62 -9.86
N VAL A 1191 43.09 -14.50 -9.90
CA VAL A 1191 43.32 -13.46 -10.91
C VAL A 1191 44.44 -12.59 -10.37
N THR A 1192 45.65 -12.70 -10.93
CA THR A 1192 46.78 -11.83 -10.59
C THR A 1192 47.35 -11.14 -11.82
N THR A 1193 46.76 -9.99 -12.14
CA THR A 1193 47.45 -8.72 -12.44
C THR A 1193 46.71 -7.58 -11.72
N ARG A 1194 46.52 -7.73 -10.41
CA ARG A 1194 46.64 -6.59 -9.50
C ARG A 1194 47.99 -6.72 -8.82
N VAL A 1195 48.80 -5.67 -8.88
CA VAL A 1195 50.08 -5.55 -8.17
C VAL A 1195 49.91 -6.06 -6.74
N ALA A 1196 50.76 -7.01 -6.34
CA ALA A 1196 50.88 -7.41 -4.95
C ALA A 1196 51.16 -6.17 -4.08
N VAL A 1197 50.23 -5.86 -3.18
CA VAL A 1197 50.47 -4.88 -2.13
C VAL A 1197 51.56 -5.44 -1.22
N ARG A 1198 52.77 -4.89 -1.31
CA ARG A 1198 53.68 -4.86 -0.16
C ARG A 1198 53.03 -3.95 0.88
N LEU A 1199 52.83 -4.48 2.08
CA LEU A 1199 52.45 -3.70 3.26
C LEU A 1199 53.52 -2.60 3.47
N GLY A 1200 53.09 -1.35 3.52
CA GLY A 1200 53.90 -0.27 4.10
C GLY A 1200 54.13 -0.53 5.59
N GLY A 1201 55.28 -0.11 6.11
CA GLY A 1201 55.78 -0.41 7.47
C GLY A 1201 54.98 0.17 8.64
N ASP A 1202 53.79 0.71 8.39
CA ASP A 1202 52.92 1.42 9.32
C ASP A 1202 51.47 0.88 9.37
N GLY A 1203 51.18 -0.24 8.67
CA GLY A 1203 49.99 -1.06 8.94
C GLY A 1203 48.63 -0.41 8.66
N ARG A 1204 48.58 0.70 7.90
CA ARG A 1204 47.33 1.33 7.46
C ARG A 1204 47.04 1.04 5.99
N SER A 1205 45.87 0.48 5.71
CA SER A 1205 45.35 0.21 4.37
C SER A 1205 45.06 1.51 3.63
N MET A 1206 45.89 1.88 2.65
CA MET A 1206 45.59 2.97 1.70
C MET A 1206 44.48 2.55 0.74
N ALA A 1207 43.50 3.44 0.60
CA ALA A 1207 42.29 3.34 -0.21
C ALA A 1207 42.57 3.31 -1.73
N SER A 1208 43.06 2.18 -2.27
CA SER A 1208 43.35 2.05 -3.73
C SER A 1208 42.61 0.91 -4.45
N ARG A 1209 41.51 0.40 -3.87
CA ARG A 1209 40.58 -0.54 -4.55
C ARG A 1209 39.35 0.13 -5.17
N LEU A 1210 39.23 1.46 -5.09
CA LEU A 1210 37.99 2.22 -5.31
C LEU A 1210 37.44 2.27 -6.75
N MET A 1211 38.11 1.71 -7.77
CA MET A 1211 37.80 2.01 -9.17
C MET A 1211 38.02 0.82 -10.11
N ASP A 1212 37.41 -0.32 -9.81
CA ASP A 1212 37.63 -1.55 -10.59
C ASP A 1212 37.12 -1.49 -12.05
N ASN A 1213 36.34 -0.44 -12.40
CA ASN A 1213 35.77 -0.24 -13.74
C ASN A 1213 36.22 1.04 -14.46
N LEU A 1214 37.12 1.84 -13.89
CA LEU A 1214 37.60 3.07 -14.55
C LEU A 1214 38.83 2.79 -15.41
N LEU A 1215 38.76 3.21 -16.68
CA LEU A 1215 39.87 3.11 -17.61
C LEU A 1215 41.03 4.01 -17.14
N LYS A 1216 42.19 3.41 -16.88
CA LYS A 1216 43.40 4.14 -16.45
C LYS A 1216 44.39 4.34 -17.58
N ASP A 1217 44.50 3.36 -18.47
CA ASP A 1217 45.42 3.39 -19.60
C ASP A 1217 44.76 2.77 -20.82
N TYR A 1218 44.85 3.42 -21.97
CA TYR A 1218 44.41 2.86 -23.24
C TYR A 1218 45.10 3.53 -24.43
N ALA A 1219 45.72 2.73 -25.29
CA ALA A 1219 46.32 3.18 -26.55
C ALA A 1219 47.23 4.43 -26.41
N GLY A 1220 48.10 4.46 -25.38
CA GLY A 1220 49.00 5.59 -25.11
C GLY A 1220 48.35 6.79 -24.42
N THR A 1221 47.09 6.66 -23.99
CA THR A 1221 46.38 7.64 -23.16
C THR A 1221 46.35 7.17 -21.71
N HIS A 1222 46.76 8.02 -20.77
CA HIS A 1222 46.67 7.83 -19.32
C HIS A 1222 45.55 8.71 -18.74
N TYR A 1223 44.79 8.18 -17.78
CA TYR A 1223 43.65 8.83 -17.14
C TYR A 1223 43.80 8.78 -15.62
N THR A 1224 43.55 9.90 -14.95
CA THR A 1224 43.54 10.00 -13.49
C THR A 1224 42.17 10.46 -13.03
N TRP A 1225 41.67 9.86 -11.95
CA TRP A 1225 40.31 10.05 -11.44
C TRP A 1225 40.35 10.50 -9.98
N ASP A 1226 39.37 11.31 -9.55
CA ASP A 1226 39.17 11.63 -8.12
C ASP A 1226 38.44 10.48 -7.39
N GLU A 1227 38.30 10.59 -6.06
CA GLU A 1227 37.61 9.57 -5.24
C GLU A 1227 36.12 9.38 -5.58
N ARG A 1228 35.51 10.33 -6.29
CA ARG A 1228 34.12 10.27 -6.75
C ARG A 1228 33.99 9.57 -8.10
N GLY A 1229 35.10 9.36 -8.82
CA GLY A 1229 35.11 8.76 -10.15
C GLY A 1229 35.07 9.80 -11.27
N ASN A 1230 35.35 11.07 -10.98
CA ASN A 1230 35.44 12.12 -11.97
C ASN A 1230 36.84 12.15 -12.60
N LEU A 1231 36.93 12.26 -13.92
CA LEU A 1231 38.21 12.37 -14.62
C LEU A 1231 38.86 13.71 -14.27
N VAL A 1232 40.01 13.72 -13.60
CA VAL A 1232 40.72 14.97 -13.24
C VAL A 1232 41.85 15.28 -14.20
N GLU A 1233 42.44 14.27 -14.83
CA GLU A 1233 43.55 14.44 -15.75
C GLU A 1233 43.55 13.37 -16.84
N ARG A 1234 43.85 13.79 -18.07
CA ARG A 1234 44.12 12.90 -19.21
C ARG A 1234 45.42 13.30 -19.86
N THR A 1235 46.32 12.34 -20.07
CA THR A 1235 47.57 12.52 -20.81
C THR A 1235 47.61 11.63 -22.03
N TRP A 1236 47.74 12.18 -23.24
CA TRP A 1236 47.87 11.39 -24.48
C TRP A 1236 49.14 11.82 -25.21
N ASN A 1237 50.07 10.91 -25.50
CA ASN A 1237 51.32 11.24 -26.21
C ASN A 1237 52.09 12.46 -25.63
N GLY A 1238 52.01 12.68 -24.31
CA GLY A 1238 52.61 13.82 -23.61
C GLY A 1238 51.75 15.08 -23.51
N GLU A 1239 50.57 15.10 -24.14
CA GLU A 1239 49.60 16.20 -24.06
C GLU A 1239 48.71 16.05 -22.82
N LYS A 1240 48.80 17.00 -21.87
CA LYS A 1240 48.03 17.00 -20.62
C LYS A 1240 46.76 17.85 -20.74
N THR A 1241 45.62 17.25 -20.41
CA THR A 1241 44.33 17.93 -20.22
C THR A 1241 43.91 17.81 -18.76
N VAL A 1242 43.57 18.92 -18.11
CA VAL A 1242 43.09 18.98 -16.73
C VAL A 1242 41.61 19.33 -16.70
N PHE A 1243 40.85 18.64 -15.87
CA PHE A 1243 39.40 18.83 -15.73
C PHE A 1243 39.05 19.24 -14.30
N THR A 1244 38.06 20.13 -14.17
CA THR A 1244 37.51 20.52 -12.87
C THR A 1244 36.02 20.21 -12.81
N TRP A 1245 35.51 19.98 -11.59
CA TRP A 1245 34.13 19.54 -11.36
C TRP A 1245 33.44 20.38 -10.29
N ASP A 1246 32.13 20.46 -10.33
CA ASP A 1246 31.31 21.12 -9.30
C ASP A 1246 30.92 20.19 -8.14
N GLY A 1247 30.13 20.73 -7.21
CA GLY A 1247 29.61 19.98 -6.06
C GLY A 1247 28.67 18.83 -6.46
N PHE A 1248 28.05 18.90 -7.64
CA PHE A 1248 27.11 17.90 -8.16
C PHE A 1248 27.76 16.94 -9.17
N ASN A 1249 29.09 16.85 -9.22
CA ASN A 1249 29.85 16.01 -10.17
C ASN A 1249 29.65 16.39 -11.65
N ARG A 1250 29.45 17.67 -11.95
CA ARG A 1250 29.39 18.19 -13.32
C ARG A 1250 30.69 18.92 -13.68
N MET A 1251 31.17 18.74 -14.91
CA MET A 1251 32.45 19.32 -15.34
C MET A 1251 32.35 20.85 -15.43
N ARG A 1252 33.15 21.59 -14.67
CA ARG A 1252 33.21 23.07 -14.75
C ARG A 1252 34.15 23.56 -15.84
N SER A 1253 35.26 22.86 -16.06
CA SER A 1253 36.20 23.25 -17.10
C SER A 1253 37.07 22.10 -17.59
N ALA A 1254 37.56 22.25 -18.82
CA ALA A 1254 38.61 21.41 -19.41
C ALA A 1254 39.72 22.31 -19.97
N SER A 1255 40.96 22.09 -19.55
CA SER A 1255 42.11 22.92 -19.92
C SER A 1255 43.21 22.12 -20.61
N THR A 1256 43.57 22.52 -21.83
CA THR A 1256 44.66 21.93 -22.63
C THR A 1256 45.51 23.06 -23.23
N TYR A 1257 46.85 22.99 -23.08
CA TYR A 1257 47.78 24.02 -23.60
C TYR A 1257 47.43 25.48 -23.23
N GLY A 1258 46.92 25.71 -22.01
CA GLY A 1258 46.51 27.04 -21.55
C GLY A 1258 45.22 27.59 -22.18
N LYS A 1259 44.52 26.80 -23.01
CA LYS A 1259 43.15 27.09 -23.44
C LYS A 1259 42.19 26.38 -22.51
N THR A 1260 41.23 27.11 -21.98
CA THR A 1260 40.20 26.58 -21.08
C THR A 1260 38.85 26.67 -21.77
N THR A 1261 38.12 25.56 -21.79
CA THR A 1261 36.69 25.54 -22.08
C THR A 1261 35.95 25.48 -20.76
N SER A 1262 35.07 26.44 -20.51
CA SER A 1262 34.19 26.46 -19.34
C SER A 1262 32.83 25.92 -19.72
N PHE A 1263 32.18 25.24 -18.79
CA PHE A 1263 30.83 24.73 -18.95
C PHE A 1263 29.94 25.32 -17.86
N SER A 1264 28.74 25.69 -18.27
CA SER A 1264 27.65 26.14 -17.41
C SER A 1264 26.43 25.27 -17.70
N TYR A 1265 25.57 25.12 -16.71
CA TYR A 1265 24.44 24.20 -16.70
C TYR A 1265 23.15 24.98 -16.47
N ASP A 1266 22.30 24.99 -17.49
CA ASP A 1266 20.97 25.59 -17.45
C ASP A 1266 19.91 24.71 -16.77
#